data_AF-A0A430A7K8-F1
#
_entry.id   AF-A0A430A7K8-F1
#
_cell.length_a   1.000
_cell.length_b   1.000
_cell.length_c   1.000
_cell.angle_alpha   90.00
_cell.angle_beta   90.00
_cell.angle_gamma   90.00
#
_symmetry.space_group_name_H-M   'P 1'
#
loop_
_entity.id
_entity.type
_entity.pdbx_description
1 polymer ?
#
loop_
_entity_poly.entity_id
_entity_poly.type
_entity_poly.pdbx_seq_one_letter_code
_entity_poly.pdbx_strand_id
1 'polypeptide(L)'
;MKRLKKSMLGILIANLVAPSLALASPTTENRDAYSKETETVKKTETYEEKKVTLKAKKEKDPSKEPEKVDYELLIDGSGSMRDTGSLDKTKEAINHFIDERNPKYERVGVSVFRGPGYDSVKGEVVYDAITKTLSDYSSDFSKVKEAVNTMEAGGLTPLYDGLDYVLPKMNETSRDDARKVLIIFADGHPNIGPERDYFVGISGEEEYRNDASNYPSTTKYAKELSEKIEKMYEAGDYDSPELFELEDEKNKLETDYPIGMKRPLTGYNEKLKGRLYENHKQEFYDLMSLIEGKADGIKQAGYEVFTVYLDNSSKDPNSKVVNDKGEAEGLFRRISTDTAHYLPAENVSLLPEMFEKINDSMTKFVYNINDTIEEGFTLMPETIKENHEGVKVNHSDEKIEWNATAVDYDELTVSYHIYREIDPTEKMGELVVNHVTEDGKVLKEPISSTEKVGTAYSTEKQSFDGYEFVKLSDDSGKPAGEYVEGTTEVTYIYKKIEAEPEEKFGSLVVRHITEDGKELAPITGTTEKVGTEYNTHQQTFAGYEFVKLSDDSGKPAGEYAEGTTEVTYIYKKIEAEPEEKFGSLVVRYITEDGKELAPIAGTTEKVGTEYNTHQQTFAGYEFVKLSDDSGKPVGEYIEGTIEVTYIYKAIEAESEEKFGSLVVRHITEDGKELAPIVGTTQKVGTAYSTEKQSFDGYEFVKLSDNSGKPTGEYVEGTTNVTYVYKAIEAEPEEKFGSLVVRHITEDGKELAPIAGTTEKVGTAYETKEEKFDGYEFVKLSDDSGKPVGEYVEGTTNVTYVYKAIEAEPEEKFGSLVVRHITEDGKELAPIAGTTEKVGTAYETKEEKFDGYEFVKLSDDSGKPVGEYVEGTTNVTYIYKKTEVEPVEKFGSLVVRHITEDGKELAPIAGTTEKVGTAYETKEEKFDGYEFVKLSDDSGKPVGEYIEGTTEVTYIYKAIEAEPEEKFGSLVVRHITEDGKELAPIAGTTEKVGTAYETKEEKFDGYEFVKLSDDSGKQTGEYVEGTTNVTYIYKAIEAEPEEKFGSLVVRHITEDGKELSFIKIENKKIGTPYETTKKTFKDYTFLKIDERSSKIKGEYKEGTTEVIYIYKKIAEKVPSDKIGSLVITHMTKDGKLLKESSSQKNIEGTSYITNSEKIKGYKFVGLSEKSAPRIGNYTSGITEVIFVYEPIKNVKLPHDILKKANKNNTNLKGSTNVTEPLYKKNSSYDNLDKKHTKNSSIKRLPQTSEVRTKNHVFVGIALLMSTLSLIIFRRNK
;
A
#
# COMPACT_ATOMS: atom_id res chain seq x y z
N MET A 1 30.59 -40.84 35.05
CA MET A 1 31.90 -41.49 35.34
C MET A 1 33.02 -40.76 34.55
N LYS A 2 34.29 -41.18 34.71
CA LYS A 2 35.49 -40.86 33.89
C LYS A 2 35.19 -40.32 32.46
N ARG A 3 35.69 -39.13 32.04
CA ARG A 3 37.02 -38.78 31.43
C ARG A 3 36.94 -38.57 29.89
N LEU A 4 37.75 -37.76 29.18
CA LEU A 4 38.64 -36.60 29.48
C LEU A 4 39.32 -36.08 28.16
N LYS A 5 39.76 -34.79 28.11
CA LYS A 5 40.76 -34.18 27.14
C LYS A 5 40.29 -33.95 25.68
N LYS A 6 40.81 -32.99 24.88
CA LYS A 6 41.79 -31.84 25.02
C LYS A 6 41.49 -30.84 23.84
N SER A 7 41.62 -29.50 23.92
CA SER A 7 42.84 -28.63 23.92
C SER A 7 43.71 -28.82 22.65
N MET A 8 44.10 -27.83 21.82
CA MET A 8 44.49 -26.39 21.94
C MET A 8 44.24 -25.68 20.55
N LEU A 9 44.35 -24.36 20.28
CA LEU A 9 44.45 -23.08 21.02
C LEU A 9 44.49 -21.87 20.02
N GLY A 10 43.89 -20.71 20.35
CA GLY A 10 44.08 -19.40 19.68
C GLY A 10 42.79 -18.77 19.12
N ILE A 11 42.55 -17.45 19.04
CA ILE A 11 42.95 -16.20 19.73
C ILE A 11 42.20 -15.07 18.99
N LEU A 12 41.61 -14.07 19.69
CA LEU A 12 40.93 -12.84 19.19
C LEU A 12 39.78 -13.03 18.16
N ILE A 13 38.50 -12.92 18.56
CA ILE A 13 37.70 -11.69 18.80
C ILE A 13 37.20 -11.02 17.51
N ALA A 14 35.93 -11.32 17.19
CA ALA A 14 34.94 -10.45 16.57
C ALA A 14 33.54 -11.01 16.90
N ASN A 15 32.51 -10.15 16.88
CA ASN A 15 31.07 -10.41 17.14
C ASN A 15 30.62 -10.65 18.59
N LEU A 16 29.67 -9.79 19.00
CA LEU A 16 28.72 -9.98 20.09
C LEU A 16 27.37 -9.45 19.55
N VAL A 17 26.34 -10.30 19.47
CA VAL A 17 25.05 -9.97 18.82
C VAL A 17 23.90 -10.38 19.75
N ALA A 18 22.96 -9.44 19.95
CA ALA A 18 21.68 -9.59 20.67
C ALA A 18 21.78 -9.93 22.17
N PRO A 19 20.88 -9.37 23.00
CA PRO A 19 19.54 -9.96 23.17
C PRO A 19 18.45 -9.25 22.34
N SER A 20 17.29 -9.90 22.21
CA SER A 20 16.24 -9.53 21.25
C SER A 20 14.86 -9.40 21.90
N LEU A 21 14.04 -8.49 21.33
CA LEU A 21 12.64 -8.19 21.63
C LEU A 21 12.39 -7.53 23.02
N ALA A 22 11.43 -6.61 23.17
CA ALA A 22 10.25 -6.38 22.32
C ALA A 22 10.02 -4.91 21.89
N LEU A 23 9.65 -4.77 20.61
CA LEU A 23 8.85 -3.72 19.95
C LEU A 23 8.98 -2.25 20.42
N ALA A 24 9.89 -1.53 19.75
CA ALA A 24 9.58 -0.23 19.15
C ALA A 24 10.14 -0.23 17.72
N SER A 25 9.51 0.49 16.78
CA SER A 25 9.90 0.49 15.36
C SER A 25 11.27 1.17 15.12
N PRO A 26 12.05 0.73 14.11
CA PRO A 26 13.39 1.25 13.91
C PRO A 26 13.40 2.63 13.24
N THR A 27 13.74 3.67 14.01
CA THR A 27 14.30 4.90 13.44
C THR A 27 15.82 4.75 13.33
N THR A 28 16.33 4.74 12.11
CA THR A 28 17.77 4.89 11.82
C THR A 28 18.32 6.22 12.36
N GLU A 29 19.64 6.31 12.56
CA GLU A 29 20.31 7.59 12.88
C GLU A 29 19.95 8.65 11.84
N ASN A 30 19.09 9.60 12.23
CA ASN A 30 18.49 10.53 11.29
C ASN A 30 19.35 11.79 11.18
N ARG A 31 20.37 11.76 10.30
CA ARG A 31 21.19 12.93 9.92
C ARG A 31 20.44 13.87 8.97
N ASP A 32 19.24 14.27 9.38
CA ASP A 32 18.50 15.34 8.73
C ASP A 32 18.96 16.66 9.37
N ALA A 33 19.84 17.37 8.66
CA ALA A 33 20.34 18.66 9.10
C ALA A 33 19.25 19.72 8.93
N TYR A 34 18.64 20.12 10.05
CA TYR A 34 17.70 21.23 10.14
C TYR A 34 18.36 22.44 10.79
N SER A 35 18.21 23.63 10.19
CA SER A 35 18.65 24.88 10.79
C SER A 35 17.65 26.02 10.56
N LYS A 36 17.70 27.01 11.46
CA LYS A 36 16.91 28.26 11.40
C LYS A 36 17.87 29.44 11.50
N GLU A 37 17.90 30.24 10.46
CA GLU A 37 18.62 31.52 10.38
C GLU A 37 17.61 32.67 10.53
N THR A 38 18.05 33.82 11.05
CA THR A 38 17.20 34.99 11.22
C THR A 38 18.02 36.28 11.08
N GLU A 39 17.54 37.22 10.27
CA GLU A 39 18.21 38.43 9.84
C GLU A 39 17.28 39.63 10.01
N THR A 40 17.73 40.73 10.64
CA THR A 40 16.92 41.95 10.76
C THR A 40 16.93 42.71 9.43
N VAL A 41 15.79 42.73 8.74
CA VAL A 41 15.62 43.41 7.44
C VAL A 41 15.52 44.92 7.62
N LYS A 42 14.84 45.37 8.69
CA LYS A 42 14.54 46.78 8.93
C LYS A 42 14.20 47.01 10.41
N LYS A 43 14.81 48.03 11.03
CA LYS A 43 14.48 48.48 12.39
C LYS A 43 14.40 50.02 12.41
N THR A 44 13.35 50.55 13.00
CA THR A 44 13.13 52.00 13.25
C THR A 44 12.60 52.18 14.68
N GLU A 45 12.42 53.43 15.10
CA GLU A 45 11.83 53.77 16.41
C GLU A 45 10.39 53.24 16.60
N THR A 46 9.69 52.87 15.51
CA THR A 46 8.27 52.47 15.53
C THR A 46 7.98 51.11 14.88
N TYR A 47 9.00 50.40 14.38
CA TYR A 47 8.80 49.20 13.54
C TYR A 47 10.06 48.35 13.50
N GLU A 48 9.93 47.03 13.65
CA GLU A 48 11.01 46.06 13.47
C GLU A 48 10.54 44.89 12.60
N GLU A 49 11.36 44.48 11.64
CA GLU A 49 11.08 43.43 10.66
C GLU A 49 12.30 42.53 10.51
N LYS A 50 12.07 41.22 10.59
CA LYS A 50 13.08 40.16 10.52
C LYS A 50 12.70 39.17 9.43
N LYS A 51 13.67 38.71 8.65
CA LYS A 51 13.55 37.57 7.75
C LYS A 51 14.04 36.33 8.48
N VAL A 52 13.19 35.32 8.57
CA VAL A 52 13.55 33.96 9.00
C VAL A 52 13.87 33.13 7.76
N THR A 53 14.80 32.19 7.86
CA THR A 53 15.07 31.19 6.82
C THR A 53 15.30 29.83 7.47
N LEU A 54 14.40 28.89 7.19
CA LEU A 54 14.47 27.50 7.60
C LEU A 54 15.18 26.72 6.51
N LYS A 55 16.13 25.85 6.88
CA LYS A 55 16.86 24.98 5.94
C LYS A 55 16.75 23.53 6.37
N ALA A 56 16.62 22.63 5.40
CA ALA A 56 16.61 21.19 5.62
C ALA A 56 17.44 20.48 4.56
N LYS A 57 18.31 19.56 4.98
CA LYS A 57 19.14 18.75 4.08
C LYS A 57 19.47 17.41 4.70
N LYS A 58 19.31 16.33 3.95
CA LYS A 58 19.76 15.00 4.35
C LYS A 58 21.24 14.83 4.00
N GLU A 59 22.10 14.63 4.99
CA GLU A 59 23.53 14.43 4.71
C GLU A 59 23.78 13.06 4.06
N LYS A 60 24.21 13.08 2.80
CA LYS A 60 24.73 11.89 2.10
C LYS A 60 26.08 11.50 2.70
N ASP A 61 26.12 10.49 3.57
CA ASP A 61 27.37 9.98 4.12
C ASP A 61 28.27 9.42 3.00
N PRO A 62 29.43 10.03 2.70
CA PRO A 62 30.28 9.61 1.58
C PRO A 62 31.07 8.33 1.87
N SER A 63 31.02 7.80 3.10
CA SER A 63 31.68 6.55 3.50
C SER A 63 30.78 5.31 3.35
N LYS A 64 29.47 5.51 3.12
CA LYS A 64 28.47 4.45 3.03
C LYS A 64 28.07 4.22 1.57
N GLU A 65 28.26 3.01 1.06
CA GLU A 65 27.82 2.68 -0.30
C GLU A 65 26.27 2.73 -0.40
N PRO A 66 25.72 3.15 -1.55
CA PRO A 66 24.29 3.03 -1.85
C PRO A 66 23.73 1.63 -1.60
N GLU A 67 22.45 1.59 -1.22
CA GLU A 67 21.72 0.33 -1.07
C GLU A 67 21.70 -0.45 -2.39
N LYS A 68 21.90 -1.77 -2.29
CA LYS A 68 21.78 -2.68 -3.41
C LYS A 68 20.31 -2.98 -3.65
N VAL A 69 19.85 -2.97 -4.90
CA VAL A 69 18.46 -3.31 -5.25
C VAL A 69 18.42 -4.38 -6.33
N ASP A 70 17.58 -5.39 -6.14
CA ASP A 70 17.24 -6.39 -7.15
C ASP A 70 15.78 -6.17 -7.59
N TYR A 71 15.59 -5.67 -8.82
CA TYR A 71 14.27 -5.45 -9.43
C TYR A 71 13.90 -6.63 -10.33
N GLU A 72 12.79 -7.31 -10.06
CA GLU A 72 12.18 -8.26 -10.98
C GLU A 72 10.98 -7.60 -11.66
N LEU A 73 10.98 -7.56 -12.98
CA LEU A 73 9.85 -7.11 -13.78
C LEU A 73 9.00 -8.32 -14.18
N LEU A 74 7.78 -8.44 -13.65
CA LEU A 74 6.81 -9.47 -14.05
C LEU A 74 5.78 -8.85 -14.99
N ILE A 75 5.96 -9.11 -16.28
CA ILE A 75 5.23 -8.43 -17.37
C ILE A 75 4.16 -9.33 -17.97
N ASP A 76 2.97 -8.77 -18.16
CA ASP A 76 1.87 -9.38 -18.91
C ASP A 76 2.20 -9.47 -20.42
N GLY A 77 2.14 -10.68 -20.96
CA GLY A 77 2.31 -10.98 -22.38
C GLY A 77 1.02 -11.42 -23.08
N SER A 78 -0.16 -11.14 -22.51
CA SER A 78 -1.47 -11.56 -23.05
C SER A 78 -1.86 -10.87 -24.37
N GLY A 79 -3.01 -11.25 -24.95
CA GLY A 79 -3.47 -10.75 -26.25
C GLY A 79 -3.82 -9.26 -26.28
N SER A 80 -4.38 -8.71 -25.20
CA SER A 80 -4.75 -7.29 -25.08
C SER A 80 -3.54 -6.38 -25.29
N MET A 81 -2.40 -6.73 -24.68
CA MET A 81 -1.11 -6.05 -24.84
C MET A 81 -0.69 -5.85 -26.30
N ARG A 82 -0.95 -6.85 -27.16
CA ARG A 82 -0.72 -6.75 -28.60
C ARG A 82 -1.80 -5.93 -29.28
N ASP A 83 -3.06 -6.30 -29.05
CA ASP A 83 -4.20 -5.86 -29.85
C ASP A 83 -4.57 -4.38 -29.64
N THR A 84 -3.97 -3.73 -28.63
CA THR A 84 -4.07 -2.28 -28.41
C THR A 84 -2.76 -1.52 -28.57
N GLY A 85 -1.68 -2.17 -29.01
CA GLY A 85 -0.37 -1.55 -29.19
C GLY A 85 0.36 -1.19 -27.88
N SER A 86 -0.02 -1.82 -26.76
CA SER A 86 0.60 -1.58 -25.45
C SER A 86 2.02 -2.13 -25.38
N LEU A 87 2.28 -3.28 -26.03
CA LEU A 87 3.53 -4.03 -25.90
C LEU A 87 4.78 -3.19 -26.23
N ASP A 88 4.81 -2.51 -27.37
CA ASP A 88 6.02 -1.82 -27.81
C ASP A 88 6.32 -0.59 -26.95
N LYS A 89 5.30 0.18 -26.56
CA LYS A 89 5.43 1.24 -25.54
C LYS A 89 5.84 0.71 -24.17
N THR A 90 5.43 -0.50 -23.81
CA THR A 90 5.83 -1.15 -22.56
C THR A 90 7.31 -1.56 -22.63
N LYS A 91 7.79 -2.06 -23.78
CA LYS A 91 9.24 -2.29 -24.02
C LYS A 91 10.03 -0.99 -23.94
N GLU A 92 9.55 0.10 -24.56
CA GLU A 92 10.17 1.43 -24.49
C GLU A 92 10.29 1.93 -23.04
N ALA A 93 9.20 1.87 -22.26
CA ALA A 93 9.18 2.29 -20.87
C ALA A 93 10.08 1.41 -19.96
N ILE A 94 10.07 0.09 -20.16
CA ILE A 94 10.97 -0.84 -19.44
C ILE A 94 12.44 -0.56 -19.80
N ASN A 95 12.76 -0.36 -21.08
CA ASN A 95 14.11 -0.04 -21.53
C ASN A 95 14.61 1.28 -20.92
N HIS A 96 13.74 2.30 -20.83
CA HIS A 96 14.04 3.57 -20.16
C HIS A 96 14.29 3.38 -18.66
N PHE A 97 13.43 2.65 -17.95
CA PHE A 97 13.63 2.32 -16.53
C PHE A 97 14.96 1.59 -16.29
N ILE A 98 15.33 0.69 -17.19
CA ILE A 98 16.62 -0.03 -17.15
C ILE A 98 17.81 0.92 -17.37
N ASP A 99 17.70 1.89 -18.28
CA ASP A 99 18.78 2.85 -18.60
C ASP A 99 19.10 3.82 -17.45
N GLU A 100 18.19 3.99 -16.49
CA GLU A 100 18.43 4.78 -15.28
C GLU A 100 19.15 4.01 -14.16
N ARG A 101 19.22 2.67 -14.24
CA ARG A 101 19.78 1.85 -13.16
C ARG A 101 21.31 1.97 -13.10
N ASN A 102 21.86 1.88 -11.90
CA ASN A 102 23.29 1.91 -11.63
C ASN A 102 23.87 0.48 -11.56
N PRO A 103 24.66 0.03 -12.56
CA PRO A 103 25.09 -1.35 -12.68
C PRO A 103 26.11 -1.81 -11.62
N LYS A 104 26.57 -0.90 -10.73
CA LYS A 104 27.39 -1.28 -9.57
C LYS A 104 26.54 -1.81 -8.40
N TYR A 105 25.34 -1.28 -8.21
CA TYR A 105 24.51 -1.56 -7.03
C TYR A 105 23.21 -2.29 -7.39
N GLU A 106 22.63 -2.01 -8.55
CA GLU A 106 21.33 -2.49 -8.98
C GLU A 106 21.44 -3.65 -9.99
N ARG A 107 20.47 -4.56 -9.97
CA ARG A 107 20.28 -5.60 -10.98
C ARG A 107 18.83 -5.63 -11.42
N VAL A 108 18.59 -5.94 -12.69
CA VAL A 108 17.24 -6.14 -13.24
C VAL A 108 17.11 -7.57 -13.74
N GLY A 109 16.06 -8.26 -13.30
CA GLY A 109 15.53 -9.48 -13.88
C GLY A 109 14.19 -9.20 -14.55
N VAL A 110 13.83 -9.99 -15.56
CA VAL A 110 12.60 -9.81 -16.33
C VAL A 110 11.98 -11.17 -16.60
N SER A 111 10.71 -11.33 -16.23
CA SER A 111 9.88 -12.50 -16.48
C SER A 111 8.59 -12.09 -17.17
N VAL A 112 8.14 -12.87 -18.15
CA VAL A 112 6.86 -12.67 -18.84
C VAL A 112 5.89 -13.80 -18.52
N PHE A 113 4.61 -13.48 -18.35
CA PHE A 113 3.52 -14.45 -18.22
C PHE A 113 2.53 -14.29 -19.38
N ARG A 114 2.25 -15.37 -20.10
CA ARG A 114 1.42 -15.38 -21.31
C ARG A 114 0.50 -16.60 -21.32
N GLY A 115 -0.80 -16.38 -21.51
CA GLY A 115 -1.79 -17.46 -21.51
C GLY A 115 -1.77 -18.29 -22.79
N PRO A 116 -2.50 -19.42 -22.82
CA PRO A 116 -2.59 -20.23 -24.01
C PRO A 116 -3.24 -19.44 -25.15
N GLY A 117 -2.71 -19.60 -26.35
CA GLY A 117 -3.26 -19.01 -27.57
C GLY A 117 -4.34 -19.91 -28.14
N TYR A 118 -5.49 -19.35 -28.54
CA TYR A 118 -6.60 -20.12 -29.11
C TYR A 118 -7.04 -19.57 -30.46
N ASP A 119 -7.07 -20.44 -31.46
CA ASP A 119 -7.68 -20.15 -32.75
C ASP A 119 -9.18 -20.40 -32.64
N SER A 120 -9.97 -19.33 -32.55
CA SER A 120 -11.43 -19.38 -32.43
C SER A 120 -12.14 -19.83 -33.71
N VAL A 121 -11.45 -19.90 -34.85
CA VAL A 121 -11.99 -20.32 -36.15
C VAL A 121 -11.80 -21.83 -36.36
N LYS A 122 -10.63 -22.37 -36.00
CA LYS A 122 -10.39 -23.83 -35.97
C LYS A 122 -10.96 -24.48 -34.72
N GLY A 123 -10.99 -23.74 -33.61
CA GLY A 123 -11.30 -24.25 -32.28
C GLY A 123 -10.14 -25.03 -31.66
N GLU A 124 -8.90 -24.57 -31.80
CA GLU A 124 -7.69 -25.30 -31.40
C GLU A 124 -6.76 -24.41 -30.56
N VAL A 125 -6.07 -25.02 -29.58
CA VAL A 125 -4.98 -24.34 -28.85
C VAL A 125 -3.76 -24.29 -29.76
N VAL A 126 -3.22 -23.09 -29.97
CA VAL A 126 -2.12 -22.80 -30.91
C VAL A 126 -0.76 -22.84 -30.20
N TYR A 127 -0.76 -22.51 -28.90
CA TYR A 127 0.37 -22.67 -27.98
C TYR A 127 -0.17 -22.69 -26.54
N ASP A 128 0.53 -23.40 -25.65
CA ASP A 128 0.21 -23.47 -24.22
C ASP A 128 0.50 -22.17 -23.46
N ALA A 129 0.15 -22.15 -22.17
CA ALA A 129 0.58 -21.09 -21.26
C ALA A 129 2.11 -21.07 -21.12
N ILE A 130 2.70 -19.88 -21.15
CA ILE A 130 4.14 -19.65 -21.02
C ILE A 130 4.38 -18.69 -19.86
N THR A 131 4.97 -19.18 -18.78
CA THR A 131 5.74 -18.36 -17.83
C THR A 131 7.21 -18.53 -18.17
N LYS A 132 7.92 -17.42 -18.41
CA LYS A 132 9.31 -17.46 -18.87
C LYS A 132 10.11 -16.28 -18.34
N THR A 133 11.22 -16.57 -17.67
CA THR A 133 12.30 -15.60 -17.47
C THR A 133 12.93 -15.24 -18.82
N LEU A 134 12.91 -13.95 -19.17
CA LEU A 134 13.62 -13.37 -20.31
C LEU A 134 15.06 -12.98 -19.91
N SER A 135 15.25 -12.50 -18.67
CA SER A 135 16.56 -12.27 -18.06
C SER A 135 16.54 -12.58 -16.56
N ASP A 136 17.55 -13.29 -16.07
CA ASP A 136 17.85 -13.34 -14.64
C ASP A 136 18.47 -12.01 -14.17
N TYR A 137 18.52 -11.80 -12.84
CA TYR A 137 19.02 -10.55 -12.25
C TYR A 137 20.44 -10.21 -12.71
N SER A 138 20.53 -9.27 -13.64
CA SER A 138 21.76 -8.86 -14.33
C SER A 138 22.02 -7.37 -14.14
N SER A 139 23.29 -6.99 -14.05
CA SER A 139 23.77 -5.60 -14.23
C SER A 139 24.33 -5.32 -15.63
N ASP A 140 24.38 -6.34 -16.51
CA ASP A 140 24.56 -6.17 -17.95
C ASP A 140 23.22 -5.78 -18.57
N PHE A 141 22.86 -4.51 -18.41
CA PHE A 141 21.59 -3.95 -18.86
C PHE A 141 21.42 -3.99 -20.38
N SER A 142 22.51 -4.05 -21.16
CA SER A 142 22.42 -4.28 -22.61
C SER A 142 21.75 -5.63 -22.92
N LYS A 143 22.15 -6.71 -22.24
CA LYS A 143 21.49 -8.03 -22.37
C LYS A 143 20.05 -8.04 -21.85
N VAL A 144 19.76 -7.32 -20.76
CA VAL A 144 18.38 -7.23 -20.23
C VAL A 144 17.45 -6.55 -21.25
N LYS A 145 17.87 -5.42 -21.84
CA LYS A 145 17.08 -4.72 -22.88
C LYS A 145 16.97 -5.54 -24.17
N GLU A 146 18.01 -6.25 -24.59
CA GLU A 146 17.93 -7.20 -25.70
C GLU A 146 16.84 -8.25 -25.44
N ALA A 147 16.83 -8.87 -24.25
CA ALA A 147 15.81 -9.84 -23.86
C ALA A 147 14.39 -9.26 -23.80
N VAL A 148 14.20 -8.06 -23.22
CA VAL A 148 12.92 -7.32 -23.22
C VAL A 148 12.40 -7.11 -24.64
N ASN A 149 13.26 -6.76 -25.59
CA ASN A 149 12.87 -6.52 -26.97
C ASN A 149 12.36 -7.80 -27.68
N THR A 150 12.83 -8.99 -27.27
CA THR A 150 12.32 -10.29 -27.77
C THR A 150 10.91 -10.67 -27.28
N MET A 151 10.33 -9.93 -26.34
CA MET A 151 9.01 -10.23 -25.78
C MET A 151 7.89 -10.20 -26.83
N GLU A 152 6.99 -11.18 -26.77
CA GLU A 152 5.86 -11.38 -27.71
C GLU A 152 4.52 -11.48 -26.97
N ALA A 153 3.50 -10.74 -27.43
CA ALA A 153 2.18 -10.73 -26.82
C ALA A 153 1.11 -11.57 -27.58
N GLY A 154 0.24 -12.26 -26.83
CA GLY A 154 -0.83 -13.12 -27.35
C GLY A 154 -1.50 -14.00 -26.29
N GLY A 155 -2.67 -14.59 -26.59
CA GLY A 155 -3.35 -15.50 -25.66
C GLY A 155 -4.04 -14.80 -24.48
N LEU A 156 -4.22 -15.53 -23.38
CA LEU A 156 -4.93 -15.08 -22.16
C LEU A 156 -3.98 -14.52 -21.08
N THR A 157 -4.50 -14.22 -19.88
CA THR A 157 -3.80 -13.47 -18.81
C THR A 157 -3.63 -14.33 -17.54
N PRO A 158 -2.56 -15.16 -17.45
CA PRO A 158 -2.31 -16.09 -16.34
C PRO A 158 -1.48 -15.45 -15.20
N LEU A 159 -1.96 -14.37 -14.59
CA LEU A 159 -1.23 -13.71 -13.49
C LEU A 159 -0.96 -14.65 -12.31
N TYR A 160 -1.87 -15.60 -12.04
CA TYR A 160 -1.65 -16.64 -11.02
C TYR A 160 -0.39 -17.47 -11.29
N ASP A 161 -0.22 -17.96 -12.53
CA ASP A 161 0.96 -18.72 -12.94
C ASP A 161 2.22 -17.86 -12.86
N GLY A 162 2.13 -16.59 -13.28
CA GLY A 162 3.23 -15.63 -13.23
C GLY A 162 3.78 -15.44 -11.82
N LEU A 163 2.89 -15.26 -10.83
CA LEU A 163 3.28 -15.12 -9.42
C LEU A 163 3.81 -16.43 -8.81
N ASP A 164 3.25 -17.58 -9.20
CA ASP A 164 3.72 -18.89 -8.73
C ASP A 164 5.11 -19.24 -9.29
N TYR A 165 5.38 -18.84 -10.54
CA TYR A 165 6.68 -19.01 -11.21
C TYR A 165 7.76 -18.07 -10.66
N VAL A 166 7.43 -16.80 -10.41
CA VAL A 166 8.43 -15.78 -10.10
C VAL A 166 9.01 -15.92 -8.69
N LEU A 167 8.20 -16.30 -7.69
CA LEU A 167 8.64 -16.41 -6.29
C LEU A 167 9.84 -17.38 -6.08
N PRO A 168 9.82 -18.65 -6.52
CA PRO A 168 10.97 -19.53 -6.37
C PRO A 168 12.20 -19.03 -7.11
N LYS A 169 12.03 -18.48 -8.34
CA LYS A 169 13.12 -17.91 -9.14
C LYS A 169 13.79 -16.74 -8.43
N MET A 170 13.01 -15.80 -7.87
CA MET A 170 13.57 -14.67 -7.12
C MET A 170 14.27 -15.14 -5.84
N ASN A 171 13.70 -16.12 -5.12
CA ASN A 171 14.33 -16.68 -3.91
C ASN A 171 15.66 -17.38 -4.18
N GLU A 172 15.84 -18.00 -5.35
CA GLU A 172 17.09 -18.64 -5.75
C GLU A 172 18.15 -17.65 -6.27
N THR A 173 17.73 -16.54 -6.89
CA THR A 173 18.64 -15.66 -7.67
C THR A 173 18.86 -14.25 -7.10
N SER A 174 18.06 -13.80 -6.14
CA SER A 174 18.23 -12.50 -5.47
C SER A 174 19.41 -12.51 -4.48
N ARG A 175 19.96 -11.33 -4.19
CA ARG A 175 21.01 -11.12 -3.18
C ARG A 175 20.38 -11.08 -1.79
N ASP A 176 21.05 -11.68 -0.80
CA ASP A 176 20.67 -11.54 0.62
C ASP A 176 20.92 -10.13 1.17
N ASP A 177 21.80 -9.36 0.52
CA ASP A 177 22.22 -8.01 0.94
C ASP A 177 21.62 -6.88 0.07
N ALA A 178 20.50 -7.15 -0.60
CA ALA A 178 19.77 -6.19 -1.42
C ALA A 178 18.30 -6.05 -1.01
N ARG A 179 17.75 -4.83 -1.19
CA ARG A 179 16.31 -4.56 -1.22
C ARG A 179 15.71 -5.30 -2.42
N LYS A 180 14.64 -6.07 -2.18
CA LYS A 180 14.06 -7.00 -3.17
C LYS A 180 12.73 -6.45 -3.67
N VAL A 181 12.66 -6.09 -4.95
CA VAL A 181 11.51 -5.39 -5.54
C VAL A 181 10.93 -6.24 -6.67
N LEU A 182 9.62 -6.46 -6.63
CA LEU A 182 8.84 -7.04 -7.73
C LEU A 182 7.93 -5.95 -8.31
N ILE A 183 8.03 -5.69 -9.61
CA ILE A 183 7.15 -4.76 -10.33
C ILE A 183 6.26 -5.60 -11.26
N ILE A 184 4.98 -5.69 -10.93
CA ILE A 184 3.97 -6.39 -11.74
C ILE A 184 3.37 -5.37 -12.72
N PHE A 185 3.43 -5.66 -14.01
CA PHE A 185 2.79 -4.86 -15.06
C PHE A 185 1.72 -5.68 -15.80
N ALA A 186 0.49 -5.16 -15.92
CA ALA A 186 -0.59 -5.82 -16.66
C ALA A 186 -1.63 -4.85 -17.23
N ASP A 187 -2.29 -5.26 -18.32
CA ASP A 187 -3.30 -4.44 -19.02
C ASP A 187 -4.73 -5.01 -19.04
N GLY A 188 -4.97 -6.09 -18.29
CA GLY A 188 -6.26 -6.76 -18.28
C GLY A 188 -6.60 -7.46 -16.96
N HIS A 189 -7.84 -7.91 -16.87
CA HIS A 189 -8.30 -8.79 -15.79
C HIS A 189 -7.67 -10.20 -15.93
N PRO A 190 -7.12 -10.79 -14.85
CA PRO A 190 -6.67 -12.18 -14.89
C PRO A 190 -7.81 -13.16 -15.15
N ASN A 191 -7.60 -14.13 -16.05
CA ASN A 191 -8.62 -15.11 -16.44
C ASN A 191 -8.13 -16.57 -16.51
N ILE A 192 -6.84 -16.83 -16.26
CA ILE A 192 -6.28 -18.19 -16.14
C ILE A 192 -5.78 -18.48 -14.72
N GLY A 193 -6.09 -19.68 -14.23
CA GLY A 193 -5.68 -20.21 -12.92
C GLY A 193 -5.48 -21.74 -12.91
N PRO A 194 -5.62 -22.41 -11.75
CA PRO A 194 -5.50 -23.87 -11.61
C PRO A 194 -6.45 -24.72 -12.46
N GLU A 195 -6.11 -25.99 -12.70
CA GLU A 195 -6.99 -26.97 -13.38
C GLU A 195 -8.22 -27.32 -12.51
N ARG A 196 -9.39 -27.50 -13.16
CA ARG A 196 -10.68 -27.84 -12.53
C ARG A 196 -11.47 -28.79 -13.44
N ASP A 197 -12.32 -29.65 -12.86
CA ASP A 197 -13.21 -30.57 -13.58
C ASP A 197 -14.59 -29.98 -13.93
N TYR A 198 -14.83 -28.72 -13.52
CA TYR A 198 -16.03 -27.95 -13.82
C TYR A 198 -15.69 -26.51 -14.23
N PHE A 199 -16.65 -25.83 -14.85
CA PHE A 199 -16.69 -24.37 -14.93
C PHE A 199 -18.02 -23.86 -14.34
N VAL A 200 -18.08 -22.59 -13.99
CA VAL A 200 -19.29 -21.97 -13.41
C VAL A 200 -20.03 -21.16 -14.48
N GLY A 201 -21.35 -21.24 -14.53
CA GLY A 201 -22.15 -20.44 -15.46
C GLY A 201 -23.55 -20.13 -14.95
N ILE A 202 -24.29 -19.30 -15.69
CA ILE A 202 -25.64 -18.80 -15.31
C ILE A 202 -26.76 -19.87 -15.31
N SER A 203 -26.45 -21.14 -15.53
CA SER A 203 -27.39 -22.26 -15.47
C SER A 203 -26.63 -23.59 -15.36
N GLY A 204 -27.15 -24.55 -14.61
CA GLY A 204 -26.53 -25.85 -14.37
C GLY A 204 -27.43 -26.73 -13.50
N GLU A 205 -26.88 -27.82 -12.96
CA GLU A 205 -27.63 -28.77 -12.11
C GLU A 205 -27.31 -28.64 -10.61
N GLU A 206 -26.22 -27.93 -10.25
CA GLU A 206 -25.76 -27.71 -8.88
C GLU A 206 -25.39 -26.22 -8.69
N GLU A 207 -25.86 -25.58 -7.62
CA GLU A 207 -25.44 -24.22 -7.26
C GLU A 207 -23.96 -24.18 -6.85
N TYR A 208 -23.22 -23.21 -7.37
CA TYR A 208 -21.84 -22.96 -6.99
C TYR A 208 -21.78 -21.96 -5.82
N ARG A 209 -21.50 -22.47 -4.62
CA ARG A 209 -21.27 -21.67 -3.42
C ARG A 209 -19.89 -22.03 -2.87
N ASN A 210 -18.91 -21.16 -3.13
CA ASN A 210 -17.60 -21.25 -2.51
C ASN A 210 -17.56 -20.37 -1.25
N ASP A 211 -17.68 -20.99 -0.07
CA ASP A 211 -17.61 -20.30 1.22
C ASP A 211 -16.22 -19.67 1.50
N ALA A 212 -15.18 -20.07 0.77
CA ALA A 212 -13.85 -19.47 0.80
C ALA A 212 -13.64 -18.34 -0.23
N SER A 213 -14.65 -18.02 -1.05
CA SER A 213 -14.56 -16.91 -2.01
C SER A 213 -14.95 -15.58 -1.37
N ASN A 214 -14.27 -14.50 -1.76
CA ASN A 214 -14.62 -13.13 -1.37
C ASN A 214 -15.90 -12.59 -2.08
N TYR A 215 -16.76 -13.48 -2.60
CA TYR A 215 -17.88 -13.12 -3.48
C TYR A 215 -19.08 -12.57 -2.69
N PRO A 216 -19.59 -11.35 -2.98
CA PRO A 216 -20.51 -10.64 -2.09
C PRO A 216 -21.80 -11.39 -1.70
N SER A 217 -22.41 -12.17 -2.61
CA SER A 217 -23.65 -12.91 -2.34
C SER A 217 -23.46 -14.24 -1.59
N THR A 218 -22.22 -14.73 -1.42
CA THR A 218 -21.89 -15.84 -0.51
C THR A 218 -21.30 -15.37 0.82
N THR A 219 -21.12 -14.06 1.03
CA THR A 219 -20.59 -13.53 2.29
C THR A 219 -21.49 -13.82 3.49
N LYS A 220 -20.88 -13.76 4.69
CA LYS A 220 -21.59 -13.71 5.98
C LYS A 220 -22.72 -12.66 6.00
N TYR A 221 -22.55 -11.52 5.33
CA TYR A 221 -23.60 -10.49 5.25
C TYR A 221 -24.85 -10.97 4.50
N ALA A 222 -24.68 -11.60 3.32
CA ALA A 222 -25.77 -12.19 2.55
C ALA A 222 -26.53 -13.27 3.34
N LYS A 223 -25.80 -14.04 4.15
CA LYS A 223 -26.37 -15.04 5.07
C LYS A 223 -27.17 -14.41 6.20
N GLU A 224 -26.60 -13.43 6.93
CA GLU A 224 -27.30 -12.71 7.99
C GLU A 224 -28.54 -11.95 7.50
N LEU A 225 -28.50 -11.45 6.25
CA LEU A 225 -29.65 -10.83 5.58
C LEU A 225 -30.76 -11.85 5.29
N SER A 226 -30.41 -13.00 4.70
CA SER A 226 -31.34 -14.10 4.44
C SER A 226 -31.98 -14.66 5.72
N GLU A 227 -31.18 -14.81 6.77
CA GLU A 227 -31.64 -15.27 8.09
C GLU A 227 -32.60 -14.30 8.79
N LYS A 228 -32.58 -13.00 8.49
CA LYS A 228 -33.56 -12.02 9.00
C LYS A 228 -34.90 -12.17 8.27
N ILE A 229 -34.84 -12.23 6.94
CA ILE A 229 -36.01 -12.41 6.05
C ILE A 229 -36.77 -13.69 6.42
N GLU A 230 -36.07 -14.81 6.62
CA GLU A 230 -36.68 -16.08 7.01
C GLU A 230 -37.38 -16.00 8.38
N LYS A 231 -36.74 -15.39 9.39
CA LYS A 231 -37.34 -15.20 10.73
C LYS A 231 -38.60 -14.32 10.69
N MET A 232 -38.67 -13.34 9.78
CA MET A 232 -39.88 -12.53 9.57
C MET A 232 -41.00 -13.31 8.85
N TYR A 233 -40.65 -14.18 7.90
CA TYR A 233 -41.59 -15.12 7.28
C TYR A 233 -42.13 -16.17 8.27
N GLU A 234 -41.31 -16.66 9.21
CA GLU A 234 -41.73 -17.56 10.29
C GLU A 234 -42.63 -16.85 11.32
N ALA A 235 -42.35 -15.59 11.65
CA ALA A 235 -43.20 -14.75 12.50
C ALA A 235 -44.57 -14.44 11.84
N GLY A 236 -44.62 -14.45 10.51
CA GLY A 236 -45.81 -14.18 9.70
C GLY A 236 -45.97 -12.72 9.29
N ASP A 237 -44.89 -11.93 9.34
CA ASP A 237 -44.88 -10.49 9.06
C ASP A 237 -44.77 -10.16 7.56
N TYR A 238 -45.48 -10.91 6.72
CA TYR A 238 -45.43 -10.92 5.23
C TYR A 238 -45.71 -9.57 4.54
N ASP A 239 -46.35 -8.62 5.24
CA ASP A 239 -46.72 -7.30 4.72
C ASP A 239 -45.89 -6.16 5.37
N SER A 240 -44.77 -6.47 6.04
CA SER A 240 -43.99 -5.48 6.79
C SER A 240 -43.00 -4.68 5.91
N PRO A 241 -42.87 -3.35 6.08
CA PRO A 241 -41.91 -2.54 5.31
C PRO A 241 -40.45 -2.98 5.47
N GLU A 242 -40.07 -3.41 6.68
CA GLU A 242 -38.72 -3.90 6.98
C GLU A 242 -38.40 -5.21 6.23
N LEU A 243 -39.38 -6.09 6.03
CA LEU A 243 -39.22 -7.27 5.18
C LEU A 243 -38.98 -6.87 3.72
N PHE A 244 -39.76 -5.92 3.18
CA PHE A 244 -39.56 -5.44 1.81
C PHE A 244 -38.22 -4.72 1.61
N GLU A 245 -37.75 -3.94 2.58
CA GLU A 245 -36.43 -3.28 2.53
C GLU A 245 -35.29 -4.31 2.53
N LEU A 246 -35.37 -5.36 3.36
CA LEU A 246 -34.39 -6.46 3.39
C LEU A 246 -34.47 -7.34 2.13
N GLU A 247 -35.68 -7.59 1.61
CA GLU A 247 -35.89 -8.29 0.34
C GLU A 247 -35.30 -7.51 -0.84
N ASP A 248 -35.55 -6.20 -0.96
CA ASP A 248 -34.98 -5.36 -2.01
C ASP A 248 -33.44 -5.30 -1.93
N GLU A 249 -32.87 -5.24 -0.72
CA GLU A 249 -31.41 -5.33 -0.53
C GLU A 249 -30.86 -6.69 -0.96
N LYS A 250 -31.52 -7.79 -0.59
CA LYS A 250 -31.12 -9.15 -0.99
C LYS A 250 -31.26 -9.37 -2.49
N ASN A 251 -32.38 -8.98 -3.07
CA ASN A 251 -32.66 -9.04 -4.51
C ASN A 251 -31.63 -8.23 -5.30
N LYS A 252 -31.23 -7.05 -4.81
CA LYS A 252 -30.16 -6.26 -5.41
C LYS A 252 -28.83 -7.00 -5.31
N LEU A 253 -28.44 -7.52 -4.15
CA LEU A 253 -27.19 -8.26 -3.96
C LEU A 253 -27.09 -9.50 -4.89
N GLU A 254 -28.19 -10.24 -5.05
CA GLU A 254 -28.28 -11.40 -5.94
C GLU A 254 -28.43 -11.02 -7.44
N THR A 255 -28.81 -9.78 -7.76
CA THR A 255 -28.78 -9.25 -9.13
C THR A 255 -27.37 -8.76 -9.51
N ASP A 256 -26.72 -8.06 -8.59
CA ASP A 256 -25.38 -7.47 -8.72
C ASP A 256 -24.25 -8.52 -8.68
N TYR A 257 -24.49 -9.64 -7.99
CA TYR A 257 -23.56 -10.76 -7.78
C TYR A 257 -24.36 -12.08 -7.81
N PRO A 258 -24.86 -12.51 -8.99
CA PRO A 258 -25.66 -13.72 -9.11
C PRO A 258 -24.89 -14.96 -8.68
N ILE A 259 -25.57 -15.93 -8.04
CA ILE A 259 -24.94 -17.19 -7.67
C ILE A 259 -24.80 -18.07 -8.92
N GLY A 260 -23.58 -18.52 -9.17
CA GLY A 260 -23.28 -19.36 -10.31
C GLY A 260 -23.80 -20.79 -10.15
N MET A 261 -23.76 -21.55 -11.24
CA MET A 261 -24.09 -22.98 -11.27
C MET A 261 -22.91 -23.75 -11.84
N LYS A 262 -22.53 -24.88 -11.22
CA LYS A 262 -21.50 -25.75 -11.78
C LYS A 262 -21.99 -26.39 -13.08
N ARG A 263 -21.06 -26.56 -14.02
CA ARG A 263 -21.25 -27.26 -15.28
C ARG A 263 -20.04 -28.15 -15.57
N PRO A 264 -20.23 -29.35 -16.17
CA PRO A 264 -19.10 -30.13 -16.67
C PRO A 264 -18.36 -29.32 -17.74
N LEU A 265 -17.05 -29.53 -17.86
CA LEU A 265 -16.25 -28.87 -18.90
C LEU A 265 -16.83 -29.15 -20.28
N THR A 266 -16.87 -28.11 -21.13
CA THR A 266 -17.21 -28.24 -22.55
C THR A 266 -16.46 -27.21 -23.39
N GLY A 267 -16.08 -27.58 -24.61
CA GLY A 267 -15.70 -26.61 -25.65
C GLY A 267 -14.34 -25.96 -25.40
N TYR A 268 -14.31 -24.66 -25.07
CA TYR A 268 -13.04 -23.97 -24.81
C TYR A 268 -12.48 -24.34 -23.43
N ASN A 269 -13.34 -24.36 -22.40
CA ASN A 269 -12.91 -24.65 -21.04
C ASN A 269 -12.47 -26.11 -20.84
N GLU A 270 -12.96 -27.03 -21.68
CA GLU A 270 -12.53 -28.42 -21.77
C GLU A 270 -11.09 -28.56 -22.28
N LYS A 271 -10.75 -27.84 -23.35
CA LYS A 271 -9.38 -27.82 -23.91
C LYS A 271 -8.39 -27.15 -22.96
N LEU A 272 -8.86 -26.21 -22.16
CA LEU A 272 -8.11 -25.58 -21.08
C LEU A 272 -8.29 -26.26 -19.73
N LYS A 273 -8.87 -27.47 -19.64
CA LYS A 273 -9.01 -28.25 -18.39
C LYS A 273 -9.55 -27.46 -17.17
N GLY A 274 -10.57 -26.65 -17.36
CA GLY A 274 -11.18 -25.84 -16.28
C GLY A 274 -10.35 -24.63 -15.83
N ARG A 275 -9.17 -24.41 -16.42
CA ARG A 275 -8.24 -23.33 -16.06
C ARG A 275 -8.73 -21.93 -16.40
N LEU A 276 -9.87 -21.80 -17.08
CA LEU A 276 -10.43 -20.53 -17.55
C LEU A 276 -11.56 -20.04 -16.62
N TYR A 277 -11.36 -18.87 -16.02
CA TYR A 277 -12.19 -18.29 -14.95
C TYR A 277 -13.02 -17.06 -15.43
N GLU A 278 -13.30 -16.94 -16.74
CA GLU A 278 -14.03 -15.80 -17.32
C GLU A 278 -15.54 -16.05 -17.56
N ASN A 279 -16.04 -17.27 -17.33
CA ASN A 279 -17.41 -17.65 -17.72
C ASN A 279 -18.48 -17.04 -16.79
N HIS A 280 -18.10 -16.69 -15.56
CA HIS A 280 -18.99 -16.17 -14.54
C HIS A 280 -18.22 -15.35 -13.49
N LYS A 281 -18.76 -14.21 -13.04
CA LYS A 281 -18.08 -13.29 -12.10
C LYS A 281 -17.57 -13.97 -10.82
N GLN A 282 -18.28 -14.97 -10.32
CA GLN A 282 -17.86 -15.72 -9.13
C GLN A 282 -16.51 -16.44 -9.31
N GLU A 283 -16.20 -16.91 -10.53
CA GLU A 283 -14.89 -17.51 -10.84
C GLU A 283 -13.78 -16.46 -10.79
N PHE A 284 -14.06 -15.25 -11.30
CA PHE A 284 -13.09 -14.16 -11.21
C PHE A 284 -12.76 -13.84 -9.74
N TYR A 285 -13.73 -13.86 -8.83
CA TYR A 285 -13.50 -13.72 -7.39
C TYR A 285 -12.73 -14.90 -6.76
N ASP A 286 -12.92 -16.14 -7.23
CA ASP A 286 -12.08 -17.27 -6.82
C ASP A 286 -10.62 -17.04 -7.25
N LEU A 287 -10.41 -16.63 -8.51
CA LEU A 287 -9.08 -16.38 -9.07
C LEU A 287 -8.39 -15.17 -8.41
N MET A 288 -9.10 -14.09 -8.13
CA MET A 288 -8.63 -12.96 -7.32
C MET A 288 -8.11 -13.44 -5.96
N SER A 289 -8.89 -14.27 -5.27
CA SER A 289 -8.52 -14.80 -3.94
C SER A 289 -7.27 -15.70 -4.00
N LEU A 290 -7.09 -16.46 -5.08
CA LEU A 290 -5.90 -17.28 -5.32
C LEU A 290 -4.66 -16.44 -5.67
N ILE A 291 -4.82 -15.37 -6.46
CA ILE A 291 -3.76 -14.42 -6.84
C ILE A 291 -3.31 -13.60 -5.62
N GLU A 292 -4.25 -13.14 -4.79
CA GLU A 292 -3.98 -12.47 -3.51
C GLU A 292 -3.13 -13.37 -2.59
N GLY A 293 -3.48 -14.65 -2.45
CA GLY A 293 -2.68 -15.61 -1.67
C GLY A 293 -1.25 -15.83 -2.21
N LYS A 294 -1.01 -15.74 -3.52
CA LYS A 294 0.35 -15.79 -4.09
C LYS A 294 1.14 -14.52 -3.81
N ALA A 295 0.52 -13.35 -3.99
CA ALA A 295 1.15 -12.05 -3.72
C ALA A 295 1.47 -11.86 -2.22
N ASP A 296 0.59 -12.31 -1.33
CA ASP A 296 0.86 -12.30 0.11
C ASP A 296 2.02 -13.25 0.48
N GLY A 297 2.18 -14.38 -0.22
CA GLY A 297 3.36 -15.24 -0.10
C GLY A 297 4.67 -14.56 -0.55
N ILE A 298 4.61 -13.76 -1.62
CA ILE A 298 5.74 -12.94 -2.10
C ILE A 298 6.10 -11.85 -1.07
N LYS A 299 5.12 -11.12 -0.56
CA LYS A 299 5.31 -10.09 0.49
C LYS A 299 5.86 -10.70 1.78
N GLN A 300 5.39 -11.88 2.18
CA GLN A 300 5.90 -12.63 3.34
C GLN A 300 7.34 -13.13 3.17
N ALA A 301 7.81 -13.31 1.93
CA ALA A 301 9.21 -13.63 1.63
C ALA A 301 10.13 -12.39 1.63
N GLY A 302 9.62 -11.20 1.99
CA GLY A 302 10.40 -9.97 2.10
C GLY A 302 10.53 -9.17 0.81
N TYR A 303 9.66 -9.40 -0.18
CA TYR A 303 9.64 -8.66 -1.43
C TYR A 303 8.64 -7.49 -1.37
N GLU A 304 9.09 -6.36 -1.87
CA GLU A 304 8.30 -5.15 -2.07
C GLU A 304 7.58 -5.26 -3.41
N VAL A 305 6.24 -5.27 -3.40
CA VAL A 305 5.42 -5.52 -4.60
C VAL A 305 4.80 -4.23 -5.09
N PHE A 306 5.33 -3.69 -6.18
CA PHE A 306 4.68 -2.65 -6.98
C PHE A 306 3.72 -3.27 -8.00
N THR A 307 2.63 -2.57 -8.27
CA THR A 307 1.68 -2.91 -9.34
C THR A 307 1.44 -1.70 -10.22
N VAL A 308 1.65 -1.88 -11.53
CA VAL A 308 1.28 -0.91 -12.56
C VAL A 308 0.14 -1.52 -13.37
N TYR A 309 -1.08 -1.02 -13.15
CA TYR A 309 -2.29 -1.51 -13.80
C TYR A 309 -2.75 -0.55 -14.90
N LEU A 310 -2.83 -1.06 -16.13
CA LEU A 310 -3.30 -0.33 -17.30
C LEU A 310 -4.75 -0.71 -17.61
N ASP A 311 -5.72 0.18 -17.39
CA ASP A 311 -7.14 -0.18 -17.60
C ASP A 311 -7.54 -0.22 -19.08
N ASN A 312 -7.39 -1.39 -19.70
CA ASN A 312 -7.78 -1.64 -21.08
C ASN A 312 -9.21 -2.23 -21.21
N SER A 313 -9.90 -2.46 -20.09
CA SER A 313 -11.18 -3.20 -19.99
C SER A 313 -12.31 -2.61 -20.84
N SER A 314 -12.25 -1.30 -21.14
CA SER A 314 -13.21 -0.61 -22.00
C SER A 314 -13.34 -1.17 -23.43
N LYS A 315 -12.34 -1.94 -23.91
CA LYS A 315 -12.26 -2.47 -25.28
C LYS A 315 -12.68 -3.94 -25.43
N ASP A 316 -12.68 -4.74 -24.36
CA ASP A 316 -13.15 -6.13 -24.38
C ASP A 316 -14.56 -6.25 -23.77
N PRO A 317 -15.59 -6.64 -24.55
CA PRO A 317 -16.94 -6.88 -24.05
C PRO A 317 -17.03 -7.96 -22.95
N ASN A 318 -16.14 -8.96 -22.92
CA ASN A 318 -16.18 -10.02 -21.92
C ASN A 318 -15.62 -9.53 -20.58
N SER A 319 -14.39 -8.98 -20.59
CA SER A 319 -13.79 -8.29 -19.44
C SER A 319 -14.77 -7.29 -18.84
N LYS A 320 -15.41 -6.45 -19.66
CA LYS A 320 -16.37 -5.44 -19.22
C LYS A 320 -17.60 -5.97 -18.49
N VAL A 321 -17.98 -7.24 -18.65
CA VAL A 321 -19.11 -7.87 -17.92
C VAL A 321 -18.63 -8.57 -16.63
N VAL A 322 -17.41 -9.08 -16.62
CA VAL A 322 -16.80 -9.74 -15.44
C VAL A 322 -16.26 -8.70 -14.44
N ASN A 323 -15.78 -7.56 -14.94
CA ASN A 323 -15.12 -6.45 -14.24
C ASN A 323 -15.96 -5.15 -14.29
N ASP A 324 -17.30 -5.24 -14.30
CA ASP A 324 -18.19 -4.09 -14.53
C ASP A 324 -18.18 -3.04 -13.39
N LYS A 325 -17.50 -3.32 -12.27
CA LYS A 325 -17.35 -2.43 -11.11
C LYS A 325 -15.88 -2.15 -10.74
N GLY A 326 -14.93 -2.49 -11.61
CA GLY A 326 -13.49 -2.28 -11.36
C GLY A 326 -12.88 -3.29 -10.39
N GLU A 327 -13.47 -4.48 -10.25
CA GLU A 327 -12.96 -5.57 -9.41
C GLU A 327 -11.49 -5.94 -9.69
N ALA A 328 -11.04 -5.87 -10.95
CA ALA A 328 -9.67 -6.12 -11.38
C ALA A 328 -8.71 -4.99 -10.97
N GLU A 329 -9.12 -3.73 -11.07
CA GLU A 329 -8.34 -2.60 -10.53
C GLU A 329 -8.15 -2.79 -9.01
N GLY A 330 -9.21 -3.18 -8.32
CA GLY A 330 -9.20 -3.54 -6.91
C GLY A 330 -8.25 -4.71 -6.58
N LEU A 331 -8.06 -5.68 -7.49
CA LEU A 331 -7.09 -6.77 -7.31
C LEU A 331 -5.65 -6.24 -7.32
N PHE A 332 -5.26 -5.45 -8.32
CA PHE A 332 -3.91 -4.87 -8.38
C PHE A 332 -3.59 -3.99 -7.16
N ARG A 333 -4.60 -3.30 -6.63
CA ARG A 333 -4.54 -2.50 -5.39
C ARG A 333 -4.44 -3.32 -4.09
N ARG A 334 -4.77 -4.63 -4.10
CA ARG A 334 -4.65 -5.54 -2.95
C ARG A 334 -3.37 -6.39 -2.98
N ILE A 335 -2.83 -6.68 -4.17
CA ILE A 335 -1.61 -7.48 -4.30
C ILE A 335 -0.31 -6.68 -4.13
N SER A 336 -0.36 -5.35 -4.27
CA SER A 336 0.75 -4.47 -3.92
C SER A 336 1.12 -4.54 -2.43
N THR A 337 2.28 -3.98 -2.04
CA THR A 337 2.68 -3.84 -0.62
C THR A 337 1.66 -3.01 0.15
N ASP A 338 1.30 -1.84 -0.39
CA ASP A 338 0.32 -0.90 0.14
C ASP A 338 -0.24 0.00 -0.99
N THR A 339 -0.91 1.10 -0.63
CA THR A 339 -1.54 2.05 -1.55
C THR A 339 -0.58 2.96 -2.31
N ALA A 340 0.65 3.17 -1.85
CA ALA A 340 1.69 3.95 -2.56
C ALA A 340 2.40 3.10 -3.64
N HIS A 341 2.43 1.77 -3.44
CA HIS A 341 2.98 0.81 -4.39
C HIS A 341 2.00 0.43 -5.51
N TYR A 342 0.78 1.00 -5.52
CA TYR A 342 -0.22 0.81 -6.56
C TYR A 342 -0.27 2.03 -7.50
N LEU A 343 -0.02 1.80 -8.78
CA LEU A 343 0.16 2.82 -9.82
C LEU A 343 -0.85 2.62 -10.97
N PRO A 344 -1.96 3.38 -11.00
CA PRO A 344 -2.93 3.32 -12.09
C PRO A 344 -2.42 4.07 -13.34
N ALA A 345 -2.42 3.39 -14.48
CA ALA A 345 -2.17 3.99 -15.79
C ALA A 345 -3.46 4.00 -16.61
N GLU A 346 -4.06 5.18 -16.83
CA GLU A 346 -5.24 5.31 -17.72
C GLU A 346 -4.92 4.95 -19.18
N ASN A 347 -3.66 5.09 -19.59
CA ASN A 347 -3.21 4.70 -20.92
C ASN A 347 -1.69 4.43 -20.99
N VAL A 348 -1.30 3.69 -22.03
CA VAL A 348 0.07 3.28 -22.38
C VAL A 348 1.13 4.39 -22.48
N SER A 349 0.72 5.67 -22.51
CA SER A 349 1.66 6.81 -22.60
C SER A 349 2.06 7.34 -21.23
N LEU A 350 1.39 6.91 -20.16
CA LEU A 350 1.73 7.24 -18.77
C LEU A 350 2.72 6.25 -18.15
N LEU A 351 3.14 5.21 -18.87
CA LEU A 351 4.02 4.18 -18.33
C LEU A 351 5.40 4.72 -17.91
N PRO A 352 6.05 5.64 -18.65
CA PRO A 352 7.28 6.29 -18.18
C PRO A 352 7.07 7.01 -16.84
N GLU A 353 5.99 7.78 -16.69
CA GLU A 353 5.62 8.47 -15.44
C GLU A 353 5.37 7.49 -14.28
N MET A 354 4.85 6.29 -14.56
CA MET A 354 4.69 5.25 -13.52
C MET A 354 6.04 4.66 -13.11
N PHE A 355 6.96 4.39 -14.05
CA PHE A 355 8.31 3.93 -13.71
C PHE A 355 9.14 5.02 -13.01
N GLU A 356 8.96 6.29 -13.38
CA GLU A 356 9.51 7.45 -12.67
C GLU A 356 8.98 7.53 -11.23
N LYS A 357 7.68 7.31 -11.00
CA LYS A 357 7.11 7.22 -9.65
C LYS A 357 7.63 6.04 -8.82
N ILE A 358 7.94 4.90 -9.47
CA ILE A 358 8.66 3.81 -8.78
C ILE A 358 10.06 4.33 -8.40
N ASN A 359 10.81 4.91 -9.34
CA ASN A 359 12.14 5.45 -9.08
C ASN A 359 12.15 6.46 -7.92
N ASP A 360 11.23 7.42 -7.92
CA ASP A 360 11.03 8.42 -6.87
C ASP A 360 10.78 7.80 -5.49
N SER A 361 10.00 6.73 -5.41
CA SER A 361 9.75 6.01 -4.14
C SER A 361 10.95 5.18 -3.66
N MET A 362 11.95 4.97 -4.52
CA MET A 362 13.24 4.36 -4.18
C MET A 362 14.31 5.39 -3.79
N THR A 363 14.27 6.62 -4.32
CA THR A 363 15.36 7.60 -4.23
C THR A 363 15.10 8.83 -3.37
N LYS A 364 13.84 9.29 -3.29
CA LYS A 364 13.51 10.62 -2.74
C LYS A 364 12.93 10.57 -1.33
N PHE A 365 13.10 11.68 -0.60
CA PHE A 365 12.78 11.81 0.83
C PHE A 365 11.47 12.60 1.08
N VAL A 366 11.00 12.51 2.33
CA VAL A 366 9.87 13.28 2.85
C VAL A 366 10.31 14.03 4.10
N TYR A 367 10.12 15.35 4.12
CA TYR A 367 10.38 16.21 5.27
C TYR A 367 9.07 16.75 5.84
N ASN A 368 9.01 16.92 7.18
CA ASN A 368 7.92 17.58 7.89
C ASN A 368 8.53 18.49 8.95
N ILE A 369 8.40 19.81 8.77
CA ILE A 369 9.07 20.82 9.59
C ILE A 369 8.06 21.85 10.06
N ASN A 370 8.07 22.11 11.37
CA ASN A 370 7.21 23.07 12.02
C ASN A 370 8.08 24.09 12.76
N ASP A 371 7.79 25.37 12.57
CA ASP A 371 8.42 26.47 13.31
C ASP A 371 7.36 27.40 13.91
N THR A 372 7.70 28.00 15.04
CA THR A 372 6.83 28.93 15.78
C THR A 372 7.31 30.35 15.54
N ILE A 373 6.36 31.26 15.28
CA ILE A 373 6.63 32.68 15.10
C ILE A 373 7.17 33.28 16.42
N GLU A 374 8.09 34.23 16.32
CA GLU A 374 8.72 34.86 17.49
C GLU A 374 7.69 35.64 18.32
N GLU A 375 7.71 35.48 19.66
CA GLU A 375 6.72 36.11 20.54
C GLU A 375 6.76 37.64 20.40
N GLY A 376 5.58 38.24 20.14
CA GLY A 376 5.46 39.67 19.90
C GLY A 376 5.73 40.12 18.46
N PHE A 377 5.99 39.20 17.53
CA PHE A 377 6.02 39.46 16.08
C PHE A 377 4.82 38.83 15.36
N THR A 378 4.41 39.44 14.25
CA THR A 378 3.35 39.00 13.35
C THR A 378 3.97 38.51 12.04
N LEU A 379 3.48 37.40 11.49
CA LEU A 379 3.90 36.88 10.18
C LEU A 379 3.51 37.82 9.02
N MET A 380 4.32 37.86 7.96
CA MET A 380 4.01 38.52 6.68
C MET A 380 3.83 37.45 5.57
N PRO A 381 2.63 36.89 5.36
CA PRO A 381 2.42 35.75 4.45
C PRO A 381 2.88 35.98 3.00
N GLU A 382 2.80 37.21 2.51
CA GLU A 382 3.21 37.63 1.16
C GLU A 382 4.73 37.56 0.93
N THR A 383 5.51 37.30 1.98
CA THR A 383 6.97 37.16 1.93
C THR A 383 7.45 35.71 2.00
N ILE A 384 6.53 34.74 2.15
CA ILE A 384 6.85 33.30 2.14
C ILE A 384 7.45 32.93 0.78
N LYS A 385 8.63 32.29 0.81
CA LYS A 385 9.37 31.81 -0.36
C LYS A 385 10.13 30.52 -0.06
N GLU A 386 9.69 29.45 -0.70
CA GLU A 386 10.43 28.20 -0.91
C GLU A 386 11.43 28.31 -2.08
N ASN A 387 12.38 27.37 -2.16
CA ASN A 387 13.34 27.26 -3.27
C ASN A 387 13.11 26.04 -4.20
N HIS A 388 12.07 25.24 -3.96
CA HIS A 388 11.83 23.98 -4.66
C HIS A 388 10.33 23.64 -4.71
N GLU A 389 9.80 23.35 -5.89
CA GLU A 389 8.35 23.18 -6.13
C GLU A 389 7.70 22.00 -5.35
N GLY A 390 8.50 21.03 -4.93
CA GLY A 390 8.07 19.92 -4.06
C GLY A 390 7.76 20.32 -2.60
N VAL A 391 8.03 21.58 -2.21
CA VAL A 391 7.77 22.13 -0.87
C VAL A 391 6.37 22.74 -0.81
N LYS A 392 5.60 22.39 0.23
CA LYS A 392 4.26 22.93 0.50
C LYS A 392 4.23 23.56 1.88
N VAL A 393 4.11 24.88 1.93
CA VAL A 393 4.04 25.67 3.16
C VAL A 393 2.59 25.93 3.55
N ASN A 394 2.21 25.52 4.76
CA ASN A 394 1.00 25.96 5.45
C ASN A 394 1.41 26.94 6.55
N HIS A 395 0.53 27.87 6.92
CA HIS A 395 0.84 28.84 7.97
C HIS A 395 -0.41 29.33 8.71
N SER A 396 -0.16 29.96 9.86
CA SER A 396 -1.08 30.82 10.61
C SER A 396 -0.26 31.84 11.37
N ASP A 397 -0.89 32.86 11.95
CA ASP A 397 -0.20 33.98 12.62
C ASP A 397 0.80 33.54 13.72
N GLU A 398 0.60 32.35 14.30
CA GLU A 398 1.44 31.75 15.36
C GLU A 398 2.52 30.77 14.85
N LYS A 399 2.41 30.24 13.61
CA LYS A 399 3.27 29.12 13.14
C LYS A 399 3.41 28.99 11.62
N ILE A 400 4.53 28.41 11.19
CA ILE A 400 4.83 27.94 9.83
C ILE A 400 4.99 26.41 9.88
N GLU A 401 4.26 25.68 9.04
CA GLU A 401 4.34 24.22 8.92
C GLU A 401 4.56 23.86 7.45
N TRP A 402 5.71 23.29 7.11
CA TRP A 402 5.98 22.87 5.73
C TRP A 402 6.30 21.39 5.62
N ASN A 403 5.71 20.79 4.59
CA ASN A 403 5.94 19.43 4.17
C ASN A 403 6.65 19.47 2.81
N ALA A 404 7.58 18.57 2.59
CA ALA A 404 8.15 18.34 1.27
C ALA A 404 8.10 16.85 0.96
N THR A 405 7.60 16.50 -0.22
CA THR A 405 7.50 15.12 -0.72
C THR A 405 8.28 15.01 -2.01
N ALA A 406 8.92 13.87 -2.23
CA ALA A 406 9.71 13.60 -3.43
C ALA A 406 10.81 14.65 -3.66
N VAL A 407 11.72 14.78 -2.68
CA VAL A 407 12.93 15.61 -2.80
C VAL A 407 14.19 14.76 -2.64
N ASP A 408 15.19 15.01 -3.49
CA ASP A 408 16.52 14.40 -3.44
C ASP A 408 17.40 14.95 -2.30
N TYR A 409 18.73 14.86 -2.43
CA TYR A 409 19.73 15.32 -1.45
C TYR A 409 19.99 16.84 -1.46
N ASP A 410 19.15 17.61 -2.15
CA ASP A 410 19.27 19.06 -2.23
C ASP A 410 18.90 19.76 -0.92
N GLU A 411 19.36 21.01 -0.78
CA GLU A 411 19.07 21.85 0.37
C GLU A 411 17.73 22.56 0.16
N LEU A 412 16.71 22.13 0.89
CA LEU A 412 15.42 22.79 0.91
C LEU A 412 15.47 24.00 1.82
N THR A 413 14.94 25.13 1.35
CA THR A 413 14.85 26.36 2.14
C THR A 413 13.45 26.95 2.07
N VAL A 414 12.88 27.33 3.22
CA VAL A 414 11.66 28.14 3.32
C VAL A 414 12.00 29.41 4.10
N SER A 415 11.76 30.57 3.48
CA SER A 415 12.02 31.88 4.09
C SER A 415 10.75 32.72 4.14
N TYR A 416 10.64 33.61 5.14
CA TYR A 416 9.50 34.50 5.36
C TYR A 416 9.90 35.64 6.30
N HIS A 417 9.17 36.74 6.27
CA HIS A 417 9.37 37.89 7.15
C HIS A 417 8.35 37.88 8.28
N ILE A 418 8.76 38.43 9.43
CA ILE A 418 7.94 38.68 10.61
C ILE A 418 8.19 40.12 11.07
N TYR A 419 7.15 40.82 11.54
CA TYR A 419 7.25 42.24 11.92
C TYR A 419 6.56 42.57 13.25
N ARG A 420 6.95 43.67 13.88
CA ARG A 420 6.24 44.27 15.02
C ARG A 420 6.21 45.79 14.92
N GLU A 421 5.11 46.38 15.35
CA GLU A 421 4.98 47.83 15.55
C GLU A 421 5.37 48.19 16.99
N ILE A 422 6.00 49.36 17.16
CA ILE A 422 6.50 49.86 18.45
C ILE A 422 5.82 51.21 18.71
N ASP A 423 5.17 51.38 19.86
CA ASP A 423 4.40 52.59 20.19
C ASP A 423 5.33 53.76 20.57
N PRO A 424 5.40 54.85 19.77
CA PRO A 424 6.31 55.98 20.02
C PRO A 424 5.92 56.85 21.23
N THR A 425 4.80 56.58 21.89
CA THR A 425 4.42 57.26 23.14
C THR A 425 5.04 56.61 24.38
N GLU A 426 5.57 55.39 24.25
CA GLU A 426 6.30 54.71 25.31
C GLU A 426 7.80 55.00 25.16
N LYS A 427 8.43 55.57 26.19
CA LYS A 427 9.90 55.69 26.21
C LYS A 427 10.48 54.29 26.31
N MET A 428 11.23 53.89 25.29
CA MET A 428 11.98 52.63 25.26
C MET A 428 13.42 52.87 25.72
N GLY A 429 14.00 51.87 26.38
CA GLY A 429 15.43 51.77 26.66
C GLY A 429 15.99 50.56 25.93
N GLU A 430 17.25 50.65 25.50
CA GLU A 430 17.96 49.55 24.87
C GLU A 430 18.98 48.97 25.85
N LEU A 431 19.13 47.65 25.86
CA LEU A 431 20.14 46.92 26.63
C LEU A 431 20.97 46.08 25.66
N VAL A 432 22.29 46.30 25.64
CA VAL A 432 23.25 45.57 24.81
C VAL A 432 24.22 44.82 25.71
N VAL A 433 24.35 43.51 25.53
CA VAL A 433 25.19 42.65 26.37
C VAL A 433 26.38 42.13 25.57
N ASN A 434 27.55 42.70 25.83
CA ASN A 434 28.79 42.41 25.12
C ASN A 434 29.62 41.35 25.86
N HIS A 435 30.26 40.46 25.09
CA HIS A 435 31.17 39.43 25.59
C HIS A 435 32.50 39.54 24.83
N VAL A 436 33.53 40.09 25.49
CA VAL A 436 34.80 40.49 24.84
C VAL A 436 36.04 40.00 25.61
N THR A 437 37.18 39.91 24.97
CA THR A 437 38.46 39.60 25.63
C THR A 437 39.09 40.83 26.31
N GLU A 438 40.16 40.63 27.11
CA GLU A 438 40.97 41.73 27.69
C GLU A 438 41.54 42.69 26.61
N ASP A 439 41.79 42.22 25.39
CA ASP A 439 42.20 43.02 24.22
C ASP A 439 41.01 43.55 23.37
N GLY A 440 39.78 43.38 23.84
CA GLY A 440 38.56 43.94 23.22
C GLY A 440 37.99 43.12 22.05
N LYS A 441 38.52 41.93 21.76
CA LYS A 441 37.99 41.06 20.72
C LYS A 441 36.66 40.45 21.17
N VAL A 442 35.61 40.61 20.37
CA VAL A 442 34.30 39.98 20.57
C VAL A 442 34.44 38.45 20.54
N LEU A 443 33.90 37.77 21.56
CA LEU A 443 33.82 36.30 21.66
C LEU A 443 32.50 35.74 21.14
N LYS A 444 31.44 36.56 21.15
CA LYS A 444 30.10 36.25 20.65
C LYS A 444 29.38 37.56 20.34
N GLU A 445 28.58 37.57 19.27
CA GLU A 445 27.84 38.76 18.84
C GLU A 445 27.03 39.40 19.98
N PRO A 446 26.96 40.75 20.06
CA PRO A 446 26.24 41.46 21.12
C PRO A 446 24.76 41.06 21.17
N ILE A 447 24.28 40.73 22.37
CA ILE A 447 22.86 40.42 22.59
C ILE A 447 22.14 41.73 22.91
N SER A 448 21.32 42.24 21.98
CA SER A 448 20.53 43.45 22.17
C SER A 448 19.06 43.16 22.48
N SER A 449 18.43 44.05 23.24
CA SER A 449 17.02 44.00 23.64
C SER A 449 16.50 45.43 23.82
N THR A 450 15.20 45.67 23.63
CA THR A 450 14.64 47.03 23.57
C THR A 450 13.26 47.05 24.21
N GLU A 451 13.19 47.54 25.45
CA GLU A 451 12.04 47.39 26.34
C GLU A 451 11.63 48.73 26.98
N LYS A 452 10.41 48.79 27.51
CA LYS A 452 9.87 50.01 28.11
C LYS A 452 10.70 50.49 29.32
N VAL A 453 11.00 51.79 29.37
CA VAL A 453 11.74 52.42 30.49
C VAL A 453 11.04 52.17 31.82
N GLY A 454 11.80 51.73 32.82
CA GLY A 454 11.32 51.26 34.12
C GLY A 454 10.99 49.76 34.20
N THR A 455 11.10 49.01 33.09
CA THR A 455 11.07 47.54 33.11
C THR A 455 12.38 47.01 33.70
N ALA A 456 12.35 45.99 34.54
CA ALA A 456 13.55 45.41 35.13
C ALA A 456 14.26 44.45 34.16
N TYR A 457 15.60 44.45 34.18
CA TYR A 457 16.44 43.47 33.46
C TYR A 457 17.44 42.80 34.39
N SER A 458 17.89 41.61 33.98
CA SER A 458 19.03 40.92 34.56
C SER A 458 19.81 40.23 33.44
N THR A 459 21.13 40.19 33.57
CA THR A 459 22.08 39.62 32.61
C THR A 459 23.09 38.76 33.38
N GLU A 460 23.61 37.72 32.74
CA GLU A 460 24.60 36.82 33.35
C GLU A 460 25.78 36.60 32.42
N LYS A 461 26.94 36.28 33.00
CA LYS A 461 28.15 35.93 32.26
C LYS A 461 27.97 34.57 31.57
N GLN A 462 28.41 34.46 30.32
CA GLN A 462 28.45 33.19 29.59
C GLN A 462 29.80 32.50 29.79
N SER A 463 29.91 31.22 29.41
CA SER A 463 31.15 30.45 29.45
C SER A 463 31.66 30.22 28.03
N PHE A 464 32.97 30.28 27.83
CA PHE A 464 33.62 30.08 26.52
C PHE A 464 34.86 29.19 26.68
N ASP A 465 34.97 28.14 25.88
CA ASP A 465 36.07 27.18 26.00
C ASP A 465 37.43 27.84 25.74
N GLY A 466 38.38 27.62 26.66
CA GLY A 466 39.71 28.23 26.62
C GLY A 466 39.78 29.68 27.12
N TYR A 467 38.69 30.25 27.63
CA TYR A 467 38.65 31.60 28.21
C TYR A 467 38.00 31.63 29.59
N GLU A 468 38.63 32.31 30.56
CA GLU A 468 38.05 32.57 31.88
C GLU A 468 37.39 33.96 31.94
N PHE A 469 36.34 34.12 32.75
CA PHE A 469 35.74 35.43 33.02
C PHE A 469 36.59 36.22 34.03
N VAL A 470 37.01 37.43 33.66
CA VAL A 470 37.85 38.30 34.50
C VAL A 470 36.99 39.26 35.31
N LYS A 471 36.22 40.13 34.63
CA LYS A 471 35.44 41.21 35.25
C LYS A 471 34.40 41.79 34.29
N LEU A 472 33.48 42.60 34.81
CA LEU A 472 32.76 43.57 33.97
C LEU A 472 33.73 44.70 33.54
N SER A 473 33.50 45.31 32.38
CA SER A 473 34.22 46.51 31.96
C SER A 473 34.03 47.65 32.97
N ASP A 474 35.02 48.54 33.10
CA ASP A 474 34.95 49.65 34.06
C ASP A 474 33.89 50.69 33.67
N ASP A 475 33.57 50.79 32.38
CA ASP A 475 32.49 51.61 31.81
C ASP A 475 31.15 50.83 31.67
N SER A 476 31.07 49.59 32.18
CA SER A 476 29.88 48.75 32.06
C SER A 476 28.71 49.25 32.93
N GLY A 477 27.51 49.20 32.37
CA GLY A 477 26.27 49.13 33.12
C GLY A 477 26.24 47.95 34.09
N LYS A 478 25.33 48.02 35.06
CA LYS A 478 25.16 46.96 36.08
C LYS A 478 24.55 45.71 35.43
N PRO A 479 24.89 44.50 35.91
CA PRO A 479 24.33 43.27 35.36
C PRO A 479 22.82 43.10 35.65
N ALA A 480 22.26 43.86 36.59
CA ALA A 480 20.81 43.98 36.79
C ALA A 480 20.43 45.43 37.10
N GLY A 481 19.26 45.85 36.61
CA GLY A 481 18.78 47.23 36.68
C GLY A 481 17.38 47.39 36.10
N GLU A 482 17.04 48.63 35.73
CA GLU A 482 15.84 48.95 34.94
C GLU A 482 16.28 49.54 33.61
N TYR A 483 15.53 49.28 32.53
CA TYR A 483 15.72 49.95 31.24
C TYR A 483 15.56 51.46 31.42
N VAL A 484 16.50 52.23 30.88
CA VAL A 484 16.52 53.70 30.93
C VAL A 484 16.53 54.29 29.52
N GLU A 485 16.12 55.54 29.37
CA GLU A 485 16.04 56.22 28.08
C GLU A 485 17.42 56.33 27.41
N GLY A 486 17.61 55.63 26.29
CA GLY A 486 18.89 55.44 25.61
C GLY A 486 19.42 54.00 25.72
N THR A 487 20.66 53.77 25.27
CA THR A 487 21.30 52.45 25.29
C THR A 487 22.11 52.25 26.57
N THR A 488 21.92 51.09 27.22
CA THR A 488 22.69 50.62 28.37
C THR A 488 23.55 49.43 27.93
N GLU A 489 24.87 49.55 28.01
CA GLU A 489 25.77 48.45 27.69
C GLU A 489 26.20 47.68 28.94
N VAL A 490 26.12 46.35 28.94
CA VAL A 490 26.71 45.48 29.97
C VAL A 490 27.79 44.63 29.32
N THR A 491 29.05 44.89 29.65
CA THR A 491 30.20 44.31 28.95
C THR A 491 31.00 43.40 29.87
N TYR A 492 30.95 42.10 29.59
CA TYR A 492 31.72 41.07 30.29
C TYR A 492 33.07 40.83 29.61
N ILE A 493 34.17 40.92 30.37
CA ILE A 493 35.56 40.77 29.90
C ILE A 493 36.11 39.40 30.29
N TYR A 494 36.74 38.73 29.32
CA TYR A 494 37.29 37.37 29.41
C TYR A 494 38.78 37.34 29.05
N LYS A 495 39.51 36.33 29.55
CA LYS A 495 40.95 36.15 29.31
C LYS A 495 41.23 34.79 28.73
N LYS A 496 42.07 34.74 27.70
CA LYS A 496 42.53 33.48 27.10
C LYS A 496 43.51 32.76 28.03
N ILE A 497 43.32 31.46 28.21
CA ILE A 497 44.18 30.61 29.06
C ILE A 497 45.39 30.15 28.23
N GLU A 498 46.61 30.31 28.77
CA GLU A 498 47.87 29.82 28.19
C GLU A 498 48.56 28.81 29.12
N ALA A 499 49.22 27.82 28.55
CA ALA A 499 50.10 26.86 29.23
C ALA A 499 51.58 27.34 29.11
N GLU A 500 52.52 26.94 29.96
CA GLU A 500 52.56 25.84 30.94
C GLU A 500 53.47 26.23 32.13
N PRO A 501 53.43 25.50 33.27
CA PRO A 501 54.35 24.37 33.43
C PRO A 501 53.70 23.13 34.07
N GLU A 502 54.05 21.91 33.62
CA GLU A 502 53.46 20.61 33.99
C GLU A 502 52.79 20.57 35.38
N GLU A 503 51.50 20.88 35.41
CA GLU A 503 50.69 20.68 36.61
C GLU A 503 50.35 19.20 36.70
N LYS A 504 50.69 18.55 37.82
CA LYS A 504 50.31 17.16 38.02
C LYS A 504 48.83 17.07 38.35
N PHE A 505 48.10 16.30 37.54
CA PHE A 505 46.70 15.98 37.76
C PHE A 505 46.54 14.58 38.36
N GLY A 506 45.57 14.44 39.26
CA GLY A 506 45.02 13.16 39.67
C GLY A 506 43.68 12.94 38.97
N SER A 507 43.38 11.71 38.60
CA SER A 507 42.06 11.32 38.10
C SER A 507 41.25 10.68 39.22
N LEU A 508 39.99 11.04 39.33
CA LEU A 508 38.98 10.40 40.17
C LEU A 508 38.02 9.66 39.25
N VAL A 509 37.80 8.37 39.52
CA VAL A 509 36.80 7.55 38.84
C VAL A 509 35.78 7.13 39.87
N VAL A 510 34.49 7.29 39.56
CA VAL A 510 33.39 6.93 40.47
C VAL A 510 32.50 5.89 39.79
N ARG A 511 32.34 4.75 40.47
CA ARG A 511 31.45 3.66 40.01
C ARG A 511 30.33 3.40 40.99
N HIS A 512 29.20 3.00 40.42
CA HIS A 512 28.06 2.50 41.16
C HIS A 512 27.73 1.11 40.59
N ILE A 513 28.01 0.04 41.36
CA ILE A 513 27.93 -1.35 40.88
C ILE A 513 27.08 -2.23 41.82
N THR A 514 26.54 -3.32 41.31
CA THR A 514 25.88 -4.35 42.12
C THR A 514 26.90 -5.26 42.84
N GLU A 515 26.44 -6.07 43.81
CA GLU A 515 27.24 -7.11 44.48
C GLU A 515 27.87 -8.14 43.50
N ASP A 516 27.28 -8.35 42.31
CA ASP A 516 27.81 -9.19 41.22
C ASP A 516 28.65 -8.42 40.17
N GLY A 517 28.92 -7.13 40.41
CA GLY A 517 29.85 -6.32 39.61
C GLY A 517 29.26 -5.64 38.37
N LYS A 518 27.93 -5.59 38.24
CA LYS A 518 27.25 -4.90 37.13
C LYS A 518 27.08 -3.41 37.43
N GLU A 519 27.47 -2.54 36.50
CA GLU A 519 27.30 -1.09 36.63
C GLU A 519 25.81 -0.69 36.58
N LEU A 520 25.39 0.18 37.50
CA LEU A 520 24.03 0.73 37.65
C LEU A 520 23.87 2.14 37.08
N ALA A 521 24.99 2.85 36.90
CA ALA A 521 25.11 4.13 36.20
C ALA A 521 26.34 4.08 35.29
N PRO A 522 26.40 4.93 34.24
CA PRO A 522 27.65 5.20 33.55
C PRO A 522 28.74 5.61 34.54
N ILE A 523 29.96 5.10 34.34
CA ILE A 523 31.15 5.50 35.10
C ILE A 523 31.33 7.01 34.94
N THR A 524 31.35 7.76 36.05
CA THR A 524 31.71 9.18 36.02
C THR A 524 33.18 9.35 36.39
N GLY A 525 33.85 10.30 35.76
CA GLY A 525 35.26 10.55 36.01
C GLY A 525 35.59 12.04 35.89
N THR A 526 36.44 12.51 36.79
CA THR A 526 36.93 13.90 36.83
C THR A 526 38.44 13.87 37.00
N THR A 527 39.15 14.81 36.38
CA THR A 527 40.61 14.91 36.49
C THR A 527 40.95 16.33 36.89
N GLU A 528 41.70 16.46 37.98
CA GLU A 528 41.89 17.71 38.71
C GLU A 528 43.28 17.74 39.35
N LYS A 529 43.74 18.93 39.72
CA LYS A 529 45.12 19.12 40.18
C LYS A 529 45.39 18.33 41.47
N VAL A 530 46.59 17.74 41.56
CA VAL A 530 47.00 17.03 42.78
C VAL A 530 47.00 18.00 43.98
N GLY A 531 46.22 17.66 45.01
CA GLY A 531 45.95 18.51 46.17
C GLY A 531 44.61 19.28 46.14
N THR A 532 43.85 19.26 45.04
CA THR A 532 42.46 19.74 45.02
C THR A 532 41.59 18.78 45.84
N GLU A 533 40.64 19.28 46.65
CA GLU A 533 39.67 18.42 47.35
C GLU A 533 38.58 17.89 46.42
N TYR A 534 38.21 16.62 46.57
CA TYR A 534 37.00 16.03 46.00
C TYR A 534 36.08 15.47 47.09
N ASN A 535 34.78 15.48 46.80
CA ASN A 535 33.77 14.78 47.56
C ASN A 535 32.85 14.03 46.57
N THR A 536 32.68 12.74 46.78
CA THR A 536 31.76 11.89 46.03
C THR A 536 30.64 11.43 46.96
N HIS A 537 29.44 11.24 46.41
CA HIS A 537 28.27 10.84 47.16
C HIS A 537 27.62 9.64 46.49
N GLN A 538 27.14 8.70 47.30
CA GLN A 538 26.40 7.54 46.80
C GLN A 538 25.15 8.03 46.05
N GLN A 539 24.96 7.59 44.81
CA GLN A 539 23.72 7.81 44.09
C GLN A 539 22.61 6.89 44.61
N THR A 540 21.35 7.24 44.34
CA THR A 540 20.17 6.43 44.70
C THR A 540 19.60 5.77 43.46
N PHE A 541 19.51 4.43 43.46
CA PHE A 541 18.97 3.64 42.35
C PHE A 541 17.68 2.96 42.77
N ALA A 542 16.61 3.14 42.00
CA ALA A 542 15.30 2.55 42.32
C ALA A 542 15.41 1.01 42.41
N GLY A 543 14.92 0.44 43.51
CA GLY A 543 15.03 -1.00 43.79
C GLY A 543 16.41 -1.50 44.24
N TYR A 544 17.40 -0.63 44.49
CA TYR A 544 18.72 -1.02 45.03
C TYR A 544 19.15 -0.16 46.22
N GLU A 545 19.51 -0.81 47.34
CA GLU A 545 20.11 -0.16 48.50
C GLU A 545 21.63 -0.10 48.35
N PHE A 546 22.23 0.99 48.83
CA PHE A 546 23.68 1.06 48.99
C PHE A 546 24.10 0.17 50.17
N VAL A 547 25.02 -0.76 49.93
CA VAL A 547 25.54 -1.68 50.96
C VAL A 547 26.78 -1.10 51.63
N LYS A 548 27.78 -0.77 50.81
CA LYS A 548 29.12 -0.34 51.25
C LYS A 548 29.91 0.21 50.06
N LEU A 549 31.00 0.93 50.35
CA LEU A 549 32.09 1.07 49.38
C LEU A 549 32.79 -0.28 49.19
N SER A 550 33.36 -0.51 48.00
CA SER A 550 34.19 -1.69 47.74
C SER A 550 35.42 -1.73 48.66
N ASP A 551 35.92 -2.93 48.96
CA ASP A 551 37.03 -3.11 49.92
C ASP A 551 38.38 -2.60 49.38
N ASP A 552 38.47 -2.36 48.07
CA ASP A 552 39.56 -1.73 47.32
C ASP A 552 39.27 -0.26 46.93
N SER A 553 38.10 0.27 47.30
CA SER A 553 37.69 1.65 46.99
C SER A 553 38.57 2.69 47.69
N GLY A 554 38.87 3.76 46.95
CA GLY A 554 39.27 5.05 47.51
C GLY A 554 38.21 5.62 48.46
N LYS A 555 38.61 6.60 49.26
CA LYS A 555 37.71 7.30 50.19
C LYS A 555 36.72 8.16 49.38
N PRO A 556 35.47 8.36 49.86
CA PRO A 556 34.49 9.21 49.20
C PRO A 556 34.73 10.71 49.42
N ALA A 557 35.78 11.07 50.17
CA ALA A 557 36.24 12.43 50.37
C ALA A 557 37.76 12.40 50.59
N GLY A 558 38.48 13.32 49.95
CA GLY A 558 39.94 13.40 50.00
C GLY A 558 40.49 14.44 49.02
N GLU A 559 41.81 14.46 48.87
CA GLU A 559 42.48 15.26 47.84
C GLU A 559 42.79 14.36 46.62
N TYR A 560 42.76 14.93 45.41
CA TYR A 560 43.26 14.25 44.21
C TYR A 560 44.76 13.93 44.40
N ALA A 561 45.14 12.67 44.21
CA ALA A 561 46.51 12.18 44.32
C ALA A 561 47.09 11.86 42.93
N GLU A 562 48.43 11.86 42.79
CA GLU A 562 49.08 11.57 41.51
C GLU A 562 48.77 10.14 41.03
N GLY A 563 48.04 10.02 39.91
CA GLY A 563 47.48 8.76 39.39
C GLY A 563 45.94 8.73 39.44
N THR A 564 45.36 7.53 39.33
CA THR A 564 43.90 7.35 39.40
C THR A 564 43.47 6.87 40.79
N THR A 565 42.55 7.60 41.41
CA THR A 565 41.80 7.17 42.61
C THR A 565 40.42 6.71 42.17
N GLU A 566 40.02 5.49 42.53
CA GLU A 566 38.74 4.90 42.11
C GLU A 566 37.83 4.70 43.32
N VAL A 567 36.66 5.34 43.33
CA VAL A 567 35.66 5.24 44.41
C VAL A 567 34.46 4.44 43.92
N THR A 568 34.32 3.22 44.44
CA THR A 568 33.32 2.26 43.97
C THR A 568 32.29 2.01 45.05
N TYR A 569 31.05 2.46 44.81
CA TYR A 569 29.89 2.22 45.66
C TYR A 569 29.21 0.91 45.23
N ILE A 570 29.08 -0.05 46.16
CA ILE A 570 28.42 -1.34 45.94
C ILE A 570 26.98 -1.31 46.45
N TYR A 571 26.08 -1.79 45.62
CA TYR A 571 24.64 -1.83 45.82
C TYR A 571 24.10 -3.24 45.79
N LYS A 572 22.99 -3.46 46.50
CA LYS A 572 22.25 -4.71 46.54
C LYS A 572 20.80 -4.43 46.20
N LYS A 573 20.17 -5.36 45.48
CA LYS A 573 18.74 -5.23 45.16
C LYS A 573 17.91 -5.34 46.45
N ILE A 574 17.02 -4.37 46.68
CA ILE A 574 16.17 -4.34 47.87
C ILE A 574 15.09 -5.41 47.74
N GLU A 575 14.96 -6.29 48.74
CA GLU A 575 13.72 -7.01 48.98
C GLU A 575 12.80 -6.08 49.78
N ALA A 576 11.88 -5.41 49.06
CA ALA A 576 11.24 -4.18 49.53
C ALA A 576 10.09 -4.39 50.53
N GLU A 577 9.94 -3.46 51.48
CA GLU A 577 8.72 -3.22 52.29
C GLU A 577 8.86 -1.84 52.98
N PRO A 578 7.98 -0.84 52.72
CA PRO A 578 7.18 -0.65 51.51
C PRO A 578 7.45 0.74 50.87
N GLU A 579 7.82 0.74 49.59
CA GLU A 579 7.41 1.82 48.68
C GLU A 579 5.88 1.75 48.49
N GLU A 580 5.27 2.67 47.73
CA GLU A 580 3.88 2.46 47.30
C GLU A 580 3.85 1.32 46.28
N LYS A 581 3.78 0.08 46.77
CA LYS A 581 3.76 -1.13 45.95
C LYS A 581 2.53 -1.11 45.05
N PHE A 582 2.73 -1.43 43.78
CA PHE A 582 1.65 -1.67 42.81
C PHE A 582 1.54 -3.17 42.55
N GLY A 583 0.31 -3.67 42.51
CA GLY A 583 0.00 -5.00 42.04
C GLY A 583 -0.44 -4.91 40.58
N SER A 584 -0.01 -5.87 39.76
CA SER A 584 -0.60 -6.08 38.43
C SER A 584 -1.71 -7.13 38.53
N LEU A 585 -2.83 -6.88 37.88
CA LEU A 585 -3.92 -7.84 37.72
C LEU A 585 -4.00 -8.25 36.25
N VAL A 586 -3.92 -9.55 36.02
CA VAL A 586 -3.85 -10.17 34.70
C VAL A 586 -5.01 -11.13 34.59
N VAL A 587 -6.00 -10.81 33.77
CA VAL A 587 -7.21 -11.64 33.61
C VAL A 587 -7.12 -12.42 32.31
N ARG A 588 -7.06 -13.75 32.41
CA ARG A 588 -7.10 -14.64 31.24
C ARG A 588 -8.45 -15.34 31.13
N TYR A 589 -8.87 -15.56 29.89
CA TYR A 589 -10.00 -16.41 29.55
C TYR A 589 -9.47 -17.50 28.61
N ILE A 590 -9.32 -18.72 29.11
CA ILE A 590 -8.70 -19.84 28.39
C ILE A 590 -9.63 -21.05 28.33
N THR A 591 -9.36 -21.96 27.42
CA THR A 591 -10.03 -23.26 27.33
C THR A 591 -9.31 -24.32 28.18
N GLU A 592 -9.97 -25.47 28.42
CA GLU A 592 -9.40 -26.57 29.23
C GLU A 592 -8.06 -27.14 28.69
N ASP A 593 -7.73 -26.93 27.42
CA ASP A 593 -6.45 -27.29 26.79
C ASP A 593 -5.36 -26.18 26.89
N GLY A 594 -5.70 -25.02 27.45
CA GLY A 594 -4.82 -23.87 27.60
C GLY A 594 -4.90 -22.81 26.50
N LYS A 595 -5.71 -22.99 25.44
CA LYS A 595 -5.85 -21.98 24.37
C LYS A 595 -6.65 -20.76 24.84
N GLU A 596 -6.14 -19.57 24.55
CA GLU A 596 -6.76 -18.29 24.90
C GLU A 596 -7.99 -17.96 24.01
N LEU A 597 -9.06 -17.44 24.63
CA LEU A 597 -10.33 -17.10 23.97
C LEU A 597 -10.50 -15.60 23.69
N ALA A 598 -9.87 -14.75 24.50
CA ALA A 598 -9.85 -13.30 24.32
C ALA A 598 -8.59 -12.71 24.95
N PRO A 599 -8.03 -11.61 24.39
CA PRO A 599 -6.76 -11.05 24.83
C PRO A 599 -6.70 -10.80 26.34
N ILE A 600 -5.59 -11.23 26.94
CA ILE A 600 -5.27 -10.99 28.36
C ILE A 600 -5.52 -9.53 28.75
N ALA A 601 -6.46 -9.30 29.67
CA ALA A 601 -6.73 -7.97 30.20
C ALA A 601 -5.78 -7.67 31.37
N GLY A 602 -4.81 -6.79 31.15
CA GLY A 602 -3.87 -6.32 32.16
C GLY A 602 -4.26 -4.96 32.74
N THR A 603 -4.29 -4.86 34.06
CA THR A 603 -4.38 -3.59 34.82
C THR A 603 -3.30 -3.55 35.90
N THR A 604 -2.96 -2.38 36.42
CA THR A 604 -1.96 -2.24 37.50
C THR A 604 -2.35 -1.08 38.40
N GLU A 605 -2.48 -1.35 39.70
CA GLU A 605 -3.02 -0.44 40.70
C GLU A 605 -2.33 -0.64 42.05
N LYS A 606 -2.47 0.33 42.95
CA LYS A 606 -1.79 0.32 44.24
C LYS A 606 -2.24 -0.86 45.11
N VAL A 607 -1.29 -1.51 45.79
CA VAL A 607 -1.54 -2.61 46.73
C VAL A 607 -2.51 -2.18 47.84
N GLY A 608 -3.50 -3.01 48.14
CA GLY A 608 -4.63 -2.71 49.02
C GLY A 608 -5.84 -2.05 48.32
N THR A 609 -5.76 -1.74 47.03
CA THR A 609 -6.94 -1.32 46.24
C THR A 609 -7.79 -2.55 45.92
N GLU A 610 -9.11 -2.47 46.05
CA GLU A 610 -10.01 -3.58 45.66
C GLU A 610 -10.05 -3.74 44.14
N TYR A 611 -10.06 -5.00 43.68
CA TYR A 611 -10.39 -5.38 42.30
C TYR A 611 -11.54 -6.40 42.28
N ASN A 612 -12.26 -6.41 41.17
CA ASN A 612 -13.33 -7.35 40.92
C ASN A 612 -13.35 -7.72 39.43
N THR A 613 -13.06 -9.00 39.15
CA THR A 613 -13.12 -9.58 37.81
C THR A 613 -14.37 -10.41 37.66
N HIS A 614 -14.89 -10.49 36.44
CA HIS A 614 -16.10 -11.25 36.13
C HIS A 614 -15.81 -12.20 34.97
N GLN A 615 -16.42 -13.38 34.99
CA GLN A 615 -16.41 -14.27 33.83
C GLN A 615 -17.05 -13.55 32.65
N GLN A 616 -16.38 -13.55 31.49
CA GLN A 616 -16.99 -13.11 30.24
C GLN A 616 -17.81 -14.24 29.61
N THR A 617 -18.66 -13.90 28.64
CA THR A 617 -19.52 -14.85 27.92
C THR A 617 -19.00 -15.00 26.50
N PHE A 618 -18.47 -16.18 26.16
CA PHE A 618 -17.97 -16.47 24.82
C PHE A 618 -18.97 -17.35 24.06
N ALA A 619 -19.29 -16.98 22.81
CA ALA A 619 -20.25 -17.73 22.02
C ALA A 619 -19.73 -19.15 21.74
N GLY A 620 -20.49 -20.17 22.14
CA GLY A 620 -20.09 -21.57 22.02
C GLY A 620 -19.19 -22.09 23.15
N TYR A 621 -18.93 -21.33 24.23
CA TYR A 621 -18.16 -21.78 25.39
C TYR A 621 -18.84 -21.43 26.72
N GLU A 622 -18.93 -22.39 27.64
CA GLU A 622 -19.37 -22.16 29.02
C GLU A 622 -18.19 -22.04 29.97
N PHE A 623 -18.35 -21.21 30.99
CA PHE A 623 -17.40 -21.11 32.08
C PHE A 623 -17.54 -22.35 32.98
N VAL A 624 -16.46 -23.12 33.11
CA VAL A 624 -16.42 -24.33 33.95
C VAL A 624 -16.03 -23.97 35.37
N LYS A 625 -14.86 -23.32 35.50
CA LYS A 625 -14.25 -22.97 36.78
C LYS A 625 -13.14 -21.94 36.60
N LEU A 626 -12.72 -21.31 37.69
CA LEU A 626 -11.39 -20.70 37.74
C LEU A 626 -10.33 -21.80 37.71
N SER A 627 -9.15 -21.52 37.17
CA SER A 627 -8.00 -22.43 37.26
C SER A 627 -7.69 -22.75 38.73
N ASP A 628 -7.19 -23.94 39.02
CA ASP A 628 -6.88 -24.34 40.40
C ASP A 628 -5.73 -23.50 41.00
N ASP A 629 -4.85 -22.97 40.15
CA ASP A 629 -3.78 -22.02 40.48
C ASP A 629 -4.19 -20.54 40.33
N SER A 630 -5.47 -20.26 40.03
CA SER A 630 -5.96 -18.89 39.81
C SER A 630 -5.99 -18.05 41.09
N GLY A 631 -5.64 -16.77 40.95
CA GLY A 631 -6.05 -15.72 41.86
C GLY A 631 -7.58 -15.67 42.02
N LYS A 632 -8.04 -15.09 43.13
CA LYS A 632 -9.47 -14.94 43.42
C LYS A 632 -10.09 -13.92 42.46
N PRO A 633 -11.39 -14.04 42.11
CA PRO A 633 -12.04 -13.09 41.22
C PRO A 633 -12.41 -11.77 41.93
N VAL A 634 -12.36 -11.73 43.26
CA VAL A 634 -12.50 -10.53 44.06
C VAL A 634 -11.40 -10.56 45.12
N GLY A 635 -10.71 -9.44 45.29
CA GLY A 635 -9.63 -9.29 46.25
C GLY A 635 -9.10 -7.87 46.28
N GLU A 636 -7.99 -7.67 46.98
CA GLU A 636 -7.18 -6.46 46.91
C GLU A 636 -5.95 -6.75 46.06
N TYR A 637 -5.46 -5.75 45.30
CA TYR A 637 -4.17 -5.84 44.63
C TYR A 637 -3.08 -6.15 45.67
N ILE A 638 -2.25 -7.15 45.40
CA ILE A 638 -1.07 -7.51 46.20
C ILE A 638 0.18 -7.33 45.34
N GLU A 639 1.35 -7.22 45.99
CA GLU A 639 2.61 -7.02 45.28
C GLU A 639 2.90 -8.17 44.30
N GLY A 640 3.36 -7.81 43.10
CA GLY A 640 3.55 -8.74 41.99
C GLY A 640 2.29 -8.88 41.13
N THR A 641 2.19 -9.97 40.39
CA THR A 641 1.09 -10.21 39.44
C THR A 641 0.07 -11.17 40.03
N ILE A 642 -1.14 -10.69 40.25
CA ILE A 642 -2.33 -11.52 40.44
C ILE A 642 -2.80 -11.98 39.06
N GLU A 643 -2.76 -13.28 38.80
CA GLU A 643 -3.35 -13.84 37.58
C GLU A 643 -4.69 -14.50 37.89
N VAL A 644 -5.79 -13.97 37.35
CA VAL A 644 -7.14 -14.56 37.48
C VAL A 644 -7.50 -15.23 36.15
N THR A 645 -7.49 -16.55 36.15
CA THR A 645 -7.65 -17.35 34.93
C THR A 645 -8.98 -18.10 34.98
N TYR A 646 -9.92 -17.65 34.15
CA TYR A 646 -11.22 -18.29 33.94
C TYR A 646 -11.07 -19.39 32.88
N ILE A 647 -11.37 -20.63 33.24
CA ILE A 647 -11.33 -21.79 32.35
C ILE A 647 -12.73 -22.07 31.79
N TYR A 648 -12.78 -22.24 30.48
CA TYR A 648 -13.97 -22.52 29.70
C TYR A 648 -13.89 -23.88 29.00
N LYS A 649 -15.03 -24.52 28.82
CA LYS A 649 -15.22 -25.66 27.92
C LYS A 649 -16.14 -25.23 26.79
N ALA A 650 -16.01 -25.83 25.61
CA ALA A 650 -17.01 -25.63 24.57
C ALA A 650 -18.39 -26.10 25.07
N ILE A 651 -19.46 -25.36 24.77
CA ILE A 651 -20.82 -25.80 25.06
C ILE A 651 -21.17 -26.91 24.07
N GLU A 652 -20.81 -28.13 24.43
CA GLU A 652 -21.49 -29.31 23.94
C GLU A 652 -22.91 -29.24 24.51
N ALA A 653 -23.88 -28.97 23.63
CA ALA A 653 -25.24 -28.68 24.06
C ALA A 653 -25.88 -29.93 24.67
N GLU A 654 -26.20 -29.90 25.97
CA GLU A 654 -27.18 -30.85 26.52
C GLU A 654 -28.60 -30.45 26.05
N SER A 655 -29.43 -31.34 25.52
CA SER A 655 -29.23 -32.79 25.38
C SER A 655 -28.10 -33.18 24.42
N GLU A 656 -27.13 -33.96 24.93
CA GLU A 656 -26.08 -34.57 24.11
C GLU A 656 -26.73 -35.52 23.10
N GLU A 657 -27.08 -34.96 21.94
CA GLU A 657 -27.22 -35.70 20.71
C GLU A 657 -25.81 -36.16 20.33
N LYS A 658 -25.30 -37.21 20.99
CA LYS A 658 -23.98 -37.75 20.65
C LYS A 658 -23.92 -38.01 19.15
N PHE A 659 -22.84 -37.60 18.50
CA PHE A 659 -22.64 -37.81 17.06
C PHE A 659 -21.69 -38.98 16.83
N GLY A 660 -21.99 -39.78 15.80
CA GLY A 660 -21.09 -40.78 15.25
C GLY A 660 -20.59 -40.30 13.88
N SER A 661 -19.37 -40.69 13.51
CA SER A 661 -18.83 -40.47 12.18
C SER A 661 -18.82 -41.78 11.39
N LEU A 662 -19.24 -41.72 10.13
CA LEU A 662 -19.20 -42.79 9.15
C LEU A 662 -18.20 -42.40 8.07
N VAL A 663 -17.15 -43.20 7.92
CA VAL A 663 -16.09 -43.00 6.94
C VAL A 663 -16.17 -44.10 5.90
N VAL A 664 -16.48 -43.75 4.66
CA VAL A 664 -16.59 -44.70 3.55
C VAL A 664 -15.33 -44.63 2.70
N ARG A 665 -14.68 -45.78 2.50
CA ARG A 665 -13.45 -45.92 1.71
C ARG A 665 -13.63 -46.97 0.62
N HIS A 666 -13.14 -46.68 -0.57
CA HIS A 666 -13.10 -47.61 -1.70
C HIS A 666 -11.62 -47.79 -2.07
N ILE A 667 -11.09 -49.01 -1.89
CA ILE A 667 -9.65 -49.29 -2.00
C ILE A 667 -9.38 -50.54 -2.84
N THR A 668 -8.18 -50.65 -3.40
CA THR A 668 -7.70 -51.86 -4.08
C THR A 668 -7.26 -52.95 -3.08
N GLU A 669 -6.99 -54.18 -3.55
CA GLU A 669 -6.45 -55.28 -2.72
C GLU A 669 -5.09 -54.94 -2.05
N ASP A 670 -4.27 -54.07 -2.65
CA ASP A 670 -3.02 -53.55 -2.09
C ASP A 670 -3.21 -52.29 -1.21
N GLY A 671 -4.44 -51.76 -1.11
CA GLY A 671 -4.81 -50.69 -0.18
C GLY A 671 -4.74 -49.26 -0.72
N LYS A 672 -4.49 -49.08 -2.02
CA LYS A 672 -4.57 -47.78 -2.70
C LYS A 672 -6.03 -47.33 -2.81
N GLU A 673 -6.31 -46.05 -2.54
CA GLU A 673 -7.68 -45.53 -2.63
C GLU A 673 -8.10 -45.25 -4.09
N LEU A 674 -9.36 -45.58 -4.41
CA LEU A 674 -9.98 -45.41 -5.73
C LEU A 674 -10.93 -44.20 -5.79
N ALA A 675 -11.32 -43.65 -4.64
CA ALA A 675 -12.14 -42.45 -4.51
C ALA A 675 -11.71 -41.65 -3.27
N PRO A 676 -11.94 -40.33 -3.22
CA PRO A 676 -11.78 -39.54 -2.00
C PRO A 676 -12.58 -40.11 -0.83
N ILE A 677 -12.04 -40.02 0.38
CA ILE A 677 -12.67 -40.53 1.59
C ILE A 677 -13.95 -39.74 1.89
N VAL A 678 -15.11 -40.39 1.77
CA VAL A 678 -16.41 -39.76 2.09
C VAL A 678 -16.69 -39.94 3.58
N GLY A 679 -16.39 -38.90 4.36
CA GLY A 679 -16.75 -38.78 5.77
C GLY A 679 -18.10 -38.09 5.94
N THR A 680 -19.00 -38.70 6.72
CA THR A 680 -20.29 -38.11 7.12
C THR A 680 -20.48 -38.24 8.63
N THR A 681 -21.03 -37.24 9.30
CA THR A 681 -21.25 -37.24 10.75
C THR A 681 -22.72 -36.96 11.04
N GLN A 682 -23.35 -37.81 11.85
CA GLN A 682 -24.78 -37.79 12.15
C GLN A 682 -25.04 -38.29 13.58
N LYS A 683 -26.21 -37.97 14.14
CA LYS A 683 -26.56 -38.34 15.51
C LYS A 683 -26.54 -39.87 15.70
N VAL A 684 -26.01 -40.32 16.83
CA VAL A 684 -26.02 -41.73 17.27
C VAL A 684 -27.44 -42.29 17.32
N GLY A 685 -27.63 -43.48 16.77
CA GLY A 685 -28.95 -44.09 16.54
C GLY A 685 -29.65 -43.64 15.26
N THR A 686 -29.09 -42.71 14.48
CA THR A 686 -29.54 -42.45 13.11
C THR A 686 -29.11 -43.63 12.24
N ALA A 687 -29.99 -44.14 11.37
CA ALA A 687 -29.63 -45.20 10.44
C ALA A 687 -28.75 -44.67 9.30
N TYR A 688 -27.76 -45.46 8.87
CA TYR A 688 -27.01 -45.24 7.65
C TYR A 688 -27.12 -46.42 6.69
N SER A 689 -26.97 -46.10 5.39
CA SER A 689 -26.78 -47.07 4.33
C SER A 689 -25.68 -46.57 3.42
N THR A 690 -24.76 -47.46 3.07
CA THR A 690 -23.68 -47.22 2.11
C THR A 690 -23.77 -48.28 1.04
N GLU A 691 -23.48 -47.90 -0.19
CA GLU A 691 -23.48 -48.79 -1.35
C GLU A 691 -22.08 -48.79 -1.97
N LYS A 692 -21.69 -49.93 -2.55
CA LYS A 692 -20.43 -50.02 -3.28
C LYS A 692 -20.49 -49.14 -4.52
N GLN A 693 -19.51 -48.24 -4.69
CA GLN A 693 -19.36 -47.52 -5.95
C GLN A 693 -18.90 -48.46 -7.07
N SER A 694 -19.13 -48.06 -8.33
CA SER A 694 -18.59 -48.73 -9.52
C SER A 694 -17.38 -47.95 -10.00
N PHE A 695 -16.32 -48.66 -10.37
CA PHE A 695 -15.08 -48.08 -10.89
C PHE A 695 -14.72 -48.81 -12.17
N ASP A 696 -14.57 -48.11 -13.29
CA ASP A 696 -14.21 -48.73 -14.55
C ASP A 696 -12.82 -49.39 -14.45
N GLY A 697 -12.71 -50.61 -14.99
CA GLY A 697 -11.53 -51.47 -14.83
C GLY A 697 -11.46 -52.25 -13.50
N TYR A 698 -12.37 -52.07 -12.53
CA TYR A 698 -12.30 -52.74 -11.22
C TYR A 698 -13.60 -53.43 -10.80
N GLU A 699 -13.49 -54.68 -10.34
CA GLU A 699 -14.60 -55.42 -9.70
C GLU A 699 -14.52 -55.29 -8.17
N PHE A 700 -15.69 -55.16 -7.55
CA PHE A 700 -15.80 -55.25 -6.09
C PHE A 700 -15.62 -56.70 -5.65
N VAL A 701 -14.59 -56.96 -4.83
CA VAL A 701 -14.29 -58.29 -4.30
C VAL A 701 -15.04 -58.55 -3.00
N LYS A 702 -14.79 -57.71 -1.98
CA LYS A 702 -15.30 -57.90 -0.61
C LYS A 702 -15.25 -56.59 0.18
N LEU A 703 -15.87 -56.59 1.36
CA LEU A 703 -15.52 -55.61 2.38
C LEU A 703 -14.17 -55.98 3.00
N SER A 704 -13.40 -54.99 3.45
CA SER A 704 -12.17 -55.22 4.20
C SER A 704 -12.47 -55.98 5.50
N ASP A 705 -11.55 -56.82 5.97
CA ASP A 705 -11.80 -57.70 7.13
C ASP A 705 -11.97 -56.93 8.45
N ASN A 706 -11.52 -55.65 8.48
CA ASN A 706 -11.73 -54.70 9.58
C ASN A 706 -12.88 -53.69 9.31
N SER A 707 -13.69 -53.91 8.27
CA SER A 707 -14.79 -53.01 7.89
C SER A 707 -16.00 -53.14 8.82
N GLY A 708 -16.62 -52.00 9.13
CA GLY A 708 -18.01 -51.92 9.55
C GLY A 708 -18.98 -52.45 8.48
N LYS A 709 -20.24 -52.63 8.85
CA LYS A 709 -21.28 -53.15 7.95
C LYS A 709 -21.75 -52.04 6.98
N PRO A 710 -22.18 -52.36 5.74
CA PRO A 710 -22.73 -51.39 4.79
C PRO A 710 -23.94 -50.62 5.32
N THR A 711 -24.74 -51.26 6.17
CA THR A 711 -25.90 -50.70 6.85
C THR A 711 -25.76 -50.85 8.36
N GLY A 712 -26.21 -49.85 9.09
CA GLY A 712 -26.16 -49.82 10.54
C GLY A 712 -26.80 -48.55 11.09
N GLU A 713 -26.52 -48.26 12.35
CA GLU A 713 -26.79 -46.96 12.96
C GLU A 713 -25.46 -46.29 13.28
N TYR A 714 -25.41 -44.96 13.22
CA TYR A 714 -24.26 -44.21 13.73
C TYR A 714 -24.08 -44.52 15.21
N VAL A 715 -22.83 -44.79 15.63
CA VAL A 715 -22.44 -45.08 17.01
C VAL A 715 -21.33 -44.12 17.44
N GLU A 716 -21.18 -43.93 18.75
CA GLU A 716 -20.21 -43.00 19.33
C GLU A 716 -18.77 -43.36 18.88
N GLY A 717 -18.11 -42.41 18.19
CA GLY A 717 -16.82 -42.62 17.51
C GLY A 717 -16.94 -42.81 15.99
N THR A 718 -15.87 -43.32 15.36
CA THR A 718 -15.76 -43.44 13.89
C THR A 718 -15.96 -44.86 13.39
N THR A 719 -17.07 -45.11 12.72
CA THR A 719 -17.34 -46.34 11.97
C THR A 719 -16.72 -46.24 10.57
N ASN A 720 -15.76 -47.11 10.25
CA ASN A 720 -15.15 -47.17 8.92
C ASN A 720 -15.81 -48.29 8.10
N VAL A 721 -16.41 -47.98 6.95
CA VAL A 721 -16.89 -48.98 5.98
C VAL A 721 -15.95 -48.95 4.78
N THR A 722 -15.29 -50.07 4.49
CA THR A 722 -14.22 -50.14 3.49
C THR A 722 -14.52 -51.24 2.48
N TYR A 723 -14.82 -50.83 1.25
CA TYR A 723 -15.05 -51.71 0.11
C TYR A 723 -13.71 -51.96 -0.60
N VAL A 724 -13.38 -53.23 -0.84
CA VAL A 724 -12.13 -53.68 -1.47
C VAL A 724 -12.41 -54.17 -2.89
N TYR A 725 -11.62 -53.67 -3.82
CA TYR A 725 -11.73 -53.89 -5.26
C TYR A 725 -10.47 -54.52 -5.82
N LYS A 726 -10.62 -55.19 -6.95
CA LYS A 726 -9.53 -55.78 -7.73
C LYS A 726 -9.70 -55.34 -9.17
N ALA A 727 -8.59 -55.10 -9.87
CA ALA A 727 -8.64 -54.86 -11.31
C ALA A 727 -9.28 -56.08 -12.00
N ILE A 728 -10.26 -55.83 -12.88
CA ILE A 728 -10.83 -56.88 -13.73
C ILE A 728 -9.72 -57.28 -14.70
N GLU A 729 -9.35 -58.56 -14.71
CA GLU A 729 -8.41 -59.09 -15.70
C GLU A 729 -9.14 -59.18 -17.04
N ALA A 730 -9.13 -58.08 -17.78
CA ALA A 730 -9.86 -57.92 -19.03
C ALA A 730 -9.30 -58.83 -20.14
N GLU A 731 -10.18 -59.45 -20.93
CA GLU A 731 -9.81 -59.76 -22.31
C GLU A 731 -9.52 -58.43 -23.02
N PRO A 732 -8.41 -58.36 -23.78
CA PRO A 732 -7.38 -57.40 -23.45
C PRO A 732 -7.80 -55.95 -23.74
N GLU A 733 -7.65 -55.09 -22.72
CA GLU A 733 -7.47 -53.67 -22.95
C GLU A 733 -6.35 -53.47 -23.98
N GLU A 734 -6.58 -52.56 -24.93
CA GLU A 734 -5.57 -52.21 -25.91
C GLU A 734 -4.45 -51.45 -25.19
N LYS A 735 -3.42 -52.17 -24.74
CA LYS A 735 -2.21 -51.54 -24.22
C LYS A 735 -1.60 -50.68 -25.31
N PHE A 736 -1.18 -49.47 -24.97
CA PHE A 736 -0.44 -48.58 -25.87
C PHE A 736 1.03 -48.53 -25.46
N GLY A 737 1.91 -48.48 -26.46
CA GLY A 737 3.32 -48.16 -26.29
C GLY A 737 3.61 -46.78 -26.88
N SER A 738 4.59 -46.08 -26.32
CA SER A 738 5.08 -44.81 -26.84
C SER A 738 6.42 -45.00 -27.53
N LEU A 739 6.64 -44.35 -28.66
CA LEU A 739 7.87 -44.33 -29.43
C LEU A 739 8.39 -42.90 -29.47
N VAL A 740 9.57 -42.66 -28.91
CA VAL A 740 10.24 -41.35 -28.94
C VAL A 740 11.46 -41.48 -29.84
N VAL A 741 11.57 -40.61 -30.84
CA VAL A 741 12.71 -40.60 -31.77
C VAL A 741 13.56 -39.37 -31.49
N ARG A 742 14.85 -39.59 -31.23
CA ARG A 742 15.83 -38.55 -30.91
C ARG A 742 16.97 -38.58 -31.90
N HIS A 743 17.42 -37.41 -32.32
CA HIS A 743 18.63 -37.25 -33.11
C HIS A 743 19.63 -36.46 -32.26
N ILE A 744 20.72 -37.10 -31.85
CA ILE A 744 21.75 -36.51 -30.97
C ILE A 744 23.13 -36.60 -31.61
N THR A 745 24.07 -35.79 -31.12
CA THR A 745 25.49 -35.83 -31.47
C THR A 745 26.27 -36.86 -30.63
N GLU A 746 27.51 -37.18 -31.00
CA GLU A 746 28.39 -38.08 -30.23
C GLU A 746 28.68 -37.59 -28.79
N ASP A 747 28.61 -36.27 -28.52
CA ASP A 747 28.71 -35.66 -27.19
C ASP A 747 27.36 -35.53 -26.46
N GLY A 748 26.26 -35.99 -27.07
CA GLY A 748 24.93 -36.07 -26.47
C GLY A 748 24.05 -34.83 -26.63
N LYS A 749 24.52 -33.78 -27.32
CA LYS A 749 23.70 -32.61 -27.67
C LYS A 749 22.63 -32.98 -28.71
N GLU A 750 21.37 -32.70 -28.42
CA GLU A 750 20.22 -33.00 -29.28
C GLU A 750 20.17 -32.05 -30.48
N LEU A 751 20.05 -32.61 -31.70
CA LEU A 751 19.96 -31.88 -32.97
C LEU A 751 18.50 -31.54 -33.32
N ALA A 752 17.61 -32.51 -33.14
CA ALA A 752 16.16 -32.33 -33.24
C ALA A 752 15.40 -33.44 -32.48
N PRO A 753 14.46 -33.10 -31.58
CA PRO A 753 13.50 -34.05 -31.04
C PRO A 753 12.32 -34.23 -32.01
N ILE A 754 11.91 -35.48 -32.27
CA ILE A 754 10.62 -35.75 -32.91
C ILE A 754 9.57 -36.03 -31.82
N ALA A 755 8.39 -35.43 -31.97
CA ALA A 755 7.25 -35.67 -31.08
C ALA A 755 6.87 -37.16 -31.05
N GLY A 756 6.88 -37.74 -29.86
CA GLY A 756 6.72 -39.19 -29.70
C GLY A 756 5.31 -39.68 -30.06
N THR A 757 5.23 -40.66 -30.98
CA THR A 757 3.97 -41.32 -31.34
C THR A 757 3.57 -42.34 -30.29
N THR A 758 2.27 -42.54 -30.08
CA THR A 758 1.75 -43.54 -29.15
C THR A 758 0.67 -44.37 -29.85
N GLU A 759 0.86 -45.68 -29.87
CA GLU A 759 0.10 -46.63 -30.70
C GLU A 759 -0.05 -47.97 -29.97
N LYS A 760 -1.00 -48.79 -30.44
CA LYS A 760 -1.31 -50.06 -29.78
C LYS A 760 -0.10 -51.01 -29.75
N VAL A 761 0.13 -51.68 -28.63
CA VAL A 761 1.18 -52.70 -28.46
C VAL A 761 1.00 -53.83 -29.48
N GLY A 762 2.09 -54.20 -30.16
CA GLY A 762 2.09 -55.11 -31.30
C GLY A 762 1.83 -54.44 -32.66
N THR A 763 1.49 -53.15 -32.72
CA THR A 763 1.54 -52.38 -33.97
C THR A 763 3.00 -52.21 -34.38
N ALA A 764 3.32 -52.43 -35.66
CA ALA A 764 4.68 -52.25 -36.16
C ALA A 764 5.02 -50.75 -36.33
N TYR A 765 6.27 -50.38 -36.02
CA TYR A 765 6.84 -49.07 -36.38
C TYR A 765 8.12 -49.24 -37.20
N GLU A 766 8.40 -48.23 -38.02
CA GLU A 766 9.66 -48.07 -38.74
C GLU A 766 10.09 -46.60 -38.62
N THR A 767 11.24 -46.36 -37.99
CA THR A 767 11.93 -45.08 -37.93
C THR A 767 13.12 -45.12 -38.88
N LYS A 768 13.54 -43.95 -39.37
CA LYS A 768 14.69 -43.80 -40.28
C LYS A 768 15.52 -42.62 -39.85
N GLU A 769 16.82 -42.69 -40.12
CA GLU A 769 17.76 -41.60 -39.90
C GLU A 769 17.33 -40.36 -40.70
N GLU A 770 17.04 -39.27 -40.01
CA GLU A 770 16.79 -37.98 -40.64
C GLU A 770 18.12 -37.36 -41.12
N LYS A 771 18.05 -36.45 -42.10
CA LYS A 771 19.22 -35.77 -42.65
C LYS A 771 19.34 -34.36 -42.08
N PHE A 772 20.45 -34.11 -41.40
CA PHE A 772 20.82 -32.79 -40.91
C PHE A 772 22.01 -32.28 -41.72
N ASP A 773 21.90 -31.08 -42.30
CA ASP A 773 23.00 -30.51 -43.09
C ASP A 773 24.24 -30.31 -42.20
N GLY A 774 25.38 -30.82 -42.66
CA GLY A 774 26.63 -30.83 -41.90
C GLY A 774 26.83 -32.01 -40.94
N TYR A 775 25.90 -32.99 -40.87
CA TYR A 775 26.02 -34.14 -39.98
C TYR A 775 25.73 -35.47 -40.69
N GLU A 776 26.48 -36.52 -40.33
CA GLU A 776 26.27 -37.89 -40.80
C GLU A 776 25.82 -38.79 -39.66
N PHE A 777 24.89 -39.69 -39.97
CA PHE A 777 24.45 -40.72 -39.05
C PHE A 777 25.58 -41.76 -38.87
N VAL A 778 26.04 -41.94 -37.63
CA VAL A 778 27.13 -42.87 -37.29
C VAL A 778 26.57 -44.23 -36.87
N LYS A 779 25.67 -44.20 -35.88
CA LYS A 779 25.10 -45.39 -35.24
C LYS A 779 23.83 -45.03 -34.47
N LEU A 780 23.04 -46.04 -34.13
CA LEU A 780 22.09 -45.89 -33.02
C LEU A 780 22.87 -45.85 -31.69
N SER A 781 22.32 -45.17 -30.68
CA SER A 781 22.90 -45.16 -29.34
C SER A 781 22.92 -46.57 -28.74
N ASP A 782 23.86 -46.85 -27.82
CA ASP A 782 24.04 -48.20 -27.26
C ASP A 782 22.89 -48.62 -26.32
N ASP A 783 22.06 -47.65 -25.89
CA ASP A 783 20.81 -47.81 -25.16
C ASP A 783 19.54 -47.68 -26.04
N SER A 784 19.71 -47.47 -27.36
CA SER A 784 18.61 -47.26 -28.29
C SER A 784 17.77 -48.52 -28.52
N GLY A 785 16.45 -48.32 -28.62
CA GLY A 785 15.54 -49.24 -29.28
C GLY A 785 15.91 -49.49 -30.74
N LYS A 786 15.36 -50.56 -31.32
CA LYS A 786 15.56 -50.90 -32.73
C LYS A 786 14.81 -49.91 -33.63
N PRO A 787 15.29 -49.62 -34.85
CA PRO A 787 14.63 -48.68 -35.75
C PRO A 787 13.42 -49.31 -36.47
N VAL A 788 13.35 -50.64 -36.49
CA VAL A 788 12.15 -51.39 -36.85
C VAL A 788 11.79 -52.28 -35.68
N GLY A 789 10.53 -52.19 -35.24
CA GLY A 789 10.03 -52.93 -34.09
C GLY A 789 8.51 -52.95 -34.06
N GLU A 790 7.97 -53.42 -32.94
CA GLU A 790 6.57 -53.25 -32.59
C GLU A 790 6.51 -52.38 -31.34
N TYR A 791 5.45 -51.57 -31.19
CA TYR A 791 5.21 -50.84 -29.95
C TYR A 791 5.09 -51.85 -28.80
N VAL A 792 5.81 -51.59 -27.70
CA VAL A 792 5.78 -52.39 -26.47
C VAL A 792 5.31 -51.53 -25.30
N GLU A 793 4.80 -52.17 -24.25
CA GLU A 793 4.28 -51.50 -23.06
C GLU A 793 5.36 -50.62 -22.40
N GLY A 794 5.12 -49.30 -22.34
CA GLY A 794 6.09 -48.28 -21.92
C GLY A 794 6.65 -47.45 -23.09
N THR A 795 7.75 -46.73 -22.84
CA THR A 795 8.39 -45.85 -23.83
C THR A 795 9.62 -46.49 -24.46
N THR A 796 9.57 -46.72 -25.77
CA THR A 796 10.73 -47.09 -26.58
C THR A 796 11.40 -45.81 -27.10
N ASN A 797 12.63 -45.53 -26.68
CA ASN A 797 13.43 -44.45 -27.26
C ASN A 797 14.26 -45.04 -28.41
N VAL A 798 14.12 -44.53 -29.64
CA VAL A 798 15.05 -44.80 -30.74
C VAL A 798 15.92 -43.58 -30.95
N THR A 799 17.20 -43.70 -30.57
CA THR A 799 18.16 -42.60 -30.53
C THR A 799 19.19 -42.81 -31.63
N TYR A 800 19.14 -41.95 -32.64
CA TYR A 800 20.11 -41.89 -33.73
C TYR A 800 21.25 -40.94 -33.31
N VAL A 801 22.49 -41.44 -33.36
CA VAL A 801 23.70 -40.69 -33.03
C VAL A 801 24.40 -40.26 -34.31
N TYR A 802 24.69 -38.97 -34.38
CA TYR A 802 25.33 -38.30 -35.49
C TYR A 802 26.69 -37.77 -35.08
N LYS A 803 27.60 -37.71 -36.04
CA LYS A 803 28.82 -36.92 -35.97
C LYS A 803 28.68 -35.78 -36.98
N ALA A 804 29.35 -34.66 -36.77
CA ALA A 804 29.53 -33.70 -37.85
C ALA A 804 30.19 -34.42 -39.05
N ILE A 805 29.74 -34.14 -40.27
CA ILE A 805 30.50 -34.52 -41.46
C ILE A 805 31.76 -33.67 -41.42
N GLU A 806 32.88 -34.28 -41.02
CA GLU A 806 34.17 -33.80 -41.48
C GLU A 806 34.10 -33.83 -43.02
N ALA A 807 34.02 -32.65 -43.64
CA ALA A 807 34.09 -32.52 -45.09
C ALA A 807 35.43 -33.10 -45.60
N GLU A 808 35.64 -33.20 -46.92
CA GLU A 808 36.99 -33.52 -47.43
C GLU A 808 37.98 -32.37 -47.16
N PRO A 809 39.04 -32.64 -46.39
CA PRO A 809 39.02 -32.36 -44.94
C PRO A 809 38.28 -31.06 -44.62
N GLU A 810 37.47 -31.04 -43.55
CA GLU A 810 36.90 -29.82 -42.98
C GLU A 810 38.00 -28.76 -42.97
N GLU A 811 37.75 -27.64 -43.67
CA GLU A 811 38.80 -26.69 -43.98
C GLU A 811 39.20 -26.02 -42.68
N LYS A 812 40.19 -26.58 -41.97
CA LYS A 812 40.71 -25.97 -40.75
C LYS A 812 41.19 -24.60 -41.16
N PHE A 813 40.49 -23.56 -40.75
CA PHE A 813 40.83 -22.20 -41.12
C PHE A 813 41.89 -21.69 -40.14
N GLY A 814 43.02 -21.27 -40.68
CA GLY A 814 43.97 -20.45 -39.94
C GLY A 814 43.56 -19.00 -40.07
N SER A 815 43.63 -18.22 -39.00
CA SER A 815 43.49 -16.76 -39.07
C SER A 815 44.86 -16.11 -39.13
N LEU A 816 45.15 -15.38 -40.19
CA LEU A 816 46.32 -14.54 -40.33
C LEU A 816 45.93 -13.12 -39.93
N VAL A 817 46.56 -12.62 -38.88
CA VAL A 817 46.32 -11.27 -38.36
C VAL A 817 47.56 -10.44 -38.64
N VAL A 818 47.46 -9.50 -39.58
CA VAL A 818 48.55 -8.61 -39.96
C VAL A 818 48.41 -7.30 -39.19
N ARG A 819 49.45 -6.95 -38.42
CA ARG A 819 49.50 -5.73 -37.61
C ARG A 819 50.70 -4.89 -38.02
N HIS A 820 50.45 -3.63 -38.33
CA HIS A 820 51.49 -2.64 -38.58
C HIS A 820 51.51 -1.70 -37.38
N ILE A 821 52.51 -1.84 -36.50
CA ILE A 821 52.60 -1.11 -35.22
C ILE A 821 53.88 -0.29 -35.12
N THR A 822 53.89 0.72 -34.27
CA THR A 822 55.11 1.43 -33.87
C THR A 822 55.92 0.67 -32.81
N GLU A 823 57.17 1.08 -32.56
CA GLU A 823 58.02 0.52 -31.49
C GLU A 823 57.41 0.61 -30.07
N ASP A 824 56.50 1.57 -29.83
CA ASP A 824 55.71 1.71 -28.59
C ASP A 824 54.35 0.98 -28.60
N GLY A 825 54.05 0.24 -29.67
CA GLY A 825 52.89 -0.66 -29.76
C GLY A 825 51.60 -0.06 -30.32
N LYS A 826 51.63 1.18 -30.82
CA LYS A 826 50.46 1.84 -31.43
C LYS A 826 50.25 1.37 -32.87
N GLU A 827 49.02 1.02 -33.23
CA GLU A 827 48.65 0.62 -34.59
C GLU A 827 48.65 1.81 -35.57
N LEU A 828 49.24 1.59 -36.75
CA LEU A 828 49.33 2.56 -37.85
C LEU A 828 48.24 2.38 -38.92
N ALA A 829 47.62 1.19 -38.96
CA ALA A 829 46.51 0.85 -39.84
C ALA A 829 45.53 -0.08 -39.11
N PRO A 830 44.25 -0.15 -39.52
CA PRO A 830 43.29 -1.11 -38.97
C PRO A 830 43.81 -2.55 -39.12
N ILE A 831 43.57 -3.38 -38.10
CA ILE A 831 44.02 -4.78 -38.09
C ILE A 831 43.43 -5.55 -39.27
N ALA A 832 44.28 -5.96 -40.22
CA ALA A 832 43.87 -6.76 -41.35
C ALA A 832 43.90 -8.24 -40.98
N GLY A 833 42.73 -8.80 -40.64
CA GLY A 833 42.54 -10.24 -40.43
C GLY A 833 42.02 -10.93 -41.67
N THR A 834 42.78 -11.90 -42.21
CA THR A 834 42.32 -12.83 -43.25
C THR A 834 42.25 -14.24 -42.69
N THR A 835 41.34 -15.07 -43.19
CA THR A 835 41.10 -16.42 -42.64
C THR A 835 40.92 -17.39 -43.81
N GLU A 836 41.84 -18.35 -43.95
CA GLU A 836 41.99 -19.24 -45.11
C GLU A 836 42.39 -20.66 -44.69
N LYS A 837 42.20 -21.66 -45.56
CA LYS A 837 42.47 -23.07 -45.26
C LYS A 837 43.92 -23.31 -44.83
N VAL A 838 44.13 -24.08 -43.77
CA VAL A 838 45.44 -24.51 -43.28
C VAL A 838 46.22 -25.25 -44.37
N GLY A 839 47.50 -24.91 -44.53
CA GLY A 839 48.35 -25.33 -45.65
C GLY A 839 48.24 -24.43 -46.90
N THR A 840 47.32 -23.47 -46.94
CA THR A 840 47.34 -22.40 -47.96
C THR A 840 48.52 -21.49 -47.68
N ALA A 841 49.31 -21.15 -48.70
CA ALA A 841 50.44 -20.23 -48.55
C ALA A 841 49.95 -18.77 -48.41
N TYR A 842 50.55 -18.02 -47.49
CA TYR A 842 50.39 -16.58 -47.39
C TYR A 842 51.74 -15.86 -47.59
N GLU A 843 51.67 -14.67 -48.20
CA GLU A 843 52.77 -13.72 -48.27
C GLU A 843 52.24 -12.35 -47.84
N THR A 844 52.71 -11.89 -46.69
CA THR A 844 52.54 -10.53 -46.18
C THR A 844 53.78 -9.71 -46.51
N LYS A 845 53.61 -8.40 -46.67
CA LYS A 845 54.70 -7.46 -46.98
C LYS A 845 54.56 -6.23 -46.11
N GLU A 846 55.68 -5.60 -45.80
CA GLU A 846 55.72 -4.30 -45.16
C GLU A 846 54.94 -3.27 -46.02
N GLU A 847 53.81 -2.82 -45.50
CA GLU A 847 53.06 -1.72 -46.08
C GLU A 847 53.80 -0.39 -45.85
N LYS A 848 53.59 0.60 -46.74
CA LYS A 848 54.27 1.89 -46.68
C LYS A 848 53.38 2.94 -46.05
N PHE A 849 53.77 3.40 -44.86
CA PHE A 849 53.13 4.50 -44.16
C PHE A 849 54.01 5.74 -44.26
N ASP A 850 53.48 6.84 -44.78
CA ASP A 850 54.25 8.07 -44.96
C ASP A 850 54.80 8.58 -43.61
N GLY A 851 56.11 8.83 -43.57
CA GLY A 851 56.83 9.22 -42.35
C GLY A 851 57.29 8.07 -41.45
N TYR A 852 57.11 6.80 -41.84
CA TYR A 852 57.57 5.63 -41.07
C TYR A 852 58.38 4.65 -41.92
N GLU A 853 59.43 4.08 -41.32
CA GLU A 853 60.21 2.98 -41.90
C GLU A 853 59.91 1.69 -41.15
N PHE A 854 59.83 0.60 -41.90
CA PHE A 854 59.80 -0.73 -41.33
C PHE A 854 61.18 -1.05 -40.74
N VAL A 855 61.23 -1.43 -39.46
CA VAL A 855 62.48 -1.77 -38.76
C VAL A 855 62.71 -3.28 -38.76
N LYS A 856 61.71 -4.01 -38.28
CA LYS A 856 61.74 -5.46 -38.09
C LYS A 856 60.34 -5.99 -37.85
N LEU A 857 60.16 -7.30 -38.03
CA LEU A 857 59.04 -7.99 -37.42
C LEU A 857 59.22 -8.02 -35.89
N SER A 858 58.11 -8.06 -35.15
CA SER A 858 58.14 -8.25 -33.70
C SER A 858 58.81 -9.58 -33.33
N ASP A 859 59.42 -9.66 -32.14
CA ASP A 859 60.17 -10.85 -31.73
C ASP A 859 59.27 -12.07 -31.41
N ASP A 860 57.96 -11.83 -31.25
CA ASP A 860 56.88 -12.81 -31.14
C ASP A 860 56.07 -12.98 -32.45
N SER A 861 56.47 -12.30 -33.53
CA SER A 861 55.77 -12.36 -34.83
C SER A 861 55.93 -13.71 -35.53
N GLY A 862 54.85 -14.15 -36.17
CA GLY A 862 54.90 -15.12 -37.26
C GLY A 862 55.78 -14.62 -38.41
N LYS A 863 56.18 -15.56 -39.28
CA LYS A 863 56.99 -15.25 -40.48
C LYS A 863 56.14 -14.52 -41.52
N PRO A 864 56.75 -13.64 -42.35
CA PRO A 864 56.02 -12.84 -43.33
C PRO A 864 55.58 -13.67 -44.55
N VAL A 865 56.26 -14.79 -44.79
CA VAL A 865 55.85 -15.85 -45.72
C VAL A 865 55.71 -17.14 -44.93
N GLY A 866 54.59 -17.81 -45.10
CA GLY A 866 54.26 -19.04 -44.39
C GLY A 866 53.08 -19.75 -45.03
N GLU A 867 52.56 -20.75 -44.33
CA GLU A 867 51.27 -21.36 -44.61
C GLU A 867 50.35 -21.08 -43.43
N TYR A 868 49.05 -20.92 -43.68
CA TYR A 868 48.06 -20.81 -42.62
C TYR A 868 48.14 -22.08 -41.75
N VAL A 869 48.17 -21.92 -40.42
CA VAL A 869 48.19 -23.01 -39.43
C VAL A 869 47.01 -22.87 -38.46
N GLU A 870 46.62 -23.97 -37.83
CA GLU A 870 45.44 -24.06 -36.98
C GLU A 870 45.54 -23.09 -35.78
N GLY A 871 44.60 -22.14 -35.71
CA GLY A 871 44.62 -21.01 -34.77
C GLY A 871 45.00 -19.67 -35.43
N THR A 872 45.38 -18.69 -34.62
CA THR A 872 45.71 -17.34 -35.09
C THR A 872 47.23 -17.13 -35.21
N THR A 873 47.70 -16.89 -36.43
CA THR A 873 49.08 -16.47 -36.71
C THR A 873 49.13 -14.94 -36.81
N ASN A 874 49.75 -14.29 -35.83
CA ASN A 874 49.96 -12.84 -35.85
C ASN A 874 51.27 -12.53 -36.60
N VAL A 875 51.21 -11.80 -37.72
CA VAL A 875 52.42 -11.23 -38.36
C VAL A 875 52.44 -9.74 -38.06
N THR A 876 53.37 -9.34 -37.19
CA THR A 876 53.43 -7.99 -36.64
C THR A 876 54.68 -7.29 -37.13
N TYR A 877 54.50 -6.32 -38.04
CA TYR A 877 55.54 -5.46 -38.56
C TYR A 877 55.71 -4.27 -37.61
N ILE A 878 56.90 -4.10 -37.04
CA ILE A 878 57.26 -2.96 -36.22
C ILE A 878 57.92 -1.89 -37.08
N TYR A 879 57.35 -0.70 -37.01
CA TYR A 879 57.80 0.52 -37.67
C TYR A 879 58.40 1.48 -36.66
N LYS A 880 59.42 2.20 -37.09
CA LYS A 880 59.92 3.38 -36.41
C LYS A 880 59.55 4.56 -37.28
N LYS A 881 59.11 5.65 -36.66
CA LYS A 881 58.87 6.90 -37.39
C LYS A 881 60.21 7.36 -37.95
N THR A 882 60.34 7.48 -39.26
CA THR A 882 61.64 7.78 -39.88
C THR A 882 62.04 9.20 -39.48
N GLU A 883 62.99 9.29 -38.58
CA GLU A 883 63.75 10.52 -38.40
C GLU A 883 64.61 10.70 -39.65
N VAL A 884 64.15 11.52 -40.59
CA VAL A 884 64.97 12.00 -41.72
C VAL A 884 65.92 13.12 -41.25
N GLU A 885 66.65 12.85 -40.16
CA GLU A 885 66.40 13.48 -38.84
C GLU A 885 65.87 14.93 -38.83
N PRO A 886 64.78 15.24 -38.08
CA PRO A 886 64.10 14.42 -37.06
C PRO A 886 62.69 13.91 -37.50
N VAL A 887 61.94 13.32 -36.56
CA VAL A 887 60.52 13.00 -36.66
C VAL A 887 59.74 14.21 -37.18
N GLU A 888 58.78 13.99 -38.09
CA GLU A 888 57.72 14.96 -38.35
C GLU A 888 56.87 15.14 -37.09
N LYS A 889 57.20 16.17 -36.31
CA LYS A 889 56.47 16.53 -35.10
C LYS A 889 55.16 17.22 -35.51
N PHE A 890 54.14 17.06 -34.67
CA PHE A 890 52.85 17.71 -34.87
C PHE A 890 52.65 18.71 -33.72
N GLY A 891 52.14 19.89 -34.07
CA GLY A 891 51.69 20.88 -33.11
C GLY A 891 50.17 20.86 -33.05
N SER A 892 49.62 21.00 -31.85
CA SER A 892 48.20 21.29 -31.67
C SER A 892 48.01 22.80 -31.54
N LEU A 893 46.98 23.35 -32.18
CA LEU A 893 46.55 24.72 -32.03
C LEU A 893 45.20 24.72 -31.31
N VAL A 894 45.17 25.34 -30.15
CA VAL A 894 43.96 25.57 -29.37
C VAL A 894 43.62 27.05 -29.48
N VAL A 895 42.39 27.37 -29.89
CA VAL A 895 41.89 28.75 -29.94
C VAL A 895 40.83 28.90 -28.87
N ARG A 896 40.98 29.92 -28.02
CA ARG A 896 39.99 30.30 -27.01
C ARG A 896 39.50 31.71 -27.21
N HIS A 897 38.22 31.90 -26.91
CA HIS A 897 37.58 33.20 -26.79
C HIS A 897 37.03 33.29 -25.37
N ILE A 898 37.65 34.13 -24.53
CA ILE A 898 37.29 34.27 -23.10
C ILE A 898 37.02 35.73 -22.75
N THR A 899 36.32 35.97 -21.65
CA THR A 899 36.09 37.30 -21.07
C THR A 899 37.25 37.77 -20.18
N GLU A 900 37.29 39.06 -19.80
CA GLU A 900 38.28 39.60 -18.85
C GLU A 900 38.28 38.89 -17.48
N ASP A 901 37.16 38.29 -17.05
CA ASP A 901 37.04 37.46 -15.84
C ASP A 901 37.31 35.96 -16.07
N GLY A 902 37.65 35.56 -17.30
CA GLY A 902 38.09 34.20 -17.65
C GLY A 902 36.99 33.22 -18.04
N LYS A 903 35.73 33.65 -18.15
CA LYS A 903 34.62 32.83 -18.65
C LYS A 903 34.73 32.63 -20.16
N GLU A 904 34.64 31.38 -20.61
CA GLU A 904 34.75 30.95 -22.00
C GLU A 904 33.44 31.20 -22.78
N LEU A 905 33.54 31.79 -23.99
CA LEU A 905 32.40 32.26 -24.78
C LEU A 905 31.93 31.28 -25.87
N ALA A 906 32.79 30.35 -26.30
CA ALA A 906 32.50 29.35 -27.33
C ALA A 906 33.32 28.07 -27.13
N PRO A 907 32.80 26.88 -27.51
CA PRO A 907 33.51 25.61 -27.35
C PRO A 907 34.71 25.50 -28.31
N ILE A 908 35.83 24.99 -27.79
CA ILE A 908 37.11 24.92 -28.50
C ILE A 908 37.08 23.88 -29.64
N ALA A 909 37.32 24.35 -30.87
CA ALA A 909 37.74 23.50 -31.98
C ALA A 909 39.28 23.51 -32.08
N GLY A 910 39.94 22.49 -31.51
CA GLY A 910 41.39 22.34 -31.59
C GLY A 910 41.83 21.64 -32.88
N THR A 911 42.73 22.26 -33.65
CA THR A 911 43.35 21.66 -34.84
C THR A 911 44.72 21.09 -34.51
N THR A 912 45.18 20.07 -35.23
CA THR A 912 46.53 19.50 -35.05
C THR A 912 47.14 19.22 -36.41
N GLU A 913 48.31 19.80 -36.63
CA GLU A 913 48.97 19.86 -37.93
C GLU A 913 50.48 19.70 -37.78
N LYS A 914 51.15 19.46 -38.90
CA LYS A 914 52.61 19.29 -38.94
C LYS A 914 53.34 20.56 -38.47
N VAL A 915 54.40 20.38 -37.68
CA VAL A 915 55.26 21.49 -37.24
C VAL A 915 55.91 22.18 -38.44
N GLY A 916 55.83 23.51 -38.49
CA GLY A 916 56.20 24.34 -39.65
C GLY A 916 55.08 24.58 -40.67
N THR A 917 53.91 23.94 -40.52
CA THR A 917 52.70 24.37 -41.25
C THR A 917 52.25 25.73 -40.70
N ALA A 918 51.89 26.67 -41.57
CA ALA A 918 51.40 27.99 -41.13
C ALA A 918 49.93 27.92 -40.66
N TYR A 919 49.59 28.71 -39.65
CA TYR A 919 48.21 28.96 -39.23
C TYR A 919 47.90 30.46 -39.13
N GLU A 920 46.62 30.79 -39.30
CA GLU A 920 46.06 32.12 -39.06
C GLU A 920 44.73 31.95 -38.32
N THR A 921 44.66 32.47 -37.10
CA THR A 921 43.44 32.62 -36.30
C THR A 921 43.02 34.08 -36.33
N LYS A 922 41.73 34.34 -36.14
CA LYS A 922 41.15 35.69 -36.10
C LYS A 922 40.16 35.79 -34.95
N GLU A 923 40.03 36.99 -34.40
CA GLU A 923 39.03 37.31 -33.41
C GLU A 923 37.63 37.03 -33.97
N GLU A 924 36.94 36.06 -33.36
CA GLU A 924 35.54 35.79 -33.66
C GLU A 924 34.64 36.88 -33.04
N LYS A 925 33.43 37.04 -33.58
CA LYS A 925 32.49 38.08 -33.12
C LYS A 925 31.42 37.45 -32.24
N PHE A 926 31.32 37.95 -31.01
CA PHE A 926 30.30 37.57 -30.03
C PHE A 926 29.43 38.80 -29.75
N ASP A 927 28.12 38.67 -29.99
CA ASP A 927 27.20 39.80 -29.79
C ASP A 927 27.19 40.23 -28.31
N GLY A 928 27.28 41.54 -28.07
CA GLY A 928 27.45 42.13 -26.74
C GLY A 928 28.89 42.22 -26.23
N TYR A 929 29.89 41.69 -26.96
CA TYR A 929 31.29 41.71 -26.53
C TYR A 929 32.23 42.29 -27.60
N GLU A 930 33.17 43.15 -27.19
CA GLU A 930 34.27 43.60 -28.04
C GLU A 930 35.56 42.85 -27.70
N PHE A 931 36.35 42.55 -28.73
CA PHE A 931 37.70 42.03 -28.57
C PHE A 931 38.61 43.14 -28.04
N VAL A 932 39.21 42.93 -26.87
CA VAL A 932 40.11 43.91 -26.22
C VAL A 932 41.55 43.68 -26.64
N LYS A 933 42.04 42.45 -26.44
CA LYS A 933 43.42 42.04 -26.67
C LYS A 933 43.55 40.53 -26.69
N LEU A 934 44.67 40.01 -27.20
CA LEU A 934 45.09 38.65 -26.86
C LEU A 934 45.53 38.62 -25.38
N SER A 935 45.41 37.45 -24.74
CA SER A 935 45.98 37.22 -23.42
C SER A 935 47.49 37.47 -23.43
N ASP A 936 48.06 37.95 -22.33
CA ASP A 936 49.48 38.31 -22.28
C ASP A 936 50.40 37.08 -22.40
N ASP A 937 49.89 35.89 -22.02
CA ASP A 937 50.53 34.59 -22.19
C ASP A 937 50.13 33.87 -23.50
N SER A 938 49.34 34.52 -24.36
CA SER A 938 48.83 33.92 -25.61
C SER A 938 49.92 33.67 -26.66
N GLY A 939 49.78 32.56 -27.38
CA GLY A 939 50.39 32.39 -28.70
C GLY A 939 49.97 33.49 -29.68
N LYS A 940 50.75 33.67 -30.75
CA LYS A 940 50.47 34.67 -31.79
C LYS A 940 49.31 34.22 -32.68
N PRO A 941 48.49 35.15 -33.21
CA PRO A 941 47.34 34.78 -34.04
C PRO A 941 47.74 34.36 -35.47
N VAL A 942 48.94 34.72 -35.91
CA VAL A 942 49.58 34.18 -37.11
C VAL A 942 50.92 33.60 -36.70
N GLY A 943 51.15 32.35 -37.10
CA GLY A 943 52.35 31.61 -36.74
C GLY A 943 52.50 30.34 -37.57
N GLU A 944 53.42 29.49 -37.13
CA GLU A 944 53.54 28.11 -37.58
C GLU A 944 53.27 27.19 -36.40
N TYR A 945 52.68 26.01 -36.64
CA TYR A 945 52.54 24.99 -35.61
C TYR A 945 53.93 24.61 -35.07
N ILE A 946 54.09 24.57 -33.74
CA ILE A 946 55.33 24.17 -33.06
C ILE A 946 55.10 22.92 -32.21
N GLU A 947 56.17 22.23 -31.83
CA GLU A 947 56.10 21.02 -31.01
C GLU A 947 55.42 21.30 -29.66
N GLY A 948 54.33 20.58 -29.38
CA GLY A 948 53.46 20.80 -28.21
C GLY A 948 52.11 21.40 -28.59
N THR A 949 51.48 22.11 -27.66
CA THR A 949 50.24 22.86 -27.91
C THR A 949 50.54 24.35 -27.92
N THR A 950 50.18 25.03 -29.01
CA THR A 950 50.09 26.49 -29.06
C THR A 950 48.67 26.90 -28.73
N GLU A 951 48.51 27.71 -27.69
CA GLU A 951 47.20 28.21 -27.26
C GLU A 951 47.09 29.69 -27.61
N VAL A 952 46.14 30.05 -28.48
CA VAL A 952 45.84 31.44 -28.86
C VAL A 952 44.55 31.85 -28.17
N THR A 953 44.65 32.76 -27.21
CA THR A 953 43.52 33.18 -26.37
C THR A 953 43.20 34.64 -26.62
N TYR A 954 42.02 34.88 -27.18
CA TYR A 954 41.45 36.20 -27.39
C TYR A 954 40.62 36.59 -26.15
N ILE A 955 40.93 37.74 -25.55
CA ILE A 955 40.21 38.29 -24.40
C ILE A 955 39.22 39.35 -24.88
N TYR A 956 37.98 39.19 -24.44
CA TYR A 956 36.83 40.03 -24.75
C TYR A 956 36.34 40.74 -23.50
N LYS A 957 35.69 41.88 -23.71
CA LYS A 957 34.98 42.63 -22.68
C LYS A 957 33.56 42.87 -23.15
N ALA A 958 32.60 42.83 -22.23
CA ALA A 958 31.24 43.25 -22.52
C ALA A 958 31.26 44.71 -22.98
N ILE A 959 30.61 45.02 -24.10
CA ILE A 959 30.54 46.38 -24.64
C ILE A 959 29.68 47.18 -23.65
N GLU A 960 30.27 48.18 -23.00
CA GLU A 960 29.52 49.12 -22.17
C GLU A 960 28.68 50.00 -23.11
N ALA A 961 27.39 49.68 -23.21
CA ALA A 961 26.62 49.94 -24.41
C ALA A 961 26.08 51.38 -24.53
N GLU A 962 26.37 52.03 -25.67
CA GLU A 962 25.55 53.12 -26.20
C GLU A 962 24.64 52.64 -27.35
N PRO A 963 23.33 52.80 -27.16
CA PRO A 963 22.55 52.11 -26.13
C PRO A 963 22.19 50.69 -26.59
N GLU A 964 21.95 49.78 -25.65
CA GLU A 964 21.24 48.53 -25.99
C GLU A 964 19.88 48.83 -26.62
N GLU A 965 19.44 47.96 -27.53
CA GLU A 965 18.03 47.90 -27.92
C GLU A 965 17.23 47.32 -26.74
N LYS A 966 16.95 48.16 -25.73
CA LYS A 966 16.14 47.80 -24.58
C LYS A 966 14.80 47.24 -25.06
N PHE A 967 14.37 46.13 -24.49
CA PHE A 967 13.05 45.56 -24.73
C PHE A 967 12.13 45.88 -23.55
N GLY A 968 10.87 46.16 -23.86
CA GLY A 968 9.79 46.28 -22.88
C GLY A 968 8.89 45.05 -22.96
N SER A 969 8.38 44.62 -21.82
CA SER A 969 7.32 43.61 -21.76
C SER A 969 5.98 44.30 -21.52
N LEU A 970 4.98 43.94 -22.33
CA LEU A 970 3.58 44.31 -22.15
C LEU A 970 2.84 43.10 -21.60
N VAL A 971 2.15 43.30 -20.49
CA VAL A 971 1.38 42.26 -19.79
C VAL A 971 -0.07 42.73 -19.73
N VAL A 972 -0.94 42.08 -20.49
CA VAL A 972 -2.38 42.39 -20.50
C VAL A 972 -3.09 41.46 -19.53
N ARG A 973 -3.84 42.05 -18.59
CA ARG A 973 -4.62 41.32 -17.60
C ARG A 973 -6.10 41.68 -17.73
N HIS A 974 -6.95 40.66 -17.69
CA HIS A 974 -8.40 40.83 -17.63
C HIS A 974 -8.89 40.29 -16.28
N ILE A 975 -9.28 41.18 -15.35
CA ILE A 975 -9.63 40.83 -13.97
C ILE A 975 -11.01 41.38 -13.59
N THR A 976 -11.62 40.84 -12.53
CA THR A 976 -12.85 41.36 -11.93
C THR A 976 -12.60 42.46 -10.88
N GLU A 977 -13.65 43.15 -10.43
CA GLU A 977 -13.59 44.16 -9.34
C GLU A 977 -13.00 43.63 -8.02
N ASP A 978 -13.02 42.31 -7.79
CA ASP A 978 -12.42 41.61 -6.64
C ASP A 978 -11.04 40.95 -6.95
N GLY A 979 -10.45 41.22 -8.11
CA GLY A 979 -9.08 40.83 -8.46
C GLY A 979 -8.92 39.43 -9.07
N LYS A 980 -9.99 38.67 -9.29
CA LYS A 980 -9.94 37.35 -9.93
C LYS A 980 -9.71 37.51 -11.44
N GLU A 981 -8.81 36.70 -12.00
CA GLU A 981 -8.50 36.66 -13.42
C GLU A 981 -9.60 35.97 -14.25
N LEU A 982 -9.92 36.54 -15.42
CA LEU A 982 -10.96 36.06 -16.36
C LEU A 982 -10.40 35.33 -17.59
N ALA A 983 -9.18 35.66 -17.99
CA ALA A 983 -8.46 35.02 -19.08
C ALA A 983 -6.95 35.06 -18.81
N PRO A 984 -6.18 34.03 -19.22
CA PRO A 984 -4.75 33.93 -18.92
C PRO A 984 -3.97 35.17 -19.33
N ILE A 985 -3.09 35.64 -18.44
CA ILE A 985 -2.18 36.78 -18.67
C ILE A 985 -1.51 36.70 -20.06
N ALA A 986 -1.87 37.64 -20.94
CA ALA A 986 -1.28 37.73 -22.27
C ALA A 986 -0.02 38.62 -22.24
N GLY A 987 1.15 37.99 -22.34
CA GLY A 987 2.45 38.66 -22.38
C GLY A 987 3.01 38.79 -23.80
N THR A 988 3.48 39.97 -24.17
CA THR A 988 4.28 40.22 -25.38
C THR A 988 5.51 41.06 -25.05
N THR A 989 6.64 40.81 -25.69
CA THR A 989 7.90 41.56 -25.47
C THR A 989 8.41 42.10 -26.79
N GLU A 990 8.65 43.41 -26.85
CA GLU A 990 9.04 44.14 -28.06
C GLU A 990 10.02 45.27 -27.72
N LYS A 991 10.70 45.78 -28.75
CA LYS A 991 11.69 46.85 -28.58
C LYS A 991 11.07 48.12 -27.99
N VAL A 992 11.79 48.78 -27.07
CA VAL A 992 11.38 50.07 -26.48
C VAL A 992 11.20 51.13 -27.56
N GLY A 993 10.09 51.88 -27.48
CA GLY A 993 9.65 52.82 -28.53
C GLY A 993 8.79 52.18 -29.65
N THR A 994 8.64 50.86 -29.69
CA THR A 994 7.61 50.21 -30.52
C THR A 994 6.24 50.55 -29.95
N ALA A 995 5.27 50.91 -30.79
CA ALA A 995 3.90 51.21 -30.34
C ALA A 995 3.10 49.93 -30.06
N TYR A 996 2.28 49.94 -29.01
CA TYR A 996 1.29 48.90 -28.73
C TYR A 996 -0.13 49.47 -28.64
N GLU A 997 -1.11 48.61 -28.94
CA GLU A 997 -2.52 48.87 -28.72
C GLU A 997 -3.18 47.59 -28.17
N THR A 998 -3.71 47.68 -26.95
CA THR A 998 -4.55 46.66 -26.31
C THR A 998 -6.01 47.09 -26.40
N LYS A 999 -6.94 46.13 -26.37
CA LYS A 999 -8.39 46.39 -26.39
C LYS A 999 -9.10 45.49 -25.39
N GLU A 1000 -10.22 45.97 -24.86
CA GLU A 1000 -11.07 45.18 -23.97
C GLU A 1000 -11.59 43.94 -24.71
N GLU A 1001 -11.25 42.76 -24.19
CA GLU A 1001 -11.78 41.49 -24.66
C GLU A 1001 -13.22 41.29 -24.12
N LYS A 1002 -14.01 40.45 -24.81
CA LYS A 1002 -15.41 40.21 -24.49
C LYS A 1002 -15.59 38.87 -23.79
N PHE A 1003 -15.87 38.93 -22.50
CA PHE A 1003 -16.20 37.78 -21.67
C PHE A 1003 -17.72 37.68 -21.52
N ASP A 1004 -18.30 36.54 -21.90
CA ASP A 1004 -19.74 36.32 -21.73
C ASP A 1004 -20.11 36.40 -20.24
N GLY A 1005 -21.14 37.19 -19.92
CA GLY A 1005 -21.56 37.49 -18.55
C GLY A 1005 -20.83 38.65 -17.87
N TYR A 1006 -19.85 39.31 -18.51
CA TYR A 1006 -19.09 40.41 -17.91
C TYR A 1006 -19.02 41.66 -18.83
N GLU A 1007 -19.07 42.85 -18.22
CA GLU A 1007 -18.89 44.15 -18.86
C GLU A 1007 -17.58 44.78 -18.40
N PHE A 1008 -16.88 45.40 -19.33
CA PHE A 1008 -15.70 46.21 -19.02
C PHE A 1008 -16.14 47.49 -18.30
N VAL A 1009 -15.59 47.74 -17.11
CA VAL A 1009 -15.90 48.93 -16.30
C VAL A 1009 -14.90 50.05 -16.54
N LYS A 1010 -13.63 49.73 -16.34
CA LYS A 1010 -12.50 50.67 -16.41
C LYS A 1010 -11.17 49.91 -16.47
N LEU A 1011 -10.09 50.62 -16.77
CA LEU A 1011 -8.76 50.14 -16.41
C LEU A 1011 -8.56 50.24 -14.89
N SER A 1012 -7.68 49.41 -14.34
CA SER A 1012 -7.24 49.56 -12.95
C SER A 1012 -6.52 50.91 -12.74
N ASP A 1013 -6.55 51.43 -11.51
CA ASP A 1013 -6.00 52.77 -11.21
C ASP A 1013 -4.45 52.79 -11.22
N ASP A 1014 -3.82 51.61 -11.17
CA ASP A 1014 -2.39 51.34 -11.35
C ASP A 1014 -2.03 50.86 -12.78
N SER A 1015 -3.03 50.76 -13.67
CA SER A 1015 -2.83 50.25 -15.04
C SER A 1015 -2.05 51.20 -15.94
N GLY A 1016 -1.20 50.63 -16.79
CA GLY A 1016 -0.77 51.28 -18.03
C GLY A 1016 -1.94 51.64 -18.94
N LYS A 1017 -1.67 52.50 -19.94
CA LYS A 1017 -2.68 52.95 -20.91
C LYS A 1017 -2.93 51.86 -21.96
N GLN A 1018 -4.12 51.83 -22.55
CA GLN A 1018 -4.46 50.90 -23.64
C GLN A 1018 -3.59 51.09 -24.89
N THR A 1019 -3.13 52.32 -25.13
CA THR A 1019 -2.15 52.65 -26.16
C THR A 1019 -0.94 53.32 -25.54
N GLY A 1020 0.23 52.92 -26.01
CA GLY A 1020 1.52 53.45 -25.56
C GLY A 1020 2.64 52.96 -26.45
N GLU A 1021 3.86 53.21 -26.00
CA GLU A 1021 5.06 52.58 -26.54
C GLU A 1021 5.59 51.61 -25.47
N TYR A 1022 6.21 50.52 -25.90
CA TYR A 1022 6.95 49.64 -24.99
C TYR A 1022 8.04 50.47 -24.29
N VAL A 1023 8.14 50.33 -22.97
CA VAL A 1023 9.15 50.99 -22.12
C VAL A 1023 9.93 49.93 -21.34
N GLU A 1024 11.15 50.27 -20.94
CA GLU A 1024 12.04 49.38 -20.20
C GLU A 1024 11.39 48.85 -18.91
N GLY A 1025 11.38 47.53 -18.73
CA GLY A 1025 10.63 46.83 -17.69
C GLY A 1025 9.29 46.27 -18.18
N THR A 1026 8.34 46.06 -17.26
CA THR A 1026 7.03 45.45 -17.56
C THR A 1026 5.89 46.46 -17.40
N THR A 1027 5.27 46.83 -18.50
CA THR A 1027 4.01 47.58 -18.51
C THR A 1027 2.84 46.62 -18.33
N ASN A 1028 2.15 46.69 -17.18
CA ASN A 1028 0.90 45.97 -16.98
C ASN A 1028 -0.27 46.83 -17.48
N VAL A 1029 -1.11 46.34 -18.38
CA VAL A 1029 -2.39 46.95 -18.75
C VAL A 1029 -3.51 46.06 -18.21
N THR A 1030 -4.15 46.53 -17.15
CA THR A 1030 -5.11 45.75 -16.36
C THR A 1030 -6.52 46.30 -16.61
N TYR A 1031 -7.34 45.52 -17.28
CA TYR A 1031 -8.75 45.80 -17.53
C TYR A 1031 -9.58 45.21 -16.39
N ILE A 1032 -10.37 46.07 -15.72
CA ILE A 1032 -11.32 45.65 -14.70
C ILE A 1032 -12.71 45.48 -15.33
N TYR A 1033 -13.24 44.28 -15.15
CA TYR A 1033 -14.57 43.87 -15.54
C TYR A 1033 -15.46 43.70 -14.31
N LYS A 1034 -16.76 43.76 -14.55
CA LYS A 1034 -17.81 43.47 -13.60
C LYS A 1034 -18.77 42.49 -14.23
N ALA A 1035 -19.37 41.60 -13.44
CA ALA A 1035 -20.45 40.76 -13.96
C ALA A 1035 -21.59 41.66 -14.45
N ILE A 1036 -22.00 41.51 -15.70
CA ILE A 1036 -23.30 42.02 -16.15
C ILE A 1036 -24.35 41.30 -15.31
N GLU A 1037 -25.39 42.01 -14.88
CA GLU A 1037 -26.61 41.34 -14.37
C GLU A 1037 -27.38 40.68 -15.53
N ALA A 1038 -26.78 39.66 -16.13
CA ALA A 1038 -27.51 38.45 -16.46
C ALA A 1038 -28.09 37.89 -15.15
N GLU A 1039 -29.26 37.23 -15.18
CA GLU A 1039 -29.90 36.78 -13.94
C GLU A 1039 -28.93 35.90 -13.13
N PRO A 1040 -28.71 36.21 -11.84
CA PRO A 1040 -27.46 35.87 -11.17
C PRO A 1040 -27.25 34.36 -11.10
N GLU A 1041 -26.04 33.92 -11.44
CA GLU A 1041 -25.61 32.53 -11.30
C GLU A 1041 -25.97 32.00 -9.91
N GLU A 1042 -26.57 30.82 -9.88
CA GLU A 1042 -27.18 30.31 -8.68
C GLU A 1042 -26.09 29.78 -7.73
N LYS A 1043 -25.56 30.62 -6.85
CA LYS A 1043 -24.90 30.10 -5.64
C LYS A 1043 -25.91 29.26 -4.87
N PHE A 1044 -25.63 27.98 -4.66
CA PHE A 1044 -26.52 27.05 -3.97
C PHE A 1044 -26.10 26.84 -2.50
N GLY A 1045 -27.07 26.87 -1.58
CA GLY A 1045 -26.92 26.36 -0.21
C GLY A 1045 -27.46 24.93 -0.08
N SER A 1046 -26.95 24.17 0.89
CA SER A 1046 -27.49 22.84 1.25
C SER A 1046 -28.37 22.90 2.50
N LEU A 1047 -29.46 22.13 2.56
CA LEU A 1047 -30.31 22.00 3.75
C LEU A 1047 -30.38 20.55 4.23
N VAL A 1048 -29.92 20.30 5.46
CA VAL A 1048 -29.99 18.99 6.11
C VAL A 1048 -31.04 19.05 7.22
N VAL A 1049 -31.93 18.07 7.27
CA VAL A 1049 -32.98 17.95 8.30
C VAL A 1049 -32.86 16.62 9.02
N ARG A 1050 -32.35 16.66 10.26
CA ARG A 1050 -32.25 15.48 11.13
C ARG A 1050 -33.44 15.36 12.06
N HIS A 1051 -33.81 14.12 12.33
CA HIS A 1051 -34.81 13.77 13.33
C HIS A 1051 -34.13 12.81 14.31
N ILE A 1052 -33.90 13.24 15.54
CA ILE A 1052 -33.13 12.47 16.54
C ILE A 1052 -33.95 12.25 17.82
N THR A 1053 -33.58 11.26 18.60
CA THR A 1053 -34.10 11.04 19.95
C THR A 1053 -33.46 12.00 20.97
N GLU A 1054 -34.11 12.15 22.12
CA GLU A 1054 -33.60 12.94 23.26
C GLU A 1054 -32.24 12.44 23.80
N ASP A 1055 -31.86 11.20 23.52
CA ASP A 1055 -30.55 10.60 23.80
C ASP A 1055 -29.65 10.44 22.55
N GLY A 1056 -29.91 11.21 21.49
CA GLY A 1056 -29.00 11.43 20.36
C GLY A 1056 -29.06 10.40 19.22
N LYS A 1057 -29.73 9.26 19.39
CA LYS A 1057 -29.91 8.27 18.30
C LYS A 1057 -30.81 8.85 17.21
N GLU A 1058 -30.34 8.82 15.95
CA GLU A 1058 -31.10 9.29 14.80
C GLU A 1058 -32.30 8.37 14.46
N LEU A 1059 -33.43 8.99 14.10
CA LEU A 1059 -34.71 8.37 13.69
C LEU A 1059 -34.99 8.54 12.18
N SER A 1060 -34.49 9.63 11.57
CA SER A 1060 -34.56 9.87 10.12
C SER A 1060 -33.65 11.03 9.73
N PHE A 1061 -32.67 10.73 8.89
CA PHE A 1061 -31.95 11.72 8.11
C PHE A 1061 -32.79 12.14 6.89
N ILE A 1062 -32.76 13.42 6.50
CA ILE A 1062 -33.26 13.91 5.21
C ILE A 1062 -32.31 15.02 4.74
N LYS A 1063 -31.49 14.75 3.73
CA LYS A 1063 -30.84 15.81 2.93
C LYS A 1063 -31.87 16.34 1.93
N ILE A 1064 -32.15 17.63 2.01
CA ILE A 1064 -32.98 18.34 1.03
C ILE A 1064 -32.04 18.94 -0.02
N GLU A 1065 -32.53 19.06 -1.25
CA GLU A 1065 -31.79 19.52 -2.43
C GLU A 1065 -31.01 20.82 -2.18
N ASN A 1066 -29.89 20.96 -2.90
CA ASN A 1066 -29.18 22.23 -2.98
C ASN A 1066 -30.10 23.26 -3.67
N LYS A 1067 -30.35 24.44 -3.07
CA LYS A 1067 -31.20 25.51 -3.65
C LYS A 1067 -30.53 26.88 -3.54
N LYS A 1068 -30.85 27.80 -4.46
CA LYS A 1068 -30.24 29.13 -4.56
C LYS A 1068 -30.23 29.83 -3.20
N ILE A 1069 -29.12 30.44 -2.82
CA ILE A 1069 -29.01 31.26 -1.61
C ILE A 1069 -30.09 32.35 -1.63
N GLY A 1070 -30.71 32.62 -0.49
CA GLY A 1070 -31.89 33.50 -0.39
C GLY A 1070 -33.23 32.83 -0.72
N THR A 1071 -33.25 31.61 -1.29
CA THR A 1071 -34.49 30.83 -1.40
C THR A 1071 -35.04 30.57 0.01
N PRO A 1072 -36.32 30.82 0.30
CA PRO A 1072 -36.90 30.49 1.60
C PRO A 1072 -37.09 28.97 1.74
N TYR A 1073 -36.73 28.42 2.91
CA TYR A 1073 -37.11 27.08 3.32
C TYR A 1073 -38.06 27.10 4.51
N GLU A 1074 -38.97 26.13 4.53
CA GLU A 1074 -39.74 25.76 5.71
C GLU A 1074 -39.62 24.25 5.91
N THR A 1075 -39.01 23.86 7.02
CA THR A 1075 -38.97 22.47 7.47
C THR A 1075 -40.13 22.21 8.41
N THR A 1076 -40.66 20.98 8.41
CA THR A 1076 -41.73 20.57 9.33
C THR A 1076 -41.34 19.28 10.06
N LYS A 1077 -41.81 19.15 11.30
CA LYS A 1077 -41.56 17.99 12.15
C LYS A 1077 -42.25 16.73 11.58
N LYS A 1078 -41.46 15.73 11.15
CA LYS A 1078 -41.97 14.42 10.74
C LYS A 1078 -42.54 13.67 11.95
N THR A 1079 -43.67 12.97 11.78
CA THR A 1079 -44.27 12.14 12.84
C THR A 1079 -43.68 10.73 12.81
N PHE A 1080 -43.22 10.24 13.96
CA PHE A 1080 -42.71 8.88 14.12
C PHE A 1080 -43.66 8.05 15.00
N LYS A 1081 -43.87 6.79 14.62
CA LYS A 1081 -44.67 5.86 15.44
C LYS A 1081 -44.00 5.70 16.80
N ASP A 1082 -44.78 5.76 17.87
CA ASP A 1082 -44.35 5.69 19.27
C ASP A 1082 -43.46 6.85 19.79
N TYR A 1083 -43.18 7.90 19.02
CA TYR A 1083 -42.42 9.08 19.48
C TYR A 1083 -43.18 10.39 19.20
N THR A 1084 -43.25 11.26 20.20
CA THR A 1084 -43.72 12.65 20.02
C THR A 1084 -42.54 13.57 19.76
N PHE A 1085 -42.74 14.57 18.93
CA PHE A 1085 -41.83 15.71 18.87
C PHE A 1085 -41.73 16.37 20.26
N LEU A 1086 -40.51 16.69 20.68
CA LEU A 1086 -40.20 17.31 21.96
C LEU A 1086 -39.83 18.79 21.77
N LYS A 1087 -38.70 19.05 21.12
CA LYS A 1087 -38.18 20.40 20.80
C LYS A 1087 -37.28 20.34 19.57
N ILE A 1088 -36.93 21.50 19.03
CA ILE A 1088 -35.80 21.64 18.10
C ILE A 1088 -34.51 21.73 18.94
N ASP A 1089 -33.39 21.21 18.45
CA ASP A 1089 -32.09 21.33 19.14
C ASP A 1089 -31.68 22.80 19.28
N GLU A 1090 -31.02 23.18 20.37
CA GLU A 1090 -30.60 24.58 20.59
C GLU A 1090 -29.43 25.01 19.68
N ARG A 1091 -28.73 24.04 19.07
CA ARG A 1091 -27.72 24.25 18.03
C ARG A 1091 -28.31 24.24 16.61
N SER A 1092 -29.59 23.92 16.47
CA SER A 1092 -30.29 23.86 15.17
C SER A 1092 -30.42 25.22 14.52
N SER A 1093 -30.34 25.26 13.20
CA SER A 1093 -30.86 26.39 12.42
C SER A 1093 -32.37 26.55 12.63
N LYS A 1094 -32.89 27.75 12.36
CA LYS A 1094 -34.32 28.07 12.49
C LYS A 1094 -35.14 27.24 11.50
N ILE A 1095 -36.25 26.64 11.94
CA ILE A 1095 -37.12 25.80 11.09
C ILE A 1095 -37.76 26.52 9.89
N LYS A 1096 -37.74 27.86 9.89
CA LYS A 1096 -37.94 28.69 8.70
C LYS A 1096 -36.75 29.62 8.57
N GLY A 1097 -36.23 29.74 7.37
CA GLY A 1097 -35.08 30.58 7.05
C GLY A 1097 -34.91 30.66 5.54
N GLU A 1098 -33.73 31.08 5.12
CA GLU A 1098 -33.32 31.11 3.72
C GLU A 1098 -32.07 30.24 3.58
N TYR A 1099 -31.90 29.59 2.41
CA TYR A 1099 -30.66 28.86 2.10
C TYR A 1099 -29.48 29.84 2.14
N LYS A 1100 -28.37 29.40 2.73
CA LYS A 1100 -27.12 30.16 2.86
C LYS A 1100 -25.94 29.36 2.32
N GLU A 1101 -24.83 30.05 2.08
CA GLU A 1101 -23.58 29.44 1.64
C GLU A 1101 -23.11 28.37 2.65
N GLY A 1102 -22.72 27.19 2.15
CA GLY A 1102 -22.44 26.01 2.97
C GLY A 1102 -23.69 25.15 3.28
N THR A 1103 -23.63 24.40 4.40
CA THR A 1103 -24.72 23.53 4.85
C THR A 1103 -25.46 24.14 6.04
N THR A 1104 -26.76 24.34 5.87
CA THR A 1104 -27.69 24.72 6.93
C THR A 1104 -28.32 23.46 7.53
N GLU A 1105 -28.12 23.18 8.82
CA GLU A 1105 -28.68 22.00 9.47
C GLU A 1105 -29.83 22.35 10.43
N VAL A 1106 -30.95 21.63 10.33
CA VAL A 1106 -32.12 21.73 11.20
C VAL A 1106 -32.35 20.40 11.91
N ILE A 1107 -32.42 20.40 13.25
CA ILE A 1107 -32.48 19.19 14.07
C ILE A 1107 -33.75 19.18 14.93
N TYR A 1108 -34.64 18.23 14.65
CA TYR A 1108 -35.84 17.98 15.45
C TYR A 1108 -35.60 16.85 16.46
N ILE A 1109 -35.81 17.10 17.74
CA ILE A 1109 -35.67 16.13 18.84
C ILE A 1109 -37.03 15.52 19.20
N TYR A 1110 -37.04 14.20 19.40
CA TYR A 1110 -38.21 13.38 19.69
C TYR A 1110 -38.05 12.60 21.00
N LYS A 1111 -39.17 12.45 21.73
CA LYS A 1111 -39.25 11.71 22.99
C LYS A 1111 -40.25 10.57 22.84
N LYS A 1112 -39.89 9.36 23.30
CA LYS A 1112 -40.78 8.19 23.20
C LYS A 1112 -42.05 8.43 24.02
N ILE A 1113 -43.21 8.17 23.43
CA ILE A 1113 -44.51 8.46 24.06
C ILE A 1113 -44.71 7.52 25.25
N ALA A 1114 -44.99 8.10 26.41
CA ALA A 1114 -45.49 7.39 27.58
C ALA A 1114 -46.96 7.74 27.77
N GLU A 1115 -47.83 6.74 27.95
CA GLU A 1115 -49.28 6.96 27.99
C GLU A 1115 -49.72 7.79 29.22
N LYS A 1116 -50.34 8.95 28.95
CA LYS A 1116 -51.42 9.55 29.75
C LYS A 1116 -52.09 10.70 28.98
N VAL A 1117 -53.41 10.66 28.91
CA VAL A 1117 -54.27 11.69 28.28
C VAL A 1117 -55.44 11.98 29.23
N PRO A 1118 -55.92 13.23 29.37
CA PRO A 1118 -57.07 13.55 30.22
C PRO A 1118 -58.35 12.82 29.82
N SER A 1119 -59.18 12.47 30.81
CA SER A 1119 -60.36 11.60 30.67
C SER A 1119 -61.49 12.15 29.80
N ASP A 1120 -61.58 13.47 29.65
CA ASP A 1120 -62.86 14.16 29.43
C ASP A 1120 -63.25 14.29 27.95
N LYS A 1121 -62.48 13.66 27.05
CA LYS A 1121 -62.73 13.57 25.60
C LYS A 1121 -62.55 12.14 25.06
N ILE A 1122 -62.80 11.12 25.86
CA ILE A 1122 -62.58 9.72 25.45
C ILE A 1122 -63.92 9.06 25.11
N GLY A 1123 -64.12 8.77 23.82
CA GLY A 1123 -65.20 7.94 23.31
C GLY A 1123 -64.91 6.45 23.49
N SER A 1124 -65.97 5.64 23.49
CA SER A 1124 -65.87 4.17 23.56
C SER A 1124 -66.48 3.52 22.31
N LEU A 1125 -65.78 2.55 21.72
CA LEU A 1125 -66.24 1.75 20.60
C LEU A 1125 -66.40 0.30 21.08
N VAL A 1126 -67.60 -0.25 20.99
CA VAL A 1126 -67.90 -1.66 21.29
C VAL A 1126 -68.10 -2.40 19.97
N ILE A 1127 -67.50 -3.58 19.84
CA ILE A 1127 -67.59 -4.42 18.65
C ILE A 1127 -68.18 -5.77 19.05
N THR A 1128 -69.38 -6.04 18.55
CA THR A 1128 -70.21 -7.18 18.92
C THR A 1128 -70.37 -8.13 17.73
N HIS A 1129 -70.23 -9.44 17.97
CA HIS A 1129 -70.36 -10.48 16.94
C HIS A 1129 -71.46 -11.47 17.34
N MET A 1130 -72.54 -11.55 16.56
CA MET A 1130 -73.75 -12.31 16.90
C MET A 1130 -74.38 -13.02 15.69
N THR A 1131 -75.30 -13.96 15.95
CA THR A 1131 -76.19 -14.53 14.91
C THR A 1131 -77.38 -13.62 14.61
N LYS A 1132 -78.14 -13.90 13.54
CA LYS A 1132 -79.38 -13.17 13.21
C LYS A 1132 -80.46 -13.20 14.31
N ASP A 1133 -80.47 -14.24 15.14
CA ASP A 1133 -81.33 -14.39 16.32
C ASP A 1133 -80.75 -13.70 17.59
N GLY A 1134 -79.67 -12.92 17.46
CA GLY A 1134 -79.11 -12.09 18.52
C GLY A 1134 -78.14 -12.81 19.47
N LYS A 1135 -77.83 -14.09 19.24
CA LYS A 1135 -76.92 -14.85 20.09
C LYS A 1135 -75.47 -14.44 19.83
N LEU A 1136 -74.79 -13.94 20.87
CA LEU A 1136 -73.34 -13.69 20.87
C LEU A 1136 -72.56 -14.95 20.48
N LEU A 1137 -71.62 -14.79 19.54
CA LEU A 1137 -70.71 -15.85 19.07
C LEU A 1137 -69.32 -15.79 19.75
N LYS A 1138 -68.98 -14.64 20.31
CA LYS A 1138 -67.88 -14.40 21.25
C LYS A 1138 -68.26 -13.24 22.17
N GLU A 1139 -67.45 -12.97 23.19
CA GLU A 1139 -67.58 -11.74 23.99
C GLU A 1139 -67.28 -10.51 23.13
N SER A 1140 -68.04 -9.42 23.35
CA SER A 1140 -67.85 -8.16 22.63
C SER A 1140 -66.57 -7.45 23.11
N SER A 1141 -65.73 -7.02 22.18
CA SER A 1141 -64.54 -6.23 22.51
C SER A 1141 -64.89 -4.75 22.65
N SER A 1142 -64.33 -4.08 23.65
CA SER A 1142 -64.46 -2.63 23.82
C SER A 1142 -63.10 -1.93 23.68
N GLN A 1143 -63.05 -0.90 22.85
CA GLN A 1143 -61.91 -0.01 22.68
C GLN A 1143 -62.29 1.40 23.14
N LYS A 1144 -61.31 2.22 23.51
CA LYS A 1144 -61.50 3.62 23.90
C LYS A 1144 -60.47 4.48 23.18
N ASN A 1145 -60.90 5.62 22.65
CA ASN A 1145 -60.03 6.56 21.95
C ASN A 1145 -60.62 7.98 22.00
N ILE A 1146 -59.83 8.97 21.61
CA ILE A 1146 -60.22 10.39 21.68
C ILE A 1146 -61.38 10.67 20.71
N GLU A 1147 -62.38 11.42 21.17
CA GLU A 1147 -63.50 11.88 20.36
C GLU A 1147 -63.04 12.60 19.07
N GLY A 1148 -63.69 12.28 17.95
CA GLY A 1148 -63.32 12.75 16.62
C GLY A 1148 -62.31 11.86 15.89
N THR A 1149 -61.56 11.01 16.58
CA THR A 1149 -60.65 10.04 15.95
C THR A 1149 -61.44 9.02 15.14
N SER A 1150 -60.95 8.64 13.95
CA SER A 1150 -61.60 7.63 13.12
C SER A 1150 -61.38 6.20 13.64
N TYR A 1151 -62.31 5.31 13.30
CA TYR A 1151 -62.18 3.87 13.47
C TYR A 1151 -62.55 3.15 12.17
N ILE A 1152 -61.94 1.98 11.98
CA ILE A 1152 -62.30 1.01 10.94
C ILE A 1152 -62.47 -0.34 11.63
N THR A 1153 -63.60 -1.00 11.39
CA THR A 1153 -63.94 -2.29 11.98
C THR A 1153 -64.26 -3.31 10.91
N ASN A 1154 -63.77 -4.55 11.12
CA ASN A 1154 -63.87 -5.64 10.15
C ASN A 1154 -64.55 -6.86 10.76
N SER A 1155 -65.37 -7.54 9.95
CA SER A 1155 -66.00 -8.80 10.31
C SER A 1155 -64.96 -9.93 10.36
N GLU A 1156 -64.88 -10.63 11.49
CA GLU A 1156 -63.92 -11.72 11.72
C GLU A 1156 -64.40 -13.05 11.13
N LYS A 1157 -63.47 -13.95 10.79
CA LYS A 1157 -63.77 -15.30 10.30
C LYS A 1157 -64.14 -16.24 11.46
N ILE A 1158 -65.40 -16.20 11.92
CA ILE A 1158 -65.88 -17.11 12.98
C ILE A 1158 -66.05 -18.55 12.43
N LYS A 1159 -65.34 -19.51 13.03
CA LYS A 1159 -65.31 -20.90 12.58
C LYS A 1159 -66.70 -21.54 12.58
N GLY A 1160 -67.13 -22.02 11.41
CA GLY A 1160 -68.46 -22.62 11.20
C GLY A 1160 -69.57 -21.61 10.88
N TYR A 1161 -69.26 -20.32 10.80
CA TYR A 1161 -70.22 -19.25 10.53
C TYR A 1161 -69.74 -18.35 9.37
N LYS A 1162 -70.66 -17.93 8.51
CA LYS A 1162 -70.45 -16.96 7.44
C LYS A 1162 -70.94 -15.59 7.89
N PHE A 1163 -70.15 -14.54 7.67
CA PHE A 1163 -70.59 -13.16 7.83
C PHE A 1163 -71.67 -12.80 6.80
N VAL A 1164 -72.76 -12.18 7.22
CA VAL A 1164 -73.90 -11.84 6.35
C VAL A 1164 -74.27 -10.36 6.30
N GLY A 1165 -73.81 -9.55 7.25
CA GLY A 1165 -74.07 -8.10 7.25
C GLY A 1165 -73.92 -7.48 8.63
N LEU A 1166 -74.10 -6.16 8.72
CA LEU A 1166 -74.27 -5.49 10.01
C LEU A 1166 -75.71 -5.67 10.52
N SER A 1167 -75.91 -5.49 11.83
CA SER A 1167 -77.25 -5.32 12.40
C SER A 1167 -77.83 -3.97 11.97
N GLU A 1168 -79.16 -3.87 11.83
CA GLU A 1168 -79.87 -2.61 11.52
C GLU A 1168 -79.66 -1.52 12.59
N LYS A 1169 -79.23 -1.91 13.79
CA LYS A 1169 -78.89 -1.01 14.92
C LYS A 1169 -77.39 -0.77 15.08
N SER A 1170 -76.58 -1.26 14.16
CA SER A 1170 -75.12 -1.08 14.17
C SER A 1170 -74.75 0.33 13.73
N ALA A 1171 -73.73 0.91 14.37
CA ALA A 1171 -72.93 1.96 13.77
C ALA A 1171 -72.25 1.44 12.47
N PRO A 1172 -71.90 2.32 11.52
CA PRO A 1172 -71.19 1.92 10.30
C PRO A 1172 -69.80 1.34 10.62
N ARG A 1173 -69.26 0.50 9.73
CA ARG A 1173 -67.91 -0.10 9.92
C ARG A 1173 -66.78 0.93 9.98
N ILE A 1174 -66.97 2.08 9.34
CA ILE A 1174 -66.06 3.20 9.31
C ILE A 1174 -66.83 4.42 9.84
N GLY A 1175 -66.25 5.10 10.82
CA GLY A 1175 -66.84 6.26 11.49
C GLY A 1175 -65.85 6.87 12.45
N ASN A 1176 -66.29 7.83 13.27
CA ASN A 1176 -65.45 8.47 14.29
C ASN A 1176 -65.97 8.15 15.70
N TYR A 1177 -65.05 8.07 16.67
CA TYR A 1177 -65.37 7.98 18.09
C TYR A 1177 -66.16 9.24 18.52
N THR A 1178 -67.26 9.04 19.24
CA THR A 1178 -68.12 10.11 19.79
C THR A 1178 -68.00 10.15 21.32
N SER A 1179 -68.44 11.24 21.96
CA SER A 1179 -68.59 11.37 23.42
C SER A 1179 -69.71 10.46 23.98
N GLY A 1180 -69.47 9.14 23.92
CA GLY A 1180 -70.40 8.11 24.37
C GLY A 1180 -69.90 6.70 24.04
N ILE A 1181 -70.83 5.75 23.98
CA ILE A 1181 -70.60 4.40 23.45
C ILE A 1181 -71.15 4.34 22.02
N THR A 1182 -70.28 4.07 21.06
CA THR A 1182 -70.63 3.68 19.69
C THR A 1182 -70.53 2.16 19.60
N GLU A 1183 -71.53 1.46 19.03
CA GLU A 1183 -71.49 -0.02 18.90
C GLU A 1183 -71.58 -0.46 17.43
N VAL A 1184 -70.61 -1.24 16.96
CA VAL A 1184 -70.65 -1.92 15.66
C VAL A 1184 -70.98 -3.39 15.86
N ILE A 1185 -72.05 -3.87 15.23
CA ILE A 1185 -72.63 -5.19 15.43
C ILE A 1185 -72.56 -5.99 14.13
N PHE A 1186 -71.66 -6.97 14.08
CA PHE A 1186 -71.49 -7.91 12.96
C PHE A 1186 -72.38 -9.14 13.13
N VAL A 1187 -73.15 -9.47 12.08
CA VAL A 1187 -74.15 -10.55 12.09
C VAL A 1187 -73.73 -11.71 11.18
N TYR A 1188 -73.97 -12.93 11.66
CA TYR A 1188 -73.48 -14.18 11.06
C TYR A 1188 -74.57 -15.28 10.93
N GLU A 1189 -74.37 -16.23 10.01
CA GLU A 1189 -75.20 -17.42 9.82
C GLU A 1189 -74.35 -18.72 9.79
N PRO A 1190 -74.86 -19.89 10.21
CA PRO A 1190 -74.10 -21.14 10.19
C PRO A 1190 -73.81 -21.67 8.77
N ILE A 1191 -72.58 -22.14 8.54
CA ILE A 1191 -72.16 -22.79 7.29
C ILE A 1191 -72.63 -24.25 7.28
N LYS A 1192 -73.19 -24.73 6.17
CA LYS A 1192 -73.61 -26.13 5.96
C LYS A 1192 -72.66 -26.83 4.98
N ASN A 1193 -72.24 -28.05 5.32
CA ASN A 1193 -71.10 -28.76 4.71
C ASN A 1193 -71.34 -29.31 3.29
N VAL A 1194 -70.29 -29.28 2.45
CA VAL A 1194 -70.05 -30.19 1.30
C VAL A 1194 -68.54 -30.52 1.26
N LYS A 1195 -68.13 -31.64 0.63
CA LYS A 1195 -66.75 -32.22 0.62
C LYS A 1195 -66.02 -32.07 -0.73
N LEU A 1196 -64.70 -32.25 -0.74
CA LEU A 1196 -63.87 -32.70 -1.89
C LEU A 1196 -62.57 -33.41 -1.42
N PRO A 1197 -62.00 -34.38 -2.17
CA PRO A 1197 -60.66 -34.95 -1.91
C PRO A 1197 -59.72 -35.13 -3.14
N HIS A 1198 -58.40 -35.04 -2.89
CA HIS A 1198 -57.21 -35.70 -3.51
C HIS A 1198 -56.99 -35.92 -5.04
N ASP A 1199 -55.72 -35.69 -5.44
CA ASP A 1199 -54.83 -36.48 -6.35
C ASP A 1199 -54.55 -36.16 -7.86
N ILE A 1200 -53.32 -35.64 -8.07
CA ILE A 1200 -52.20 -36.10 -8.95
C ILE A 1200 -52.15 -35.78 -10.47
N LEU A 1201 -50.96 -35.30 -10.86
CA LEU A 1201 -50.44 -34.96 -12.21
C LEU A 1201 -49.84 -36.16 -12.99
N LYS A 1202 -49.76 -36.08 -14.34
CA LYS A 1202 -48.50 -36.39 -15.09
C LYS A 1202 -48.48 -36.09 -16.61
N LYS A 1203 -47.37 -35.45 -17.03
CA LYS A 1203 -46.60 -35.53 -18.30
C LYS A 1203 -47.27 -35.21 -19.66
N ALA A 1204 -46.47 -34.62 -20.55
CA ALA A 1204 -46.80 -34.22 -21.92
C ALA A 1204 -46.14 -35.14 -22.97
N ASN A 1205 -46.57 -35.07 -24.25
CA ASN A 1205 -45.62 -34.98 -25.39
C ASN A 1205 -46.22 -34.62 -26.77
N LYS A 1206 -45.33 -34.10 -27.64
CA LYS A 1206 -45.26 -34.14 -29.14
C LYS A 1206 -46.24 -33.36 -30.08
N ASN A 1207 -45.62 -32.35 -30.72
CA ASN A 1207 -45.42 -32.17 -32.18
C ASN A 1207 -46.48 -31.56 -33.14
N ASN A 1208 -45.98 -30.62 -33.97
CA ASN A 1208 -46.40 -30.23 -35.33
C ASN A 1208 -47.77 -29.52 -35.51
N THR A 1209 -47.99 -28.65 -36.53
CA THR A 1209 -47.24 -28.38 -37.78
C THR A 1209 -47.34 -26.90 -38.23
N ASN A 1210 -46.70 -26.55 -39.36
CA ASN A 1210 -46.48 -25.19 -39.87
C ASN A 1210 -47.65 -24.53 -40.66
N LEU A 1211 -47.70 -23.18 -40.58
CA LEU A 1211 -48.10 -22.18 -41.60
C LEU A 1211 -49.49 -22.23 -42.29
N LYS A 1212 -50.27 -21.14 -42.13
CA LYS A 1212 -50.45 -20.09 -43.18
C LYS A 1212 -51.35 -18.89 -42.77
N GLY A 1213 -50.85 -17.67 -42.98
CA GLY A 1213 -51.64 -16.50 -43.44
C GLY A 1213 -52.12 -15.44 -42.43
N SER A 1214 -51.70 -14.18 -42.66
CA SER A 1214 -52.46 -12.90 -42.63
C SER A 1214 -53.60 -12.67 -41.60
N THR A 1215 -53.70 -11.55 -40.86
CA THR A 1215 -52.91 -10.30 -40.84
C THR A 1215 -53.19 -9.46 -39.57
N ASN A 1216 -52.14 -8.82 -39.01
CA ASN A 1216 -52.09 -7.57 -38.24
C ASN A 1216 -52.96 -7.28 -36.98
N VAL A 1217 -52.24 -7.04 -35.84
CA VAL A 1217 -52.35 -5.88 -34.90
C VAL A 1217 -53.60 -5.76 -34.00
N THR A 1218 -53.56 -5.65 -32.66
CA THR A 1218 -52.50 -5.77 -31.59
C THR A 1218 -53.19 -5.99 -30.20
N GLU A 1219 -52.40 -6.24 -29.13
CA GLU A 1219 -52.79 -6.32 -27.68
C GLU A 1219 -53.57 -7.57 -27.18
N PRO A 1220 -53.57 -7.92 -25.86
CA PRO A 1220 -52.48 -7.82 -24.85
C PRO A 1220 -52.36 -9.05 -23.90
N LEU A 1221 -51.36 -9.01 -23.01
CA LEU A 1221 -51.22 -9.63 -21.65
C LEU A 1221 -52.14 -10.80 -21.20
N TYR A 1222 -51.52 -11.94 -20.84
CA TYR A 1222 -51.98 -12.89 -19.78
C TYR A 1222 -50.75 -13.40 -19.00
N LYS A 1223 -50.67 -13.44 -17.66
CA LYS A 1223 -51.48 -14.06 -16.57
C LYS A 1223 -51.39 -15.60 -16.45
N LYS A 1224 -50.91 -16.03 -15.28
CA LYS A 1224 -50.67 -17.41 -14.78
C LYS A 1224 -51.69 -17.74 -13.67
N ASN A 1225 -52.18 -19.00 -13.55
CA ASN A 1225 -52.61 -19.54 -12.23
C ASN A 1225 -52.91 -21.06 -12.14
N SER A 1226 -52.32 -21.69 -11.12
CA SER A 1226 -52.79 -22.73 -10.17
C SER A 1226 -53.68 -23.95 -10.56
N SER A 1227 -53.28 -25.14 -10.04
CA SER A 1227 -54.13 -26.19 -9.40
C SER A 1227 -53.19 -27.19 -8.67
N TYR A 1228 -53.15 -27.35 -7.33
CA TYR A 1228 -54.09 -28.04 -6.39
C TYR A 1228 -54.12 -29.60 -6.59
N ASP A 1229 -54.16 -30.49 -5.56
CA ASP A 1229 -54.47 -30.32 -4.12
C ASP A 1229 -54.17 -31.52 -3.15
N ASN A 1230 -53.94 -31.25 -1.83
CA ASN A 1230 -54.37 -31.98 -0.59
C ASN A 1230 -54.07 -33.51 -0.34
N LEU A 1231 -54.32 -34.20 0.82
CA LEU A 1231 -54.22 -33.96 2.31
C LEU A 1231 -54.45 -35.24 3.21
N ASP A 1232 -54.04 -35.17 4.51
CA ASP A 1232 -54.55 -35.92 5.71
C ASP A 1232 -54.10 -37.37 6.03
N LYS A 1233 -53.88 -37.84 7.29
CA LYS A 1233 -53.65 -37.25 8.66
C LYS A 1233 -53.04 -38.38 9.58
N LYS A 1234 -53.21 -38.65 10.91
CA LYS A 1234 -54.14 -38.27 12.01
C LYS A 1234 -53.69 -38.85 13.41
N HIS A 1235 -54.26 -38.34 14.52
CA HIS A 1235 -54.41 -38.94 15.90
C HIS A 1235 -53.19 -39.09 16.86
N THR A 1236 -53.23 -38.79 18.19
CA THR A 1236 -53.97 -37.80 19.05
C THR A 1236 -53.54 -37.79 20.54
N LYS A 1237 -53.75 -36.65 21.24
CA LYS A 1237 -54.01 -36.43 22.72
C LYS A 1237 -52.82 -36.53 23.73
N ASN A 1238 -52.81 -35.86 24.91
CA ASN A 1238 -53.38 -34.56 25.37
C ASN A 1238 -52.95 -34.16 26.82
N SER A 1239 -53.07 -32.86 27.19
CA SER A 1239 -53.18 -32.29 28.58
C SER A 1239 -51.88 -32.17 29.43
N SER A 1240 -51.70 -31.30 30.46
CA SER A 1240 -52.60 -30.38 31.22
C SER A 1240 -51.91 -29.11 31.84
N ILE A 1241 -52.46 -27.92 31.58
CA ILE A 1241 -52.76 -26.75 32.48
C ILE A 1241 -51.97 -26.55 33.82
N LYS A 1242 -51.28 -25.38 34.05
CA LYS A 1242 -51.68 -24.23 34.96
C LYS A 1242 -50.62 -23.09 35.25
N ARG A 1243 -50.95 -21.83 34.90
CA ARG A 1243 -50.67 -20.48 35.50
C ARG A 1243 -49.34 -20.07 36.22
N LEU A 1244 -48.70 -18.98 35.73
CA LEU A 1244 -48.40 -17.61 36.30
C LEU A 1244 -47.89 -17.43 37.77
N PRO A 1245 -47.11 -16.36 38.14
CA PRO A 1245 -46.95 -14.99 37.56
C PRO A 1245 -45.57 -14.70 36.92
N GLN A 1246 -45.17 -13.55 36.33
CA GLN A 1246 -45.66 -12.16 36.10
C GLN A 1246 -45.13 -11.00 37.01
N THR A 1247 -44.57 -9.93 36.38
CA THR A 1247 -44.09 -8.60 36.89
C THR A 1247 -42.94 -8.61 37.93
N SER A 1248 -42.01 -7.63 38.00
CA SER A 1248 -41.89 -6.25 37.47
C SER A 1248 -40.42 -5.93 37.05
N GLU A 1249 -40.02 -5.12 36.06
CA GLU A 1249 -40.37 -3.77 35.54
C GLU A 1249 -39.40 -2.62 35.99
N VAL A 1250 -39.08 -1.69 35.06
CA VAL A 1250 -38.58 -0.28 35.24
C VAL A 1250 -37.06 0.05 35.29
N ARG A 1251 -36.55 0.49 34.12
CA ARG A 1251 -35.75 1.71 33.79
C ARG A 1251 -34.36 2.04 34.38
N THR A 1252 -33.35 1.88 33.52
CA THR A 1252 -32.59 2.95 32.80
C THR A 1252 -32.24 4.32 33.46
N LYS A 1253 -30.94 4.64 33.33
CA LYS A 1253 -30.30 5.92 32.92
C LYS A 1253 -30.15 7.10 33.91
N ASN A 1254 -28.86 7.43 34.16
CA ASN A 1254 -28.17 8.73 33.92
C ASN A 1254 -28.64 10.00 34.69
N HIS A 1255 -27.80 10.97 35.10
CA HIS A 1255 -26.38 11.26 34.83
C HIS A 1255 -25.80 12.32 35.84
N VAL A 1256 -24.46 12.50 35.83
CA VAL A 1256 -23.73 13.78 36.03
C VAL A 1256 -23.70 14.47 37.43
N PHE A 1257 -22.59 14.21 38.14
CA PHE A 1257 -21.58 15.16 38.67
C PHE A 1257 -21.80 16.15 39.86
N VAL A 1258 -20.67 16.36 40.57
CA VAL A 1258 -20.28 17.40 41.56
C VAL A 1258 -21.08 17.51 42.87
N GLY A 1259 -20.39 17.31 44.01
CA GLY A 1259 -20.74 18.04 45.24
C GLY A 1259 -20.38 17.42 46.60
N ILE A 1260 -19.27 17.86 47.20
CA ILE A 1260 -19.10 18.09 48.66
C ILE A 1260 -19.29 16.87 49.62
N ALA A 1261 -18.20 16.09 49.73
CA ALA A 1261 -17.40 15.92 50.95
C ALA A 1261 -17.93 15.20 52.24
N LEU A 1262 -16.95 14.94 53.12
CA LEU A 1262 -17.01 14.53 54.54
C LEU A 1262 -17.51 13.11 54.91
N LEU A 1263 -16.50 12.22 55.06
CA LEU A 1263 -16.09 11.63 56.35
C LEU A 1263 -17.01 10.62 57.08
N MET A 1264 -16.33 9.66 57.75
CA MET A 1264 -16.86 8.70 58.74
C MET A 1264 -17.75 7.58 58.17
N SER A 1265 -17.67 6.34 58.64
CA SER A 1265 -16.68 5.67 59.51
C SER A 1265 -17.03 4.19 59.64
N THR A 1266 -16.02 3.30 59.72
CA THR A 1266 -15.90 2.14 60.66
C THR A 1266 -17.11 1.19 60.90
N LEU A 1267 -16.96 -0.11 61.17
CA LEU A 1267 -15.92 -0.80 61.94
C LEU A 1267 -16.09 -2.33 61.81
N SER A 1268 -15.05 -3.09 62.17
CA SER A 1268 -15.10 -4.48 62.71
C SER A 1268 -15.46 -5.63 61.77
N LEU A 1269 -14.60 -6.65 61.59
CA LEU A 1269 -14.19 -7.71 62.54
C LEU A 1269 -15.35 -8.71 62.83
N ILE A 1270 -15.17 -10.05 62.88
CA ILE A 1270 -14.02 -10.78 63.46
C ILE A 1270 -13.87 -12.24 62.92
N ILE A 1271 -12.63 -12.62 62.62
CA ILE A 1271 -11.91 -13.90 62.88
C ILE A 1271 -12.70 -15.22 63.13
N PHE A 1272 -12.46 -16.26 62.31
CA PHE A 1272 -11.80 -17.58 62.65
C PHE A 1272 -11.73 -18.45 61.36
N ARG A 1273 -10.56 -18.93 60.90
CA ARG A 1273 -9.84 -20.18 61.30
C ARG A 1273 -10.69 -21.46 61.10
N ARG A 1274 -10.18 -22.57 60.54
CA ARG A 1274 -8.79 -22.98 60.29
C ARG A 1274 -8.73 -24.21 59.33
N ASN A 1275 -7.55 -24.48 58.75
CA ASN A 1275 -7.12 -25.75 58.14
C ASN A 1275 -8.02 -26.37 57.05
N LYS A 1276 -7.59 -26.23 55.80
CA LYS A 1276 -6.87 -27.35 55.19
C LYS A 1276 -5.69 -26.83 54.38
#